data_AF-P31327-F1
#
_entry.id   AF-P31327-F1
#
_cell.length_a   1.000
_cell.length_b   1.000
_cell.length_c   1.000
_cell.angle_alpha   90.00
_cell.angle_beta   90.00
_cell.angle_gamma   90.00
#
_symmetry.space_group_name_H-M   'P 1'
#
loop_
_entity.id
_entity.type
_entity.pdbx_description
1 polymer ?
#
loop_
_entity_poly.entity_id
_entity_poly.type
_entity_poly.pdbx_seq_one_letter_code
_entity_poly.pdbx_strand_id
1 'polypeptide(L)'
;MTRILTAFKVVRTLKTGFGFTNVTAHQKWKFSRPGIRLLSVKAQTAHIVLEDGTKMKGYSFGHPSSVAGEVVFNTGLGGYPEAITDPAYKGQILTMANPIIGNGGAPDTTALDELGLSKYLESNGIKVSGLLVLDYSKDYNHWLATKSLGQWLQEEKVPAIYGVDTRMLTKIIRDKGTMLGKIEFEGQPVDFVDPNKQNLIAEVSTKDVKVYGKGNPTKVVAVDCGIKNNVIRLLVKRGAEVHLVPWNHDFTKMEYDGILIAGGPGNPALAEPLIQNVRKILESDRKEPLFGISTGNLITGLAAGAKTYKMSMANRGQNQPVLNITNKQAFITAQNHGYALDNTLPAGWKPLFVNVNDQTNEGIMHESKPFFAVQFHPEVTPGPIDTEYLFDSFFSLIKKGKATTITSVLPKPALVASRVEVSKVLILGSGGLSIGQAGEFDYSGSQAVKAMKEENVKTVLMNPNIASVQTNEVGLKQADTVYFLPITPQFVTEVIKAEQPDGLILGMGGQTALNCGVELFKRGVLKEYGVKVLGTSVESIMATEDRQLFSDKLNEINEKIAPSFAVESIEDALKAADTIGYPVMIRSAYALGGLGSGICPNRETLMDLSTKAFAMTNQILVEKSVTGWKEIEYEVVRDADDNCVTVCNMENVDAMGVHTGDSVVVAPAQTLSNAEFQMLRRTSINVVRHLGIVGECNIQFALHPTSMEYCIIEVNARLSRSSALASKATGYPLAFIAAKIALGIPLPEIKNVVSGKTSACFEPSLDYMVTKIPRWDLDRFHGTSSRIGSSMKSVGEVMAIGRTFEESFQKALRMCHPSIEGFTPRLPMNKEWPSNLDLRKELSEPSSTRIYAIAKAIDDNMSLDEIEKLTYIDKWFLYKMRDILNMEKTLKGLNSESMTEETLKRAKEIGFSDKQISKCLGLTEAQTRELRLKKNIHPWVKQIDTLAAEYPSVTNYLYVTYNGQEHDVNFDDHGMMVLGCGPYHIGSSVEFDWCAVSSIRTLRQLGKKTVVVNCNPETVSTDFDECDKLYFEELSLERILDIYHQEACGGCIISVGGQIPNNLAVPLYKNGVKIMGTSPLQIDRAEDRSIFSAVLDELKVAQAPWKAVNTLNEALEFAKSVDYPCLLRPSYVLSGSAMNVVFSEDEMKKFLEEATRVSQEHPVVLTKFVEGAREVEMDAVGKDGRVISHAISEHVEDAGVHSGDATLMLPTQTISQGAIEKVKDATRKIAKAFAISGPFNVQFLVKGNDVLVIECNLRASRSFPFVSKTLGVDFIDVATKVMIGENVDEKHLPTLDHPIIPADYVAIKAPMFSWPRLRDADPILRCEMASTGEVACFGEGIHTAFLKAMLSTGFKIPQKGILIGIQQSFRPRFLGVAEQLHNEGFKLFATEATSDWLNANNVPATPVAWPSQEGQNPSLSSIRKLIRDGSIDLVINLPNNNTKFVHDNYVIRRTAVDSGIPLLTNFQVTKLFAEAVQKSRKVDSKSLFHYRQYSAGKAA
;
A
#
# COMPACT_ATOMS: atom_id res chain seq x y z
N MET A 1 14.76 54.46 4.29
CA MET A 1 15.35 55.80 4.44
C MET A 1 15.73 56.25 3.04
N THR A 2 15.45 57.52 2.65
CA THR A 2 15.78 58.17 1.36
C THR A 2 15.27 57.47 0.07
N ARG A 3 14.63 58.13 -0.92
CA ARG A 3 14.00 59.47 -1.03
C ARG A 3 13.21 59.56 -2.38
N ILE A 4 11.98 60.14 -2.40
CA ILE A 4 11.34 61.03 -3.44
C ILE A 4 11.34 60.56 -4.94
N LEU A 5 10.32 60.66 -5.82
CA LEU A 5 9.00 61.35 -5.90
C LEU A 5 7.79 60.37 -5.65
N THR A 6 6.46 60.56 -5.91
CA THR A 6 5.52 61.49 -6.62
C THR A 6 5.36 61.37 -8.16
N ALA A 7 4.19 61.49 -8.80
CA ALA A 7 2.76 61.71 -8.41
C ALA A 7 1.81 61.09 -9.51
N PHE A 8 0.50 60.83 -9.31
CA PHE A 8 -0.61 61.80 -9.45
C PHE A 8 -2.00 61.19 -9.04
N LYS A 9 -2.83 61.98 -8.32
CA LYS A 9 -4.28 62.31 -8.51
C LYS A 9 -5.32 61.20 -8.94
N VAL A 10 -6.61 61.16 -8.51
CA VAL A 10 -7.47 62.15 -7.79
C VAL A 10 -8.81 61.55 -7.23
N VAL A 11 -9.32 62.09 -6.10
CA VAL A 11 -10.76 62.17 -5.64
C VAL A 11 -11.58 60.88 -5.29
N ARG A 12 -12.53 60.85 -4.31
CA ARG A 12 -12.77 61.57 -3.02
C ARG A 12 -14.06 61.06 -2.27
N THR A 13 -13.96 60.70 -0.97
CA THR A 13 -14.97 60.96 0.13
C THR A 13 -16.43 60.38 0.07
N LEU A 14 -17.29 60.33 1.14
CA LEU A 14 -17.27 60.78 2.56
C LEU A 14 -18.32 60.08 3.50
N LYS A 15 -18.11 60.21 4.82
CA LYS A 15 -18.92 59.86 6.03
C LYS A 15 -18.79 58.41 6.52
N THR A 16 -18.54 58.02 7.79
CA THR A 16 -18.28 58.64 9.14
C THR A 16 -19.45 59.05 10.06
N GLY A 17 -19.41 58.55 11.32
CA GLY A 17 -20.34 58.77 12.45
C GLY A 17 -20.28 57.55 13.42
N PHE A 18 -19.80 57.48 14.69
CA PHE A 18 -19.29 58.34 15.79
C PHE A 18 -20.20 58.51 17.03
N GLY A 19 -19.72 58.11 18.24
CA GLY A 19 -20.42 58.19 19.54
C GLY A 19 -20.02 57.08 20.56
N PHE A 20 -18.83 57.07 21.18
CA PHE A 20 -18.35 57.82 22.37
C PHE A 20 -18.60 57.19 23.78
N THR A 21 -17.51 56.79 24.46
CA THR A 21 -17.24 56.80 25.94
C THR A 21 -17.97 55.83 26.92
N ASN A 22 -17.40 55.39 28.06
CA ASN A 22 -16.13 55.71 28.76
C ASN A 22 -15.58 54.59 29.71
N VAL A 23 -14.23 54.45 29.79
CA VAL A 23 -13.34 54.34 30.99
C VAL A 23 -13.81 53.48 32.22
N THR A 24 -13.11 52.45 32.74
CA THR A 24 -11.71 52.24 33.25
C THR A 24 -11.42 50.71 33.28
N ALA A 25 -10.25 50.09 33.51
CA ALA A 25 -8.81 50.37 33.42
C ALA A 25 -8.06 49.19 34.12
N HIS A 26 -7.12 48.49 33.45
CA HIS A 26 -5.78 48.15 33.99
C HIS A 26 -4.90 47.38 32.99
N GLN A 27 -3.58 47.51 33.17
CA GLN A 27 -2.45 46.75 32.61
C GLN A 27 -2.50 46.31 31.12
N LYS A 28 -1.82 47.08 30.25
CA LYS A 28 -1.34 46.61 28.93
C LYS A 28 0.16 46.34 28.99
N TRP A 29 0.60 45.13 28.62
CA TRP A 29 1.99 44.90 28.20
C TRP A 29 2.18 45.41 26.76
N LYS A 30 3.32 46.07 26.50
CA LYS A 30 3.69 46.54 25.16
C LYS A 30 4.64 45.56 24.49
N PHE A 31 4.17 44.79 23.51
CA PHE A 31 5.06 44.22 22.51
C PHE A 31 5.21 45.18 21.34
N SER A 32 6.40 45.79 21.24
CA SER A 32 6.80 46.61 20.09
C SER A 32 7.07 45.71 18.89
N ARG A 33 6.32 45.90 17.79
CA ARG A 33 6.63 45.25 16.50
C ARG A 33 8.02 45.65 16.02
N PRO A 34 8.98 44.72 15.86
CA PRO A 34 10.18 44.97 15.08
C PRO A 34 9.77 45.02 13.60
N GLY A 35 10.19 46.05 12.87
CA GLY A 35 9.96 46.12 11.43
C GLY A 35 10.86 45.13 10.70
N ILE A 36 10.31 44.08 10.11
CA ILE A 36 11.07 43.10 9.33
C ILE A 36 11.64 43.81 8.08
N ARG A 37 12.93 44.14 8.14
CA ARG A 37 13.72 44.39 6.93
C ARG A 37 14.03 43.04 6.30
N LEU A 38 13.39 42.73 5.17
CA LEU A 38 13.83 41.67 4.27
C LEU A 38 15.16 42.09 3.62
N LEU A 39 16.26 41.86 4.34
CA LEU A 39 17.59 41.68 3.76
C LEU A 39 17.70 40.21 3.36
N SER A 40 17.97 39.93 2.08
CA SER A 40 18.15 38.58 1.57
C SER A 40 19.52 38.01 1.98
N VAL A 41 19.63 37.62 3.25
CA VAL A 41 20.73 36.78 3.72
C VAL A 41 20.61 35.43 3.01
N LYS A 42 21.46 35.20 2.00
CA LYS A 42 21.55 33.88 1.35
C LYS A 42 21.92 32.84 2.40
N ALA A 43 21.23 31.71 2.42
CA ALA A 43 21.57 30.58 3.28
C ALA A 43 23.02 30.16 3.00
N GLN A 44 23.82 29.96 4.06
CA GLN A 44 25.24 29.68 3.93
C GLN A 44 25.44 28.28 3.32
N THR A 45 26.33 28.17 2.33
CA THR A 45 26.63 26.91 1.65
C THR A 45 28.07 26.47 1.89
N ALA A 46 28.28 25.16 1.92
CA ALA A 46 29.59 24.52 1.93
C ALA A 46 29.57 23.31 0.98
N HIS A 47 30.72 22.71 0.73
CA HIS A 47 30.82 21.52 -0.11
C HIS A 47 31.27 20.31 0.70
N ILE A 48 30.73 19.13 0.40
CA ILE A 48 31.50 17.90 0.63
C ILE A 48 32.46 17.75 -0.56
N VAL A 49 33.73 17.56 -0.27
CA VAL A 49 34.79 17.27 -1.24
C VAL A 49 35.44 15.95 -0.82
N LEU A 50 35.57 14.99 -1.73
CA LEU A 50 36.27 13.72 -1.50
C LEU A 50 37.64 13.73 -2.15
N GLU A 51 38.54 12.85 -1.71
CA GLU A 51 39.90 12.72 -2.27
C GLU A 51 39.93 12.24 -3.74
N ASP A 52 38.89 11.56 -4.21
CA ASP A 52 38.72 11.16 -5.61
C ASP A 52 38.29 12.30 -6.55
N GLY A 53 38.08 13.50 -6.01
CA GLY A 53 37.64 14.69 -6.74
C GLY A 53 36.12 14.91 -6.76
N THR A 54 35.32 13.99 -6.22
CA THR A 54 33.87 14.17 -6.07
C THR A 54 33.56 15.42 -5.25
N LYS A 55 32.64 16.25 -5.75
CA LYS A 55 32.21 17.48 -5.08
C LYS A 55 30.69 17.65 -5.18
N MET A 56 30.05 17.88 -4.04
CA MET A 56 28.62 18.24 -3.97
C MET A 56 28.46 19.49 -3.12
N LYS A 57 27.54 20.37 -3.50
CA LYS A 57 27.25 21.63 -2.78
C LYS A 57 26.01 21.44 -1.90
N GLY A 58 26.15 21.72 -0.60
CA GLY A 58 25.06 21.66 0.37
C GLY A 58 24.86 22.98 1.11
N TYR A 59 23.75 23.05 1.86
CA TYR A 59 23.38 24.16 2.74
C TYR A 59 23.76 23.82 4.18
N SER A 60 24.44 24.74 4.86
CA SER A 60 24.87 24.57 6.25
C SER A 60 23.69 24.63 7.23
N PHE A 61 23.66 23.69 8.17
CA PHE A 61 22.74 23.71 9.31
C PHE A 61 23.40 23.44 10.68
N GLY A 62 24.57 22.80 10.68
CA GLY A 62 25.45 22.70 11.85
C GLY A 62 26.37 23.91 12.02
N HIS A 63 27.51 23.72 12.68
CA HIS A 63 28.49 24.78 12.89
C HIS A 63 29.15 25.25 11.56
N PRO A 64 29.30 26.56 11.31
CA PRO A 64 29.75 27.11 10.02
C PRO A 64 31.29 27.11 9.86
N SER A 65 31.93 25.96 10.07
CA SER A 65 33.38 25.77 9.91
C SER A 65 33.75 24.54 9.11
N SER A 66 34.92 24.53 8.48
CA SER A 66 35.41 23.36 7.75
C SER A 66 35.92 22.25 8.67
N VAL A 67 35.86 21.00 8.21
CA VAL A 67 36.39 19.81 8.89
C VAL A 67 36.72 18.71 7.89
N ALA A 68 37.72 17.89 8.18
CA ALA A 68 38.15 16.75 7.36
C ALA A 68 38.19 15.44 8.17
N GLY A 69 38.12 14.31 7.48
CA GLY A 69 38.17 12.97 8.08
C GLY A 69 37.89 11.84 7.07
N GLU A 70 37.73 10.62 7.58
CA GLU A 70 37.18 9.49 6.81
C GLU A 70 35.67 9.68 6.64
N VAL A 71 35.18 9.72 5.41
CA VAL A 71 33.74 9.78 5.11
C VAL A 71 33.17 8.37 5.11
N VAL A 72 32.10 8.17 5.88
CA VAL A 72 31.44 6.88 6.07
C VAL A 72 29.94 7.04 5.81
N PHE A 73 29.24 5.94 5.63
CA PHE A 73 27.77 5.88 5.66
C PHE A 73 27.30 4.91 6.74
N ASN A 74 26.01 4.97 7.10
CA ASN A 74 25.35 3.94 7.91
C ASN A 74 23.89 3.77 7.45
N THR A 75 23.43 2.54 7.29
CA THR A 75 22.07 2.18 6.83
C THR A 75 20.99 2.29 7.92
N GLY A 76 21.37 2.56 9.17
CA GLY A 76 20.45 2.79 10.27
C GLY A 76 19.55 4.02 10.06
N LEU A 77 18.24 3.79 9.95
CA LEU A 77 17.27 4.83 9.59
C LEU A 77 16.85 5.71 10.79
N GLY A 78 16.71 5.10 11.97
CA GLY A 78 16.22 5.75 13.20
C GLY A 78 17.33 6.05 14.21
N GLY A 79 17.01 6.88 15.21
CA GLY A 79 17.91 7.16 16.34
C GLY A 79 19.16 7.97 15.98
N TYR A 80 19.01 9.00 15.14
CA TYR A 80 20.10 9.91 14.82
C TYR A 80 20.71 10.62 16.05
N PRO A 81 19.98 10.96 17.14
CA PRO A 81 20.60 11.53 18.34
C PRO A 81 21.57 10.57 19.02
N GLU A 82 21.17 9.31 19.19
CA GLU A 82 22.02 8.27 19.76
C GLU A 82 23.21 8.00 18.82
N ALA A 83 22.96 7.82 17.52
CA ALA A 83 23.96 7.51 16.51
C ALA A 83 25.11 8.54 16.43
N ILE A 84 24.83 9.85 16.40
CA ILE A 84 25.90 10.86 16.29
C ILE A 84 26.72 10.99 17.58
N THR A 85 26.28 10.40 18.69
CA THR A 85 27.01 10.32 19.97
C THR A 85 27.76 9.00 20.17
N ASP A 86 27.68 8.05 19.23
CA ASP A 86 28.46 6.82 19.22
C ASP A 86 29.98 7.13 19.09
N PRO A 87 30.82 6.75 20.07
CA PRO A 87 32.27 6.95 20.00
C PRO A 87 32.93 6.36 18.76
N ALA A 88 32.33 5.35 18.11
CA ALA A 88 32.84 4.74 16.88
C ALA A 88 33.05 5.75 15.73
N TYR A 89 32.27 6.84 15.70
CA TYR A 89 32.39 7.88 14.67
C TYR A 89 33.46 8.95 14.94
N LYS A 90 34.27 8.79 15.99
CA LYS A 90 35.38 9.72 16.28
C LYS A 90 36.28 9.88 15.05
N GLY A 91 36.41 11.10 14.54
CA GLY A 91 37.23 11.40 13.36
C GLY A 91 36.52 11.22 12.02
N GLN A 92 35.31 10.65 11.98
CA GLN A 92 34.58 10.33 10.75
C GLN A 92 33.52 11.39 10.41
N ILE A 93 33.30 11.60 9.11
CA ILE A 93 32.19 12.41 8.58
C ILE A 93 31.07 11.43 8.19
N LEU A 94 29.91 11.53 8.86
CA LEU A 94 28.82 10.58 8.70
C LEU A 94 27.84 11.00 7.61
N THR A 95 27.61 10.09 6.65
CA THR A 95 26.54 10.17 5.65
C THR A 95 25.33 9.36 6.13
N MET A 96 24.18 10.01 6.27
CA MET A 96 22.94 9.33 6.67
C MET A 96 22.27 8.66 5.46
N ALA A 97 21.91 7.38 5.57
CA ALA A 97 21.10 6.70 4.55
C ALA A 97 19.67 7.26 4.50
N ASN A 98 19.00 7.36 5.66
CA ASN A 98 17.70 8.03 5.77
C ASN A 98 17.81 9.47 5.24
N PRO A 99 17.02 9.86 4.22
CA PRO A 99 17.14 11.16 3.58
C PRO A 99 16.50 12.30 4.38
N ILE A 100 15.68 12.01 5.40
CA ILE A 100 14.88 12.99 6.14
C ILE A 100 15.33 12.98 7.62
N ILE A 101 16.18 13.93 8.00
CA ILE A 101 16.86 13.94 9.32
C ILE A 101 16.45 15.14 10.16
N GLY A 102 16.31 14.95 11.48
CA GLY A 102 16.01 16.01 12.44
C GLY A 102 14.55 16.11 12.90
N ASN A 103 13.68 15.18 12.50
CA ASN A 103 12.22 15.24 12.72
C ASN A 103 11.81 15.40 14.19
N GLY A 104 12.52 14.72 15.11
CA GLY A 104 12.33 14.83 16.56
C GLY A 104 13.24 15.84 17.25
N GLY A 105 13.87 16.76 16.50
CA GLY A 105 14.78 17.77 17.03
C GLY A 105 16.01 17.15 17.69
N ALA A 106 16.33 17.60 18.89
CA ALA A 106 17.27 16.97 19.81
C ALA A 106 16.65 16.87 21.23
N PRO A 107 16.91 15.78 21.98
CA PRO A 107 16.45 15.63 23.36
C PRO A 107 17.19 16.59 24.31
N ASP A 108 16.94 16.51 25.62
CA ASP A 108 17.80 17.18 26.60
C ASP A 108 19.20 16.57 26.60
N THR A 109 20.14 17.27 25.99
CA THR A 109 21.55 16.84 25.85
C THR A 109 22.37 17.03 27.13
N THR A 110 21.77 17.56 28.20
CA THR A 110 22.43 17.89 29.48
C THR A 110 21.89 17.06 30.65
N ALA A 111 20.70 16.48 30.51
CA ALA A 111 20.13 15.57 31.49
C ALA A 111 21.02 14.34 31.72
N LEU A 112 21.26 14.02 32.99
CA LEU A 112 21.92 12.80 33.43
C LEU A 112 20.90 11.80 33.99
N ASP A 113 21.23 10.51 33.93
CA ASP A 113 20.52 9.45 34.66
C ASP A 113 21.06 9.28 36.10
N GLU A 114 20.48 8.38 36.87
CA GLU A 114 20.87 8.10 38.26
C GLU A 114 22.29 7.51 38.41
N LEU A 115 22.92 7.11 37.30
CA LEU A 115 24.30 6.64 37.25
C LEU A 115 25.29 7.77 36.91
N GLY A 116 24.79 8.96 36.54
CA GLY A 116 25.59 10.07 36.05
C GLY A 116 26.05 9.92 34.60
N LEU A 117 25.44 9.01 33.83
CA LEU A 117 25.60 8.95 32.36
C LEU A 117 24.62 9.93 31.71
N SER A 118 24.80 10.23 30.42
CA SER A 118 23.79 11.03 29.70
C SER A 118 22.50 10.23 29.57
N LYS A 119 21.37 10.86 29.90
CA LYS A 119 20.06 10.18 29.99
C LYS A 119 19.52 9.70 28.63
N TYR A 120 19.80 10.44 27.57
CA TYR A 120 19.26 10.20 26.22
C TYR A 120 20.33 10.02 25.12
N LEU A 121 21.62 10.05 25.49
CA LEU A 121 22.75 9.97 24.56
C LEU A 121 23.67 8.80 24.92
N GLU A 122 24.49 8.35 23.96
CA GLU A 122 25.39 7.20 24.13
C GLU A 122 26.84 7.54 24.48
N SER A 123 27.16 8.83 24.56
CA SER A 123 28.36 9.30 25.26
C SER A 123 28.12 10.69 25.86
N ASN A 124 29.19 11.44 26.17
CA ASN A 124 29.14 12.75 26.81
C ASN A 124 28.88 13.95 25.87
N GLY A 125 28.44 13.69 24.64
CA GLY A 125 28.29 14.70 23.57
C GLY A 125 28.41 14.06 22.18
N ILE A 126 28.39 14.87 21.13
CA ILE A 126 28.55 14.40 19.73
C ILE A 126 29.96 13.83 19.51
N LYS A 127 30.10 12.90 18.55
CA LYS A 127 31.34 12.17 18.24
C LYS A 127 31.72 12.18 16.76
N VAL A 128 30.76 12.32 15.84
CA VAL A 128 31.04 12.57 14.41
C VAL A 128 31.86 13.86 14.26
N SER A 129 32.83 13.88 13.35
CA SER A 129 33.55 15.09 12.95
C SER A 129 32.64 16.05 12.16
N GLY A 130 31.69 15.50 11.40
CA GLY A 130 30.71 16.25 10.62
C GLY A 130 29.59 15.35 10.09
N LEU A 131 28.52 15.95 9.56
CA LEU A 131 27.28 15.24 9.17
C LEU A 131 26.78 15.66 7.78
N LEU A 132 26.40 14.67 6.96
CA LEU A 132 25.89 14.82 5.59
C LEU A 132 24.50 14.20 5.48
N VAL A 133 23.51 14.99 5.07
CA VAL A 133 22.10 14.56 4.92
C VAL A 133 21.49 15.08 3.61
N LEU A 134 20.33 14.55 3.21
CA LEU A 134 19.61 15.02 2.02
C LEU A 134 18.65 16.17 2.36
N ASP A 135 17.66 15.95 3.22
CA ASP A 135 16.88 17.03 3.85
C ASP A 135 17.11 17.06 5.36
N TYR A 136 17.03 18.29 5.88
CA TYR A 136 17.05 18.58 7.30
C TYR A 136 15.69 19.16 7.69
N SER A 137 14.97 18.53 8.62
CA SER A 137 13.73 19.07 9.18
C SER A 137 14.06 20.24 10.12
N LYS A 138 13.78 21.47 9.64
CA LYS A 138 14.10 22.74 10.33
C LYS A 138 13.16 22.97 11.51
N ASP A 139 11.86 22.79 11.27
CA ASP A 139 10.85 22.57 12.31
C ASP A 139 10.83 21.07 12.68
N TYR A 140 10.53 20.77 13.94
CA TYR A 140 10.53 19.43 14.51
C TYR A 140 9.29 19.22 15.40
N ASN A 141 8.90 17.96 15.63
CA ASN A 141 7.85 17.60 16.59
C ASN A 141 8.18 16.25 17.24
N HIS A 142 8.45 16.26 18.55
CA HIS A 142 8.54 15.06 19.39
C HIS A 142 8.46 15.48 20.87
N TRP A 143 7.85 14.67 21.73
CA TRP A 143 7.55 15.04 23.12
C TRP A 143 8.78 15.16 24.04
N LEU A 144 9.92 14.58 23.65
CA LEU A 144 11.23 14.75 24.31
C LEU A 144 12.07 15.92 23.75
N ALA A 145 11.64 16.59 22.67
CA ALA A 145 12.48 17.54 21.95
C ALA A 145 12.62 18.89 22.69
N THR A 146 13.86 19.35 22.88
CA THR A 146 14.15 20.63 23.59
C THR A 146 14.68 21.73 22.66
N LYS A 147 15.23 21.35 21.51
CA LYS A 147 15.85 22.22 20.50
C LYS A 147 15.91 21.49 19.16
N SER A 148 16.28 22.18 18.08
CA SER A 148 16.52 21.55 16.79
C SER A 148 17.88 20.85 16.73
N LEU A 149 18.01 19.84 15.85
CA LEU A 149 19.30 19.16 15.63
C LEU A 149 20.39 20.13 15.16
N GLY A 150 20.05 21.08 14.28
CA GLY A 150 20.99 22.10 13.82
C GLY A 150 21.53 23.00 14.94
N GLN A 151 20.68 23.35 15.92
CA GLN A 151 21.13 24.10 17.10
C GLN A 151 22.13 23.29 17.93
N TRP A 152 21.84 22.02 18.22
CA TRP A 152 22.75 21.15 18.97
C TRP A 152 24.10 20.95 18.25
N LEU A 153 24.09 20.77 16.92
CA LEU A 153 25.31 20.72 16.11
C LEU A 153 26.12 22.03 16.16
N GLN A 154 25.46 23.18 16.25
CA GLN A 154 26.14 24.48 16.43
C GLN A 154 26.75 24.64 17.83
N GLU A 155 26.05 24.20 18.88
CA GLU A 155 26.53 24.21 20.27
C GLU A 155 27.79 23.34 20.45
N GLU A 156 27.77 22.12 19.89
CA GLU A 156 28.88 21.15 19.93
C GLU A 156 29.98 21.42 18.88
N LYS A 157 29.82 22.48 18.06
CA LYS A 157 30.75 22.91 17.00
C LYS A 157 30.98 21.89 15.88
N VAL A 158 29.96 21.10 15.56
CA VAL A 158 29.99 20.05 14.52
C VAL A 158 29.44 20.59 13.20
N PRO A 159 30.25 20.62 12.12
CA PRO A 159 29.78 21.04 10.81
C PRO A 159 28.80 20.05 10.19
N ALA A 160 27.71 20.55 9.60
CA ALA A 160 26.73 19.72 8.94
C ALA A 160 26.09 20.42 7.74
N ILE A 161 25.89 19.68 6.65
CA ILE A 161 25.25 20.16 5.41
C ILE A 161 24.10 19.26 4.95
N TYR A 162 23.04 19.88 4.44
CA TYR A 162 21.93 19.20 3.76
C TYR A 162 21.90 19.56 2.26
N GLY A 163 21.13 18.82 1.46
CA GLY A 163 20.98 19.03 0.02
C GLY A 163 22.01 18.30 -0.84
N VAL A 164 22.71 17.30 -0.28
CA VAL A 164 23.66 16.44 -1.01
C VAL A 164 23.05 15.06 -1.29
N ASP A 165 23.47 14.41 -2.38
CA ASP A 165 22.97 13.07 -2.72
C ASP A 165 23.68 12.00 -1.87
N THR A 166 23.12 11.71 -0.70
CA THR A 166 23.64 10.70 0.25
C THR A 166 23.75 9.30 -0.35
N ARG A 167 22.93 8.98 -1.35
CA ARG A 167 22.94 7.68 -2.06
C ARG A 167 24.12 7.60 -3.02
N MET A 168 24.39 8.68 -3.75
CA MET A 168 25.61 8.80 -4.57
C MET A 168 26.88 8.73 -3.70
N LEU A 169 26.91 9.44 -2.56
CA LEU A 169 28.03 9.35 -1.61
C LEU A 169 28.22 7.90 -1.11
N THR A 170 27.14 7.21 -0.73
CA THR A 170 27.19 5.80 -0.30
C THR A 170 27.77 4.89 -1.40
N LYS A 171 27.29 5.01 -2.64
CA LYS A 171 27.80 4.26 -3.81
C LYS A 171 29.29 4.54 -4.09
N ILE A 172 29.77 5.75 -3.81
CA ILE A 172 31.18 6.15 -4.01
C ILE A 172 32.08 5.65 -2.88
N ILE A 173 31.61 5.66 -1.62
CA ILE A 173 32.35 5.19 -0.44
C ILE A 173 32.43 3.65 -0.40
N ARG A 174 31.37 2.96 -0.87
CA ARG A 174 31.25 1.49 -0.87
C ARG A 174 32.47 0.81 -1.50
N ASP A 175 32.97 -0.19 -0.78
CA ASP A 175 34.08 -1.07 -1.18
C ASP A 175 35.44 -0.36 -1.44
N LYS A 176 35.61 0.90 -1.00
CA LYS A 176 36.88 1.65 -1.13
C LYS A 176 37.82 1.49 0.07
N GLY A 177 37.33 0.92 1.17
CA GLY A 177 38.06 0.70 2.42
C GLY A 177 38.28 1.94 3.26
N THR A 178 38.83 3.01 2.70
CA THR A 178 38.89 4.34 3.33
C THR A 178 38.64 5.38 2.24
N MET A 179 37.74 6.33 2.50
CA MET A 179 37.45 7.44 1.59
C MET A 179 37.64 8.73 2.40
N LEU A 180 38.70 9.48 2.14
CA LEU A 180 38.94 10.75 2.81
C LEU A 180 38.10 11.86 2.18
N GLY A 181 37.61 12.75 3.03
CA GLY A 181 36.79 13.86 2.60
C GLY A 181 36.77 15.00 3.60
N LYS A 182 36.14 16.10 3.19
CA LYS A 182 35.99 17.31 4.00
C LYS A 182 34.71 18.06 3.70
N ILE A 183 34.08 18.59 4.76
CA ILE A 183 33.11 19.67 4.63
C ILE A 183 33.93 20.97 4.55
N GLU A 184 33.85 21.67 3.43
CA GLU A 184 34.67 22.84 3.13
C GLU A 184 33.79 24.08 2.87
N PHE A 185 33.94 25.07 3.75
CA PHE A 185 33.34 26.40 3.65
C PHE A 185 34.24 27.35 2.87
N GLU A 186 33.62 28.31 2.18
CA GLU A 186 34.35 29.37 1.48
C GLU A 186 35.21 30.18 2.45
N GLY A 187 36.48 30.40 2.09
CA GLY A 187 37.48 31.06 2.95
C GLY A 187 38.07 30.20 4.07
N GLN A 188 37.68 28.93 4.20
CA GLN A 188 38.17 28.02 5.25
C GLN A 188 38.72 26.70 4.64
N PRO A 189 39.83 26.72 3.90
CA PRO A 189 40.43 25.49 3.37
C PRO A 189 40.96 24.60 4.50
N VAL A 190 40.81 23.29 4.36
CA VAL A 190 41.42 22.27 5.24
C VAL A 190 42.03 21.15 4.40
N ASP A 191 43.12 20.55 4.88
CA ASP A 191 43.73 19.37 4.24
C ASP A 191 42.93 18.10 4.55
N PHE A 192 43.05 17.08 3.69
CA PHE A 192 42.51 15.75 4.01
C PHE A 192 43.34 15.10 5.13
N VAL A 193 42.66 14.39 6.04
CA VAL A 193 43.30 13.68 7.15
C VAL A 193 42.67 12.30 7.32
N ASP A 194 43.51 11.26 7.42
CA ASP A 194 43.05 9.93 7.82
C ASP A 194 43.11 9.79 9.35
N PRO A 195 41.96 9.76 10.06
CA PRO A 195 41.93 9.60 11.50
C PRO A 195 42.44 8.21 11.94
N ASN A 196 42.38 7.19 11.08
CA ASN A 196 42.78 5.81 11.40
C ASN A 196 44.32 5.63 11.54
N LYS A 197 45.10 6.68 11.24
CA LYS A 197 46.53 6.74 11.57
C LYS A 197 46.79 7.09 13.04
N GLN A 198 45.78 7.58 13.76
CA GLN A 198 45.84 7.87 15.19
C GLN A 198 45.23 6.72 16.01
N ASN A 199 45.67 6.58 17.27
CA ASN A 199 45.05 5.66 18.22
C ASN A 199 43.75 6.26 18.79
N LEU A 200 42.68 6.27 18.00
CA LEU A 200 41.40 6.92 18.34
C LEU A 200 40.78 6.38 19.64
N ILE A 201 41.02 5.10 19.96
CA ILE A 201 40.69 4.46 21.26
C ILE A 201 41.21 5.31 22.43
N ALA A 202 42.45 5.81 22.34
CA ALA A 202 43.05 6.64 23.39
C ALA A 202 42.43 8.04 23.48
N GLU A 203 41.88 8.59 22.40
CA GLU A 203 41.17 9.87 22.41
C GLU A 203 39.83 9.76 23.15
N VAL A 204 39.01 8.74 22.82
CA VAL A 204 37.65 8.59 23.37
C VAL A 204 37.61 7.98 24.77
N SER A 205 38.54 7.08 25.09
CA SER A 205 38.59 6.37 26.38
C SER A 205 38.62 7.31 27.58
N THR A 206 37.94 6.94 28.67
CA THR A 206 38.08 7.59 29.97
C THR A 206 39.56 7.70 30.37
N LYS A 207 39.94 8.83 30.97
CA LYS A 207 41.33 9.08 31.40
C LYS A 207 41.60 8.56 32.82
N ASP A 208 40.54 8.40 33.60
CA ASP A 208 40.53 7.94 34.99
C ASP A 208 39.52 6.81 35.17
N VAL A 209 39.70 6.01 36.23
CA VAL A 209 38.74 4.94 36.59
C VAL A 209 37.46 5.54 37.16
N LYS A 210 36.31 5.09 36.68
CA LYS A 210 34.96 5.49 37.15
C LYS A 210 34.18 4.27 37.63
N VAL A 211 33.31 4.46 38.60
CA VAL A 211 32.51 3.36 39.20
C VAL A 211 31.02 3.67 39.08
N TYR A 212 30.30 2.83 38.35
CA TYR A 212 28.84 2.92 38.14
C TYR A 212 28.13 1.75 38.81
N GLY A 213 26.89 1.94 39.28
CA GLY A 213 26.20 0.91 40.08
C GLY A 213 26.89 0.63 41.41
N LYS A 214 27.47 1.65 42.04
CA LYS A 214 28.32 1.52 43.23
C LYS A 214 27.60 0.80 44.38
N GLY A 215 28.21 -0.28 44.90
CA GLY A 215 27.62 -1.16 45.91
C GLY A 215 26.86 -2.37 45.35
N ASN A 216 26.74 -2.53 44.03
CA ASN A 216 26.21 -3.75 43.42
C ASN A 216 27.14 -4.97 43.66
N PRO A 217 26.58 -6.19 43.71
CA PRO A 217 27.31 -7.37 44.20
C PRO A 217 28.32 -7.99 43.22
N THR A 218 28.26 -7.69 41.93
CA THR A 218 29.14 -8.31 40.91
C THR A 218 30.15 -7.29 40.40
N LYS A 219 31.44 -7.43 40.70
CA LYS A 219 32.44 -6.46 40.27
C LYS A 219 32.88 -6.74 38.83
N VAL A 220 32.52 -5.86 37.90
CA VAL A 220 32.89 -5.97 36.48
C VAL A 220 33.87 -4.87 36.12
N VAL A 221 35.07 -5.24 35.64
CA VAL A 221 35.97 -4.26 34.99
C VAL A 221 35.49 -4.08 33.55
N ALA A 222 35.16 -2.85 33.17
CA ALA A 222 34.86 -2.49 31.79
C ALA A 222 36.04 -1.69 31.23
N VAL A 223 36.75 -2.24 30.25
CA VAL A 223 37.83 -1.55 29.55
C VAL A 223 37.21 -0.63 28.51
N ASP A 224 37.38 0.68 28.70
CA ASP A 224 36.81 1.71 27.84
C ASP A 224 37.66 1.89 26.57
N CYS A 225 37.17 1.41 25.44
CA CYS A 225 37.74 1.66 24.12
C CYS A 225 36.85 2.61 23.28
N GLY A 226 36.11 3.51 23.93
CA GLY A 226 34.99 4.23 23.34
C GLY A 226 33.68 3.51 23.64
N ILE A 227 33.45 3.18 24.92
CA ILE A 227 32.23 2.49 25.35
C ILE A 227 30.98 3.35 25.11
N LYS A 228 29.88 2.70 24.74
CA LYS A 228 28.55 3.33 24.66
C LYS A 228 27.85 3.24 26.02
N ASN A 229 27.17 4.31 26.43
CA ASN A 229 26.53 4.42 27.76
C ASN A 229 25.61 3.21 28.06
N ASN A 230 24.90 2.67 27.07
CA ASN A 230 23.96 1.58 27.28
C ASN A 230 24.63 0.26 27.69
N VAL A 231 25.91 0.01 27.35
CA VAL A 231 26.67 -1.13 27.90
C VAL A 231 26.72 -1.04 29.43
N ILE A 232 26.98 0.16 29.96
CA ILE A 232 27.07 0.42 31.40
C ILE A 232 25.69 0.28 32.05
N ARG A 233 24.63 0.85 31.43
CA ARG A 233 23.24 0.70 31.93
C ARG A 233 22.83 -0.77 32.00
N LEU A 234 23.10 -1.57 30.97
CA LEU A 234 22.73 -2.99 30.91
C LEU A 234 23.52 -3.88 31.88
N LEU A 235 24.79 -3.55 32.16
CA LEU A 235 25.58 -4.19 33.22
C LEU A 235 25.02 -3.84 34.62
N VAL A 236 24.81 -2.55 34.91
CA VAL A 236 24.33 -2.10 36.23
C VAL A 236 22.92 -2.63 36.54
N LYS A 237 22.01 -2.63 35.56
CA LYS A 237 20.67 -3.23 35.63
C LYS A 237 20.68 -4.71 36.02
N ARG A 238 21.75 -5.44 35.70
CA ARG A 238 21.95 -6.86 36.02
C ARG A 238 22.74 -7.10 37.32
N GLY A 239 23.03 -6.05 38.09
CA GLY A 239 23.69 -6.14 39.39
C GLY A 239 25.21 -6.14 39.33
N ALA A 240 25.81 -5.47 38.34
CA ALA A 240 27.24 -5.16 38.35
C ALA A 240 27.57 -3.81 39.01
N GLU A 241 28.64 -3.78 39.81
CA GLU A 241 29.42 -2.57 40.06
C GLU A 241 30.47 -2.49 38.94
N VAL A 242 30.29 -1.51 38.03
CA VAL A 242 31.08 -1.38 36.80
C VAL A 242 32.24 -0.44 37.05
N HIS A 243 33.44 -1.01 37.13
CA HIS A 243 34.72 -0.28 37.17
C HIS A 243 35.15 0.01 35.72
N LEU A 244 34.72 1.16 35.20
CA LEU A 244 35.12 1.61 33.87
C LEU A 244 36.57 2.13 33.94
N VAL A 245 37.50 1.41 33.32
CA VAL A 245 38.95 1.72 33.34
C VAL A 245 39.43 2.27 32.00
N PRO A 246 40.46 3.14 31.98
CA PRO A 246 41.13 3.56 30.76
C PRO A 246 41.63 2.38 29.91
N TRP A 247 41.64 2.54 28.59
CA TRP A 247 42.02 1.48 27.62
C TRP A 247 43.38 0.84 27.92
N ASN A 248 44.34 1.61 28.46
CA ASN A 248 45.70 1.20 28.77
C ASN A 248 45.94 0.85 30.25
N HIS A 249 44.89 0.79 31.07
CA HIS A 249 45.00 0.46 32.49
C HIS A 249 45.49 -0.99 32.68
N ASP A 250 46.39 -1.24 33.64
CA ASP A 250 46.81 -2.62 33.97
C ASP A 250 45.79 -3.26 34.92
N PHE A 251 44.66 -3.67 34.34
CA PHE A 251 43.63 -4.45 35.03
C PHE A 251 44.09 -5.88 35.39
N THR A 252 45.28 -6.33 34.95
CA THR A 252 45.61 -7.77 34.99
C THR A 252 45.80 -8.32 36.41
N LYS A 253 46.02 -7.43 37.38
CA LYS A 253 46.10 -7.73 38.81
C LYS A 253 44.91 -7.21 39.63
N MET A 254 43.90 -6.61 38.98
CA MET A 254 42.65 -6.24 39.67
C MET A 254 41.84 -7.48 40.02
N GLU A 255 41.26 -7.49 41.21
CA GLU A 255 40.17 -8.39 41.58
C GLU A 255 38.88 -7.93 40.88
N TYR A 256 38.17 -8.86 40.25
CA TYR A 256 36.87 -8.69 39.60
C TYR A 256 36.22 -10.07 39.40
N ASP A 257 34.90 -10.11 39.24
CA ASP A 257 34.15 -11.35 38.97
C ASP A 257 34.05 -11.63 37.47
N GLY A 258 34.13 -10.60 36.63
CA GLY A 258 34.21 -10.67 35.17
C GLY A 258 34.85 -9.41 34.56
N ILE A 259 35.28 -9.50 33.31
CA ILE A 259 35.85 -8.40 32.54
C ILE A 259 35.14 -8.22 31.21
N LEU A 260 34.87 -6.97 30.83
CA LEU A 260 34.25 -6.57 29.58
C LEU A 260 35.17 -5.61 28.83
N ILE A 261 35.22 -5.72 27.51
CA ILE A 261 35.99 -4.81 26.63
C ILE A 261 35.04 -4.30 25.55
N ALA A 262 34.76 -3.00 25.52
CA ALA A 262 33.83 -2.41 24.56
C ALA A 262 34.36 -1.10 23.98
N GLY A 263 34.15 -0.89 22.69
CA GLY A 263 34.64 0.26 21.96
C GLY A 263 34.08 0.34 20.54
N GLY A 264 34.59 1.31 19.78
CA GLY A 264 34.22 1.49 18.37
C GLY A 264 35.35 2.00 17.46
N PRO A 265 36.03 3.12 17.76
CA PRO A 265 36.76 3.86 16.72
C PRO A 265 38.19 3.39 16.47
N GLY A 266 38.57 3.40 15.20
CA GLY A 266 39.97 3.32 14.75
C GLY A 266 40.56 1.90 14.69
N ASN A 267 41.87 1.87 14.47
CA ASN A 267 42.61 0.62 14.25
C ASN A 267 42.93 -0.08 15.59
N PRO A 268 42.40 -1.29 15.85
CA PRO A 268 42.64 -2.01 17.11
C PRO A 268 44.13 -2.33 17.32
N ALA A 269 44.90 -2.53 16.23
CA ALA A 269 46.32 -2.84 16.29
C ALA A 269 47.21 -1.66 16.77
N LEU A 270 46.65 -0.45 16.95
CA LEU A 270 47.35 0.68 17.58
C LEU A 270 47.24 0.66 19.11
N ALA A 271 46.36 -0.18 19.68
CA ALA A 271 46.15 -0.29 21.12
C ALA A 271 47.05 -1.36 21.79
N GLU A 272 48.32 -1.46 21.38
CA GLU A 272 49.24 -2.52 21.84
C GLU A 272 49.35 -2.71 23.37
N PRO A 273 49.37 -1.65 24.22
CA PRO A 273 49.29 -1.81 25.68
C PRO A 273 48.06 -2.61 26.17
N LEU A 274 46.91 -2.45 25.52
CA LEU A 274 45.70 -3.21 25.83
C LEU A 274 45.82 -4.66 25.32
N ILE A 275 46.29 -4.85 24.09
CA ILE A 275 46.50 -6.18 23.50
C ILE A 275 47.40 -7.03 24.40
N GLN A 276 48.49 -6.43 24.91
CA GLN A 276 49.39 -7.08 25.87
C GLN A 276 48.71 -7.35 27.22
N ASN A 277 47.88 -6.44 27.74
CA ASN A 277 47.15 -6.66 28.99
C ASN A 277 46.10 -7.77 28.87
N VAL A 278 45.38 -7.86 27.75
CA VAL A 278 44.46 -8.99 27.50
C VAL A 278 45.25 -10.27 27.29
N ARG A 279 46.37 -10.26 26.58
CA ARG A 279 47.23 -11.44 26.37
C ARG A 279 47.71 -12.04 27.70
N LYS A 280 48.18 -11.20 28.64
CA LYS A 280 48.50 -11.60 30.02
C LYS A 280 47.33 -12.31 30.73
N ILE A 281 46.06 -11.94 30.47
CA ILE A 281 44.89 -12.64 31.00
C ILE A 281 44.73 -14.00 30.32
N LEU A 282 44.75 -14.03 28.98
CA LEU A 282 44.51 -15.25 28.19
C LEU A 282 45.54 -16.35 28.46
N GLU A 283 46.82 -15.98 28.57
CA GLU A 283 47.95 -16.86 28.88
C GLU A 283 47.96 -17.33 30.35
N SER A 284 47.22 -16.65 31.25
CA SER A 284 47.20 -16.97 32.67
C SER A 284 46.16 -18.03 33.06
N ASP A 285 46.26 -18.44 34.32
CA ASP A 285 45.28 -19.28 35.00
C ASP A 285 43.97 -18.58 35.37
N ARG A 286 43.78 -17.29 35.06
CA ARG A 286 42.51 -16.58 35.31
C ARG A 286 41.37 -17.18 34.46
N LYS A 287 40.19 -17.25 35.07
CA LYS A 287 38.98 -17.95 34.57
C LYS A 287 37.69 -17.15 34.84
N GLU A 288 37.83 -15.92 35.32
CA GLU A 288 36.83 -14.87 35.35
C GLU A 288 36.33 -14.60 33.92
N PRO A 289 35.01 -14.62 33.64
CA PRO A 289 34.50 -14.49 32.29
C PRO A 289 34.96 -13.21 31.59
N LEU A 290 35.22 -13.33 30.29
CA LEU A 290 35.62 -12.22 29.42
C LEU A 290 34.57 -12.05 28.33
N PHE A 291 34.07 -10.83 28.16
CA PHE A 291 33.10 -10.46 27.11
C PHE A 291 33.63 -9.28 26.28
N GLY A 292 33.95 -9.52 25.01
CA GLY A 292 34.30 -8.45 24.06
C GLY A 292 33.10 -7.98 23.23
N ILE A 293 32.98 -6.66 23.01
CA ILE A 293 31.99 -6.02 22.13
C ILE A 293 32.74 -5.15 21.10
N SER A 294 32.48 -5.37 19.81
CA SER A 294 33.06 -4.64 18.67
C SER A 294 34.58 -4.56 18.71
N THR A 295 35.19 -3.45 19.14
CA THR A 295 36.64 -3.37 19.40
C THR A 295 37.13 -4.48 20.33
N GLY A 296 36.30 -4.93 21.28
CA GLY A 296 36.61 -6.05 22.18
C GLY A 296 36.80 -7.40 21.46
N ASN A 297 36.11 -7.66 20.35
CA ASN A 297 36.34 -8.86 19.53
C ASN A 297 37.71 -8.80 18.86
N LEU A 298 38.01 -7.67 18.22
CA LEU A 298 39.27 -7.40 17.54
C LEU A 298 40.47 -7.48 18.49
N ILE A 299 40.38 -6.84 19.67
CA ILE A 299 41.41 -6.85 20.71
C ILE A 299 41.60 -8.25 21.31
N THR A 300 40.53 -8.99 21.59
CA THR A 300 40.63 -10.36 22.13
C THR A 300 41.27 -11.31 21.12
N GLY A 301 40.92 -11.19 19.84
CA GLY A 301 41.54 -11.93 18.75
C GLY A 301 43.04 -11.61 18.60
N LEU A 302 43.43 -10.33 18.58
CA LEU A 302 44.84 -9.91 18.53
C LEU A 302 45.65 -10.37 19.76
N ALA A 303 45.03 -10.37 20.94
CA ALA A 303 45.64 -10.88 22.16
C ALA A 303 45.88 -12.40 22.07
N ALA A 304 44.90 -13.16 21.54
CA ALA A 304 44.99 -14.60 21.32
C ALA A 304 45.95 -15.00 20.18
N GLY A 305 46.20 -14.12 19.22
CA GLY A 305 47.12 -14.34 18.08
C GLY A 305 46.47 -14.39 16.69
N ALA A 306 45.17 -14.09 16.57
CA ALA A 306 44.51 -13.84 15.29
C ALA A 306 44.96 -12.50 14.66
N LYS A 307 44.56 -12.25 13.40
CA LYS A 307 44.86 -11.00 12.66
C LYS A 307 43.63 -10.10 12.57
N THR A 308 43.84 -8.81 12.36
CA THR A 308 42.79 -7.83 12.00
C THR A 308 43.14 -7.08 10.72
N TYR A 309 42.14 -6.70 9.93
CA TYR A 309 42.31 -5.94 8.69
C TYR A 309 41.29 -4.79 8.60
N LYS A 310 41.63 -3.70 7.89
CA LYS A 310 40.65 -2.69 7.45
C LYS A 310 39.81 -3.33 6.36
N MET A 311 38.50 -3.31 6.52
CA MET A 311 37.58 -3.89 5.55
C MET A 311 37.44 -2.95 4.34
N SER A 312 37.31 -3.48 3.12
CA SER A 312 36.99 -2.66 1.94
C SER A 312 35.55 -2.14 2.01
N MET A 313 34.64 -3.04 2.38
CA MET A 313 33.25 -2.78 2.74
C MET A 313 33.10 -2.91 4.27
N ALA A 314 32.60 -1.88 4.94
CA ALA A 314 32.49 -1.82 6.40
C ALA A 314 31.05 -2.09 6.85
N ASN A 315 30.82 -2.94 7.85
CA ASN A 315 29.48 -3.19 8.38
C ASN A 315 29.03 -2.02 9.26
N ARG A 316 28.11 -1.21 8.71
CA ARG A 316 27.59 0.01 9.34
C ARG A 316 26.08 0.11 9.11
N GLY A 317 25.30 -0.44 10.04
CA GLY A 317 23.86 -0.54 9.90
C GLY A 317 23.16 -0.93 11.20
N GLN A 318 21.83 -0.90 11.18
CA GLN A 318 20.96 -1.45 12.23
C GLN A 318 20.29 -2.77 11.79
N ASN A 319 20.60 -3.24 10.58
CA ASN A 319 19.95 -4.35 9.89
C ASN A 319 20.89 -5.54 9.61
N GLN A 320 22.08 -5.55 10.23
CA GLN A 320 23.17 -6.44 9.84
C GLN A 320 22.94 -7.87 10.36
N PRO A 321 22.84 -8.88 9.48
CA PRO A 321 22.42 -10.21 9.87
C PRO A 321 23.60 -11.13 10.21
N VAL A 322 23.55 -11.73 11.40
CA VAL A 322 24.58 -12.64 11.92
C VAL A 322 23.99 -14.01 12.22
N LEU A 323 24.71 -15.08 11.86
CA LEU A 323 24.33 -16.46 12.14
C LEU A 323 25.18 -17.02 13.28
N ASN A 324 24.54 -17.57 14.30
CA ASN A 324 25.25 -18.32 15.34
C ASN A 324 25.71 -19.68 14.79
N ILE A 325 27.02 -19.88 14.69
CA ILE A 325 27.63 -21.06 14.05
C ILE A 325 27.33 -22.34 14.83
N THR A 326 27.03 -22.23 16.13
CA THR A 326 26.83 -23.38 17.03
C THR A 326 25.40 -23.94 16.96
N ASN A 327 24.40 -23.10 16.71
CA ASN A 327 22.99 -23.49 16.79
C ASN A 327 22.11 -23.06 15.60
N LYS A 328 22.69 -22.46 14.54
CA LYS A 328 22.01 -21.94 13.35
C LYS A 328 20.97 -20.82 13.56
N GLN A 329 20.78 -20.28 14.77
CA GLN A 329 19.90 -19.12 14.95
C GLN A 329 20.51 -17.86 14.31
N ALA A 330 19.70 -17.13 13.55
CA ALA A 330 20.05 -15.84 12.97
C ALA A 330 19.51 -14.68 13.82
N PHE A 331 20.28 -13.60 13.88
CA PHE A 331 19.95 -12.38 14.62
C PHE A 331 20.24 -11.15 13.75
N ILE A 332 19.38 -10.13 13.86
CA ILE A 332 19.63 -8.81 13.26
C ILE A 332 20.35 -7.97 14.31
N THR A 333 21.36 -7.19 13.88
CA THR A 333 22.28 -6.51 14.80
C THR A 333 22.60 -5.08 14.37
N ALA A 334 22.97 -4.26 15.36
CA ALA A 334 23.59 -2.95 15.11
C ALA A 334 25.12 -3.09 15.03
N GLN A 335 25.71 -2.51 14.00
CA GLN A 335 27.15 -2.55 13.76
C GLN A 335 27.67 -1.20 13.27
N ASN A 336 28.93 -0.89 13.63
CA ASN A 336 29.58 0.36 13.26
C ASN A 336 31.11 0.25 13.21
N HIS A 337 31.65 -0.82 12.60
CA HIS A 337 33.09 -1.07 12.55
C HIS A 337 33.64 -1.03 11.11
N GLY A 338 34.86 -0.53 10.95
CA GLY A 338 35.61 -0.53 9.70
C GLY A 338 36.80 -1.51 9.67
N TYR A 339 36.97 -2.28 10.75
CA TYR A 339 37.99 -3.31 10.92
C TYR A 339 37.32 -4.62 11.30
N ALA A 340 37.81 -5.74 10.78
CA ALA A 340 37.32 -7.08 11.08
C ALA A 340 38.46 -8.01 11.54
N LEU A 341 38.10 -9.11 12.18
CA LEU A 341 39.00 -10.19 12.55
C LEU A 341 39.12 -11.20 11.39
N ASP A 342 40.32 -11.69 11.15
CA ASP A 342 40.57 -12.80 10.22
C ASP A 342 39.90 -14.08 10.75
N ASN A 343 39.15 -14.78 9.89
CA ASN A 343 38.50 -16.05 10.24
C ASN A 343 39.50 -17.17 10.62
N THR A 344 40.79 -16.99 10.35
CA THR A 344 41.89 -17.87 10.75
C THR A 344 42.25 -17.66 12.22
N LEU A 345 41.53 -18.33 13.12
CA LEU A 345 41.73 -18.23 14.57
C LEU A 345 42.84 -19.15 15.10
N PRO A 346 43.54 -18.77 16.19
CA PRO A 346 44.53 -19.60 16.86
C PRO A 346 43.88 -20.79 17.61
N ALA A 347 44.69 -21.80 17.91
CA ALA A 347 44.25 -23.00 18.63
C ALA A 347 43.60 -22.65 19.99
N GLY A 348 42.56 -23.39 20.36
CA GLY A 348 41.74 -23.11 21.55
C GLY A 348 40.60 -22.10 21.32
N TRP A 349 40.53 -21.46 20.15
CA TRP A 349 39.48 -20.52 19.77
C TRP A 349 38.66 -21.00 18.57
N LYS A 350 37.38 -20.61 18.55
CA LYS A 350 36.42 -20.88 17.47
C LYS A 350 35.60 -19.63 17.16
N PRO A 351 35.15 -19.44 15.91
CA PRO A 351 34.19 -18.39 15.61
C PRO A 351 32.85 -18.73 16.27
N LEU A 352 32.15 -17.71 16.77
CA LEU A 352 30.88 -17.85 17.46
C LEU A 352 29.70 -17.44 16.58
N PHE A 353 29.86 -16.31 15.89
CA PHE A 353 28.93 -15.78 14.90
C PHE A 353 29.69 -15.52 13.56
N VAL A 354 28.95 -15.53 12.46
CA VAL A 354 29.43 -15.16 11.12
C VAL A 354 28.40 -14.26 10.42
N ASN A 355 28.85 -13.30 9.62
CA ASN A 355 27.99 -12.40 8.87
C ASN A 355 27.31 -13.14 7.70
N VAL A 356 25.98 -13.02 7.56
CA VAL A 356 25.21 -13.73 6.53
C VAL A 356 25.39 -13.12 5.14
N ASN A 357 25.81 -11.85 5.04
CA ASN A 357 25.98 -11.15 3.76
C ASN A 357 27.41 -11.27 3.19
N ASP A 358 28.45 -11.18 4.01
CA ASP A 358 29.87 -11.14 3.57
C ASP A 358 30.80 -12.20 4.19
N GLN A 359 30.30 -13.03 5.10
CA GLN A 359 31.03 -14.11 5.79
C GLN A 359 32.25 -13.65 6.63
N THR A 360 32.28 -12.38 7.03
CA THR A 360 33.23 -11.87 8.03
C THR A 360 32.96 -12.41 9.44
N ASN A 361 33.96 -12.30 10.32
CA ASN A 361 33.85 -12.77 11.70
C ASN A 361 32.98 -11.84 12.56
N GLU A 362 31.89 -12.38 13.10
CA GLU A 362 30.94 -11.63 13.95
C GLU A 362 31.13 -11.92 15.45
N GLY A 363 32.12 -12.72 15.81
CA GLY A 363 32.43 -13.07 17.19
C GLY A 363 33.30 -14.32 17.32
N ILE A 364 33.94 -14.47 18.48
CA ILE A 364 34.80 -15.60 18.82
C ILE A 364 34.48 -16.15 20.21
N MET A 365 34.87 -17.40 20.46
CA MET A 365 34.81 -18.05 21.76
C MET A 365 36.04 -18.93 22.00
N HIS A 366 36.48 -19.00 23.26
CA HIS A 366 37.44 -20.03 23.68
C HIS A 366 36.69 -21.34 23.93
N GLU A 367 37.26 -22.47 23.48
CA GLU A 367 36.62 -23.79 23.58
C GLU A 367 36.26 -24.24 25.01
N SER A 368 37.03 -23.79 26.02
CA SER A 368 36.92 -24.26 27.42
C SER A 368 36.96 -23.18 28.49
N LYS A 369 37.60 -22.02 28.26
CA LYS A 369 37.52 -20.87 29.17
C LYS A 369 36.22 -20.08 28.91
N PRO A 370 35.65 -19.37 29.91
CA PRO A 370 34.43 -18.55 29.77
C PRO A 370 34.71 -17.22 29.03
N PHE A 371 35.48 -17.26 27.95
CA PHE A 371 35.90 -16.09 27.19
C PHE A 371 35.19 -16.09 25.83
N PHE A 372 34.50 -15.00 25.51
CA PHE A 372 33.82 -14.82 24.23
C PHE A 372 33.80 -13.34 23.84
N ALA A 373 33.53 -13.07 22.56
CA ALA A 373 33.32 -11.73 22.06
C ALA A 373 32.38 -11.73 20.85
N VAL A 374 31.81 -10.57 20.55
CA VAL A 374 30.98 -10.30 19.38
C VAL A 374 31.43 -9.02 18.70
N GLN A 375 31.32 -8.97 17.38
CA GLN A 375 31.77 -7.85 16.55
C GLN A 375 30.70 -6.74 16.43
N PHE A 376 29.43 -7.12 16.60
CA PHE A 376 28.28 -6.24 16.71
C PHE A 376 28.08 -5.65 18.12
N HIS A 377 27.11 -4.75 18.27
CA HIS A 377 26.76 -4.06 19.52
C HIS A 377 25.44 -4.59 20.11
N PRO A 378 25.46 -5.55 21.07
CA PRO A 378 24.24 -6.07 21.70
C PRO A 378 23.57 -5.10 22.68
N GLU A 379 24.24 -4.00 23.05
CA GLU A 379 23.64 -2.84 23.71
C GLU A 379 22.83 -1.94 22.75
N VAL A 380 22.99 -2.18 21.44
CA VAL A 380 22.41 -1.45 20.32
C VAL A 380 22.44 0.08 20.50
N THR A 381 21.28 0.73 20.62
CA THR A 381 21.14 2.17 20.89
C THR A 381 21.93 3.06 19.90
N PRO A 382 21.44 3.26 18.67
CA PRO A 382 20.20 2.73 18.12
C PRO A 382 20.33 1.29 17.60
N GLY A 383 19.19 0.62 17.37
CA GLY A 383 19.13 -0.68 16.70
C GLY A 383 18.42 -1.81 17.46
N PRO A 384 18.40 -3.03 16.87
CA PRO A 384 17.51 -4.14 17.23
C PRO A 384 17.84 -4.81 18.57
N ILE A 385 16.91 -4.77 19.53
CA ILE A 385 17.06 -5.36 20.89
C ILE A 385 16.89 -6.89 20.86
N ASP A 386 17.66 -7.57 20.01
CA ASP A 386 17.55 -9.02 19.77
C ASP A 386 18.71 -9.84 20.34
N THR A 387 19.83 -9.20 20.69
CA THR A 387 21.03 -9.85 21.24
C THR A 387 21.38 -9.45 22.67
N GLU A 388 20.49 -8.74 23.40
CA GLU A 388 20.70 -8.35 24.81
C GLU A 388 20.96 -9.56 25.73
N TYR A 389 20.47 -10.75 25.36
CA TYR A 389 20.69 -12.01 26.07
C TYR A 389 22.17 -12.39 26.25
N LEU A 390 23.10 -11.77 25.48
CA LEU A 390 24.54 -11.96 25.67
C LEU A 390 25.03 -11.37 27.00
N PHE A 391 24.38 -10.33 27.52
CA PHE A 391 24.62 -9.86 28.88
C PHE A 391 24.15 -10.90 29.92
N ASP A 392 22.95 -11.48 29.76
CA ASP A 392 22.47 -12.56 30.65
C ASP A 392 23.37 -13.81 30.58
N SER A 393 23.93 -14.09 29.41
CA SER A 393 24.94 -15.13 29.20
C SER A 393 26.22 -14.84 29.99
N PHE A 394 26.75 -13.62 29.90
CA PHE A 394 27.93 -13.17 30.67
C PHE A 394 27.72 -13.28 32.18
N PHE A 395 26.62 -12.75 32.74
CA PHE A 395 26.31 -12.91 34.16
C PHE A 395 26.07 -14.38 34.55
N SER A 396 25.52 -15.20 33.66
CA SER A 396 25.37 -16.65 33.88
C SER A 396 26.71 -17.38 33.93
N LEU A 397 27.72 -16.97 33.16
CA LEU A 397 29.09 -17.49 33.26
C LEU A 397 29.71 -17.13 34.61
N ILE A 398 29.56 -15.88 35.05
CA ILE A 398 30.08 -15.39 36.34
C ILE A 398 29.43 -16.20 37.48
N LYS A 399 28.09 -16.26 37.50
CA LYS A 399 27.30 -16.96 38.52
C LYS A 399 27.58 -18.47 38.58
N LYS A 400 27.93 -19.11 37.46
CA LYS A 400 28.31 -20.53 37.42
C LYS A 400 29.74 -20.77 37.91
N GLY A 401 30.67 -19.84 37.67
CA GLY A 401 32.00 -19.77 38.31
C GLY A 401 32.95 -20.97 38.10
N LYS A 402 32.65 -21.88 37.15
CA LYS A 402 33.31 -23.20 37.02
C LYS A 402 33.76 -23.47 35.59
N ALA A 403 34.60 -22.60 35.04
CA ALA A 403 35.15 -22.69 33.67
C ALA A 403 34.08 -23.10 32.62
N THR A 404 32.92 -22.45 32.69
CA THR A 404 31.76 -22.79 31.88
C THR A 404 31.94 -22.25 30.47
N THR A 405 31.71 -23.05 29.43
CA THR A 405 31.76 -22.56 28.04
C THR A 405 30.49 -21.76 27.68
N ILE A 406 30.65 -20.72 26.85
CA ILE A 406 29.58 -19.84 26.37
C ILE A 406 28.41 -20.63 25.75
N THR A 407 28.69 -21.70 25.00
CA THR A 407 27.67 -22.59 24.41
C THR A 407 26.66 -23.13 25.42
N SER A 408 27.03 -23.24 26.70
CA SER A 408 26.17 -23.79 27.77
C SER A 408 25.37 -22.74 28.56
N VAL A 409 25.41 -21.47 28.15
CA VAL A 409 24.56 -20.38 28.65
C VAL A 409 23.77 -19.66 27.56
N LEU A 410 24.11 -19.86 26.28
CA LEU A 410 23.35 -19.32 25.16
C LEU A 410 21.92 -19.90 25.08
N PRO A 411 20.98 -19.17 24.44
CA PRO A 411 19.69 -19.72 24.04
C PRO A 411 19.84 -21.03 23.24
N LYS A 412 18.90 -21.95 23.46
CA LYS A 412 18.71 -23.12 22.60
C LYS A 412 17.65 -22.76 21.54
N PRO A 413 17.75 -23.28 20.30
CA PRO A 413 16.68 -23.17 19.33
C PRO A 413 15.35 -23.67 19.93
N ALA A 414 14.30 -22.86 19.82
CA ALA A 414 12.95 -23.21 20.27
C ALA A 414 12.20 -24.07 19.24
N LEU A 415 12.54 -23.89 17.96
CA LEU A 415 12.16 -24.74 16.84
C LEU A 415 13.42 -25.27 16.14
N VAL A 416 13.22 -26.22 15.23
CA VAL A 416 14.22 -26.69 14.25
C VAL A 416 13.47 -26.93 12.94
N ALA A 417 13.91 -26.29 11.85
CA ALA A 417 13.24 -26.34 10.55
C ALA A 417 13.37 -27.72 9.88
N SER A 418 12.48 -28.64 10.26
CA SER A 418 12.21 -29.84 9.46
C SER A 418 11.40 -29.42 8.23
N ARG A 419 12.02 -29.49 7.05
CA ARG A 419 11.37 -29.23 5.76
C ARG A 419 10.15 -30.14 5.61
N VAL A 420 8.99 -29.57 5.29
CA VAL A 420 7.76 -30.35 5.15
C VAL A 420 7.68 -30.96 3.75
N GLU A 421 7.57 -32.29 3.67
CA GLU A 421 7.33 -32.97 2.40
C GLU A 421 5.89 -32.70 1.92
N VAL A 422 5.76 -32.03 0.77
CA VAL A 422 4.51 -31.89 0.02
C VAL A 422 4.78 -32.01 -1.48
N SER A 423 3.82 -32.60 -2.20
CA SER A 423 3.90 -32.93 -3.63
C SER A 423 2.90 -32.13 -4.46
N LYS A 424 1.74 -31.77 -3.89
CA LYS A 424 0.69 -30.97 -4.52
C LYS A 424 0.02 -30.05 -3.49
N VAL A 425 0.19 -28.74 -3.69
CA VAL A 425 -0.40 -27.71 -2.83
C VAL A 425 -1.63 -27.09 -3.50
N LEU A 426 -2.73 -27.02 -2.76
CA LEU A 426 -3.90 -26.22 -3.09
C LEU A 426 -3.72 -24.80 -2.53
N ILE A 427 -3.92 -23.79 -3.37
CA ILE A 427 -3.86 -22.37 -3.01
C ILE A 427 -5.26 -21.77 -3.20
N LEU A 428 -5.75 -21.05 -2.18
CA LEU A 428 -7.04 -20.36 -2.22
C LEU A 428 -6.84 -18.86 -2.51
N GLY A 429 -7.43 -18.37 -3.60
CA GLY A 429 -7.52 -16.94 -3.92
C GLY A 429 -8.64 -16.22 -3.18
N SER A 430 -8.73 -14.90 -3.35
CA SER A 430 -9.66 -14.01 -2.63
C SER A 430 -11.11 -14.05 -3.13
N GLY A 431 -11.35 -14.46 -4.38
CA GLY A 431 -12.62 -14.26 -5.06
C GLY A 431 -12.70 -12.92 -5.81
N GLY A 432 -13.91 -12.49 -6.15
CA GLY A 432 -14.13 -11.20 -6.81
C GLY A 432 -13.76 -10.01 -5.90
N LEU A 433 -13.21 -8.95 -6.48
CA LEU A 433 -12.64 -7.85 -5.70
C LEU A 433 -13.71 -6.97 -5.02
N SER A 434 -13.44 -6.60 -3.77
CA SER A 434 -14.32 -5.80 -2.92
C SER A 434 -13.53 -4.80 -2.07
N ILE A 435 -14.19 -3.78 -1.53
CA ILE A 435 -13.56 -2.79 -0.65
C ILE A 435 -12.88 -3.52 0.52
N GLY A 436 -11.58 -3.29 0.69
CA GLY A 436 -10.74 -3.94 1.70
C GLY A 436 -10.24 -5.36 1.36
N GLN A 437 -10.62 -5.93 0.21
CA GLN A 437 -10.10 -7.21 -0.26
C GLN A 437 -9.99 -7.19 -1.81
N ALA A 438 -8.86 -6.66 -2.30
CA ALA A 438 -8.65 -6.21 -3.66
C ALA A 438 -7.45 -6.93 -4.33
N GLY A 439 -6.63 -6.21 -5.11
CA GLY A 439 -5.60 -6.81 -5.98
C GLY A 439 -4.41 -7.43 -5.25
N GLU A 440 -4.19 -7.07 -3.98
CA GLU A 440 -3.08 -7.54 -3.14
C GLU A 440 -2.96 -9.08 -3.10
N PHE A 441 -4.09 -9.78 -3.23
CA PHE A 441 -4.17 -11.23 -3.21
C PHE A 441 -3.91 -11.87 -4.58
N ASP A 442 -4.10 -11.14 -5.68
CA ASP A 442 -3.68 -11.54 -7.02
C ASP A 442 -2.15 -11.50 -7.13
N TYR A 443 -1.53 -10.40 -6.66
CA TYR A 443 -0.08 -10.30 -6.50
C TYR A 443 0.48 -11.38 -5.56
N SER A 444 -0.06 -11.47 -4.34
CA SER A 444 0.40 -12.41 -3.32
C SER A 444 0.31 -13.86 -3.78
N GLY A 445 -0.87 -14.25 -4.28
CA GLY A 445 -1.13 -15.60 -4.74
C GLY A 445 -0.33 -15.99 -5.99
N SER A 446 0.06 -15.03 -6.83
CA SER A 446 0.94 -15.24 -8.00
C SER A 446 2.39 -15.51 -7.57
N GLN A 447 2.90 -14.76 -6.59
CA GLN A 447 4.23 -14.98 -6.02
C GLN A 447 4.32 -16.30 -5.21
N ALA A 448 3.21 -16.71 -4.56
CA ALA A 448 3.13 -18.00 -3.88
C ALA A 448 3.35 -19.18 -4.84
N VAL A 449 2.73 -19.16 -6.02
CA VAL A 449 2.90 -20.21 -7.02
C VAL A 449 4.34 -20.25 -7.56
N LYS A 450 4.96 -19.10 -7.79
CA LYS A 450 6.38 -19.02 -8.22
C LYS A 450 7.29 -19.74 -7.23
N ALA A 451 7.13 -19.44 -5.94
CA ALA A 451 7.93 -20.06 -4.88
C ALA A 451 7.77 -21.59 -4.86
N MET A 452 6.53 -22.09 -4.97
CA MET A 452 6.20 -23.52 -5.02
C MET A 452 6.80 -24.22 -6.26
N LYS A 453 6.69 -23.60 -7.45
CA LYS A 453 7.21 -24.17 -8.70
C LYS A 453 8.73 -24.24 -8.75
N GLU A 454 9.43 -23.26 -8.19
CA GLU A 454 10.89 -23.33 -8.02
C GLU A 454 11.32 -24.49 -7.11
N GLU A 455 10.53 -24.82 -6.07
CA GLU A 455 10.77 -25.99 -5.21
C GLU A 455 10.19 -27.30 -5.78
N ASN A 456 9.76 -27.31 -7.05
CA ASN A 456 9.18 -28.45 -7.78
C ASN A 456 7.86 -28.99 -7.21
N VAL A 457 7.15 -28.21 -6.38
CA VAL A 457 5.85 -28.56 -5.80
C VAL A 457 4.75 -28.27 -6.81
N LYS A 458 3.86 -29.25 -7.07
CA LYS A 458 2.72 -29.04 -7.98
C LYS A 458 1.69 -28.13 -7.35
N THR A 459 1.01 -27.35 -8.18
CA THR A 459 0.13 -26.26 -7.72
C THR A 459 -1.26 -26.35 -8.31
N VAL A 460 -2.27 -26.35 -7.44
CA VAL A 460 -3.68 -26.18 -7.79
C VAL A 460 -4.16 -24.85 -7.25
N LEU A 461 -4.86 -24.08 -8.06
CA LEU A 461 -5.46 -22.81 -7.67
C LEU A 461 -6.98 -22.90 -7.71
N MET A 462 -7.64 -22.44 -6.65
CA MET A 462 -9.05 -22.03 -6.70
C MET A 462 -9.16 -20.51 -6.62
N ASN A 463 -9.68 -19.88 -7.68
CA ASN A 463 -10.06 -18.47 -7.68
C ASN A 463 -11.11 -18.22 -8.78
N PRO A 464 -12.35 -17.78 -8.45
CA PRO A 464 -13.39 -17.50 -9.45
C PRO A 464 -13.22 -16.12 -10.12
N ASN A 465 -12.28 -15.28 -9.67
CA ASN A 465 -11.96 -14.04 -10.36
C ASN A 465 -11.23 -14.33 -11.69
N ILE A 466 -11.94 -14.10 -12.79
CA ILE A 466 -11.44 -14.36 -14.16
C ILE A 466 -10.48 -13.28 -14.64
N ALA A 467 -10.54 -12.07 -14.07
CA ALA A 467 -9.66 -10.97 -14.39
C ALA A 467 -8.31 -11.03 -13.65
N SER A 468 -8.19 -11.86 -12.62
CA SER A 468 -6.93 -12.08 -11.89
C SER A 468 -5.82 -12.64 -12.80
N VAL A 469 -4.59 -12.17 -12.61
CA VAL A 469 -3.37 -12.63 -13.29
C VAL A 469 -2.93 -14.02 -12.81
N GLN A 470 -3.22 -14.36 -11.56
CA GLN A 470 -3.00 -15.66 -10.94
C GLN A 470 -3.65 -16.81 -11.73
N THR A 471 -4.76 -16.55 -12.42
CA THR A 471 -5.61 -17.55 -13.11
C THR A 471 -5.35 -17.65 -14.63
N ASN A 472 -4.11 -17.47 -15.08
CA ASN A 472 -3.73 -17.47 -16.51
C ASN A 472 -3.43 -18.88 -17.09
N GLU A 473 -3.19 -18.94 -18.41
CA GLU A 473 -2.70 -20.07 -19.22
C GLU A 473 -1.16 -20.35 -19.19
N VAL A 474 -0.31 -19.32 -19.27
CA VAL A 474 1.18 -19.44 -19.29
C VAL A 474 1.91 -18.58 -18.23
N GLY A 475 2.81 -19.21 -17.44
CA GLY A 475 3.84 -18.51 -16.64
C GLY A 475 4.44 -19.33 -15.48
N LEU A 476 5.51 -18.81 -14.87
CA LEU A 476 6.07 -19.35 -13.60
C LEU A 476 5.17 -19.05 -12.39
N LYS A 477 4.42 -17.93 -12.43
CA LYS A 477 3.54 -17.45 -11.35
C LYS A 477 2.12 -18.06 -11.36
N GLN A 478 1.93 -19.18 -12.03
CA GLN A 478 0.61 -19.70 -12.37
C GLN A 478 0.51 -21.20 -12.13
N ALA A 479 -0.63 -21.61 -11.56
CA ALA A 479 -0.87 -22.98 -11.16
C ALA A 479 -0.86 -23.98 -12.33
N ASP A 480 -0.58 -25.25 -12.01
CA ASP A 480 -0.66 -26.38 -12.95
C ASP A 480 -2.11 -26.79 -13.24
N THR A 481 -3.06 -26.37 -12.40
CA THR A 481 -4.50 -26.55 -12.62
C THR A 481 -5.29 -25.42 -11.95
N VAL A 482 -6.28 -24.85 -12.64
CA VAL A 482 -7.05 -23.68 -12.19
C VAL A 482 -8.57 -23.98 -12.14
N TYR A 483 -9.16 -23.73 -10.97
CA TYR A 483 -10.58 -23.93 -10.68
C TYR A 483 -11.29 -22.59 -10.48
N PHE A 484 -12.10 -22.21 -11.48
CA PHE A 484 -12.99 -21.05 -11.42
C PHE A 484 -14.29 -21.45 -10.70
N LEU A 485 -14.25 -21.47 -9.37
CA LEU A 485 -15.32 -21.96 -8.49
C LEU A 485 -15.47 -21.09 -7.22
N PRO A 486 -16.64 -21.07 -6.57
CA PRO A 486 -16.84 -20.37 -5.30
C PRO A 486 -15.84 -20.81 -4.22
N ILE A 487 -15.16 -19.87 -3.56
CA ILE A 487 -14.25 -20.15 -2.44
C ILE A 487 -15.07 -20.38 -1.17
N THR A 488 -15.68 -21.57 -1.08
CA THR A 488 -16.54 -22.00 0.02
C THR A 488 -16.24 -23.45 0.40
N PRO A 489 -16.47 -23.88 1.65
CA PRO A 489 -16.11 -25.22 2.10
C PRO A 489 -16.70 -26.35 1.24
N GLN A 490 -17.89 -26.16 0.65
CA GLN A 490 -18.49 -27.14 -0.27
C GLN A 490 -17.61 -27.40 -1.50
N PHE A 491 -17.30 -26.36 -2.26
CA PHE A 491 -16.54 -26.50 -3.52
C PHE A 491 -15.07 -26.83 -3.26
N VAL A 492 -14.48 -26.29 -2.18
CA VAL A 492 -13.09 -26.64 -1.81
C VAL A 492 -12.99 -28.12 -1.39
N THR A 493 -14.00 -28.68 -0.70
CA THR A 493 -14.05 -30.13 -0.41
C THR A 493 -14.08 -30.96 -1.69
N GLU A 494 -14.88 -30.58 -2.70
CA GLU A 494 -14.91 -31.31 -3.98
C GLU A 494 -13.59 -31.22 -4.76
N VAL A 495 -12.89 -30.07 -4.72
CA VAL A 495 -11.55 -29.95 -5.32
C VAL A 495 -10.50 -30.75 -4.55
N ILE A 496 -10.54 -30.77 -3.22
CA ILE A 496 -9.67 -31.63 -2.39
C ILE A 496 -9.88 -33.11 -2.75
N LYS A 497 -11.14 -33.55 -2.91
CA LYS A 497 -11.48 -34.93 -3.31
C LYS A 497 -11.00 -35.29 -4.72
N ALA A 498 -11.07 -34.35 -5.67
CA ALA A 498 -10.64 -34.57 -7.05
C ALA A 498 -9.11 -34.56 -7.19
N GLU A 499 -8.44 -33.60 -6.55
CA GLU A 499 -7.02 -33.33 -6.73
C GLU A 499 -6.11 -34.08 -5.75
N GLN A 500 -6.61 -34.43 -4.57
CA GLN A 500 -5.82 -35.01 -3.46
C GLN A 500 -4.53 -34.21 -3.16
N PRO A 501 -4.64 -32.91 -2.81
CA PRO A 501 -3.49 -32.11 -2.38
C PRO A 501 -3.02 -32.55 -0.99
N ASP A 502 -1.71 -32.62 -0.78
CA ASP A 502 -1.11 -32.91 0.53
C ASP A 502 -0.74 -31.64 1.32
N GLY A 503 -0.84 -30.47 0.70
CA GLY A 503 -0.72 -29.15 1.34
C GLY A 503 -1.82 -28.15 0.95
N LEU A 504 -2.12 -27.21 1.85
CA LEU A 504 -3.08 -26.12 1.67
C LEU A 504 -2.48 -24.78 2.12
N ILE A 505 -2.50 -23.80 1.21
CA ILE A 505 -2.19 -22.39 1.46
C ILE A 505 -3.50 -21.60 1.51
N LEU A 506 -3.83 -21.08 2.69
CA LEU A 506 -5.06 -20.33 2.98
C LEU A 506 -4.82 -18.88 3.44
N GLY A 507 -3.58 -18.51 3.80
CA GLY A 507 -3.20 -17.17 4.25
C GLY A 507 -2.87 -16.16 3.13
N MET A 508 -3.34 -16.41 1.89
CA MET A 508 -2.96 -15.61 0.70
C MET A 508 -4.15 -15.20 -0.18
N GLY A 509 -5.38 -15.40 0.31
CA GLY A 509 -6.64 -15.04 -0.36
C GLY A 509 -7.60 -14.26 0.56
N GLY A 510 -7.05 -13.35 1.37
CA GLY A 510 -7.79 -12.53 2.32
C GLY A 510 -8.64 -13.33 3.31
N GLN A 511 -9.74 -12.72 3.75
CA GLN A 511 -10.69 -13.34 4.67
C GLN A 511 -11.46 -14.50 4.03
N THR A 512 -11.72 -14.44 2.71
CA THR A 512 -12.46 -15.51 2.01
C THR A 512 -11.71 -16.84 2.12
N ALA A 513 -10.42 -16.85 1.80
CA ALA A 513 -9.58 -18.04 1.91
C ALA A 513 -9.41 -18.48 3.37
N LEU A 514 -9.14 -17.54 4.28
CA LEU A 514 -8.93 -17.81 5.70
C LEU A 514 -10.16 -18.43 6.35
N ASN A 515 -11.33 -17.77 6.27
CA ASN A 515 -12.56 -18.27 6.90
C ASN A 515 -13.01 -19.61 6.28
N CYS A 516 -12.79 -19.80 4.97
CA CYS A 516 -13.04 -21.09 4.30
C CYS A 516 -12.13 -22.21 4.86
N GLY A 517 -10.84 -21.94 5.00
CA GLY A 517 -9.85 -22.88 5.56
C GLY A 517 -10.10 -23.22 7.03
N VAL A 518 -10.40 -22.22 7.87
CA VAL A 518 -10.79 -22.40 9.28
C VAL A 518 -12.04 -23.28 9.39
N GLU A 519 -13.03 -23.09 8.51
CA GLU A 519 -14.27 -23.87 8.52
C GLU A 519 -14.07 -25.32 8.02
N LEU A 520 -13.18 -25.54 7.04
CA LEU A 520 -12.77 -26.89 6.61
C LEU A 520 -12.03 -27.65 7.72
N PHE A 521 -11.21 -26.95 8.51
CA PHE A 521 -10.55 -27.50 9.69
C PHE A 521 -11.55 -27.83 10.81
N LYS A 522 -12.44 -26.89 11.16
CA LYS A 522 -13.50 -27.08 12.18
C LYS A 522 -14.43 -28.25 11.84
N ARG A 523 -14.68 -28.52 10.54
CA ARG A 523 -15.44 -29.68 10.05
C ARG A 523 -14.63 -30.99 9.95
N GLY A 524 -13.32 -30.95 10.15
CA GLY A 524 -12.42 -32.10 10.05
C GLY A 524 -12.04 -32.52 8.63
N VAL A 525 -12.47 -31.80 7.59
CA VAL A 525 -12.25 -32.17 6.17
C VAL A 525 -10.76 -32.26 5.84
N LEU A 526 -9.95 -31.32 6.34
CA LEU A 526 -8.49 -31.34 6.11
C LEU A 526 -7.85 -32.62 6.69
N LYS A 527 -8.36 -33.11 7.83
CA LYS A 527 -7.93 -34.34 8.48
C LYS A 527 -8.44 -35.61 7.78
N GLU A 528 -9.65 -35.57 7.21
CA GLU A 528 -10.25 -36.66 6.42
C GLU A 528 -9.41 -36.98 5.17
N TYR A 529 -8.94 -35.95 4.46
CA TYR A 529 -8.17 -36.08 3.22
C TYR A 529 -6.64 -35.93 3.39
N GLY A 530 -6.14 -35.81 4.63
CA GLY A 530 -4.70 -35.74 4.93
C GLY A 530 -4.01 -34.44 4.50
N VAL A 531 -4.76 -33.37 4.28
CA VAL A 531 -4.27 -32.08 3.77
C VAL A 531 -3.60 -31.27 4.89
N LYS A 532 -2.29 -31.03 4.78
CA LYS A 532 -1.53 -30.22 5.75
C LYS A 532 -1.79 -28.74 5.49
N VAL A 533 -2.09 -27.94 6.52
CA VAL A 533 -2.02 -26.47 6.39
C VAL A 533 -0.54 -26.07 6.39
N LEU A 534 -0.13 -25.25 5.42
CA LEU A 534 1.25 -24.82 5.23
C LEU A 534 1.45 -23.37 5.67
N GLY A 535 2.57 -23.12 6.34
CA GLY A 535 2.81 -21.87 7.06
C GLY A 535 2.11 -21.87 8.43
N THR A 536 1.47 -20.75 8.78
CA THR A 536 0.81 -20.57 10.08
C THR A 536 -0.36 -21.54 10.30
N SER A 537 -0.43 -22.11 11.50
CA SER A 537 -1.46 -23.08 11.90
C SER A 537 -2.87 -22.48 11.97
N VAL A 538 -3.91 -23.32 11.91
CA VAL A 538 -5.30 -22.87 12.05
C VAL A 538 -5.57 -22.40 13.48
N GLU A 539 -4.92 -23.02 14.46
CA GLU A 539 -4.93 -22.64 15.87
C GLU A 539 -4.38 -21.22 16.08
N SER A 540 -3.22 -20.91 15.48
CA SER A 540 -2.63 -19.56 15.48
C SER A 540 -3.53 -18.53 14.78
N ILE A 541 -4.12 -18.89 13.64
CA ILE A 541 -5.05 -18.03 12.90
C ILE A 541 -6.34 -17.76 13.70
N MET A 542 -6.90 -18.78 14.34
CA MET A 542 -8.04 -18.62 15.24
C MET A 542 -7.69 -17.73 16.44
N ALA A 543 -6.47 -17.83 16.96
CA ALA A 543 -5.97 -17.00 18.05
C ALA A 543 -5.70 -15.52 17.67
N THR A 544 -5.69 -15.16 16.38
CA THR A 544 -5.62 -13.75 15.93
C THR A 544 -6.95 -13.19 15.45
N GLU A 545 -7.81 -14.04 14.89
CA GLU A 545 -9.09 -13.63 14.27
C GLU A 545 -10.27 -13.65 15.25
N ASP A 546 -10.20 -14.47 16.31
CA ASP A 546 -11.09 -14.37 17.48
C ASP A 546 -10.51 -13.36 18.47
N ARG A 547 -11.30 -12.34 18.82
CA ARG A 547 -10.79 -11.18 19.58
C ARG A 547 -10.69 -11.48 21.08
N GLN A 548 -11.38 -12.51 21.59
CA GLN A 548 -11.15 -12.99 22.95
C GLN A 548 -9.85 -13.78 23.03
N LEU A 549 -9.65 -14.76 22.13
CA LEU A 549 -8.43 -15.58 22.13
C LEU A 549 -7.16 -14.74 21.92
N PHE A 550 -7.25 -13.69 21.10
CA PHE A 550 -6.18 -12.72 20.92
C PHE A 550 -5.85 -11.96 22.22
N SER A 551 -6.88 -11.49 22.92
CA SER A 551 -6.72 -10.82 24.22
C SER A 551 -6.10 -11.74 25.27
N ASP A 552 -6.56 -12.99 25.34
CA ASP A 552 -6.02 -14.02 26.25
C ASP A 552 -4.54 -14.30 25.96
N LYS A 553 -4.18 -14.45 24.67
CA LYS A 553 -2.80 -14.69 24.21
C LYS A 553 -1.84 -13.53 24.51
N LEU A 554 -2.30 -12.28 24.45
CA LEU A 554 -1.50 -11.12 24.85
C LEU A 554 -1.37 -11.01 26.38
N ASN A 555 -2.42 -11.33 27.12
CA ASN A 555 -2.38 -11.38 28.59
C ASN A 555 -1.41 -12.45 29.12
N GLU A 556 -1.28 -13.61 28.45
CA GLU A 556 -0.29 -14.66 28.80
C GLU A 556 1.16 -14.16 28.85
N ILE A 557 1.50 -13.17 28.01
CA ILE A 557 2.84 -12.54 27.95
C ILE A 557 2.90 -11.16 28.61
N ASN A 558 1.82 -10.71 29.26
CA ASN A 558 1.67 -9.39 29.89
C ASN A 558 1.83 -8.21 28.90
N GLU A 559 1.43 -8.42 27.64
CA GLU A 559 1.41 -7.37 26.63
C GLU A 559 0.17 -6.47 26.75
N LYS A 560 0.26 -5.27 26.16
CA LYS A 560 -0.71 -4.19 26.39
C LYS A 560 -1.82 -4.20 25.36
N ILE A 561 -3.06 -4.32 25.83
CA ILE A 561 -4.30 -4.09 25.08
C ILE A 561 -5.10 -2.99 25.76
N ALA A 562 -5.95 -2.30 24.99
CA ALA A 562 -6.90 -1.34 25.56
C ALA A 562 -8.02 -2.08 26.34
N PRO A 563 -8.57 -1.49 27.42
CA PRO A 563 -9.66 -2.10 28.17
C PRO A 563 -10.84 -2.47 27.28
N SER A 564 -11.19 -3.76 27.25
CA SER A 564 -12.11 -4.32 26.27
C SER A 564 -12.84 -5.56 26.78
N PHE A 565 -13.93 -5.92 26.10
CA PHE A 565 -14.67 -7.18 26.29
C PHE A 565 -15.10 -7.72 24.93
N ALA A 566 -14.89 -9.02 24.67
CA ALA A 566 -15.51 -9.71 23.55
C ALA A 566 -16.95 -10.12 23.92
N VAL A 567 -17.90 -9.90 23.01
CA VAL A 567 -19.33 -10.08 23.25
C VAL A 567 -20.05 -10.67 22.04
N GLU A 568 -21.05 -11.51 22.31
CA GLU A 568 -21.85 -12.23 21.31
C GLU A 568 -23.31 -11.74 21.24
N SER A 569 -23.65 -10.67 21.98
CA SER A 569 -24.99 -10.08 21.99
C SER A 569 -24.97 -8.55 22.08
N ILE A 570 -26.05 -7.92 21.63
CA ILE A 570 -26.27 -6.46 21.75
C ILE A 570 -26.42 -6.07 23.23
N GLU A 571 -27.01 -6.93 24.07
CA GLU A 571 -27.18 -6.66 25.50
C GLU A 571 -25.84 -6.62 26.23
N ASP A 572 -24.93 -7.53 25.90
CA ASP A 572 -23.61 -7.60 26.51
C ASP A 572 -22.66 -6.53 25.95
N ALA A 573 -22.81 -6.14 24.68
CA ALA A 573 -22.13 -4.98 24.12
C ALA A 573 -22.47 -3.69 24.89
N LEU A 574 -23.75 -3.51 25.27
CA LEU A 574 -24.20 -2.38 26.08
C LEU A 574 -23.58 -2.43 27.49
N LYS A 575 -23.58 -3.59 28.15
CA LYS A 575 -22.92 -3.78 29.47
C LYS A 575 -21.42 -3.47 29.40
N ALA A 576 -20.73 -3.94 28.36
CA ALA A 576 -19.31 -3.71 28.14
C ALA A 576 -19.01 -2.21 27.99
N ALA A 577 -19.79 -1.49 27.17
CA ALA A 577 -19.59 -0.07 26.97
C ALA A 577 -19.95 0.78 28.21
N ASP A 578 -21.00 0.42 28.94
CA ASP A 578 -21.36 1.04 30.23
C ASP A 578 -20.25 0.80 31.29
N THR A 579 -19.47 -0.29 31.18
CA THR A 579 -18.35 -0.64 32.07
C THR A 579 -17.03 0.05 31.68
N ILE A 580 -16.73 0.14 30.38
CA ILE A 580 -15.51 0.78 29.85
C ILE A 580 -15.61 2.32 29.91
N GLY A 581 -16.80 2.85 29.67
CA GLY A 581 -17.06 4.27 29.46
C GLY A 581 -16.95 4.69 27.99
N TYR A 582 -17.96 5.41 27.51
CA TYR A 582 -17.98 5.99 26.16
C TYR A 582 -16.96 7.14 26.03
N PRO A 583 -16.35 7.36 24.83
CA PRO A 583 -16.57 6.62 23.58
C PRO A 583 -15.84 5.28 23.54
N VAL A 584 -16.48 4.28 22.92
CA VAL A 584 -15.91 2.94 22.68
C VAL A 584 -15.80 2.65 21.19
N MET A 585 -14.78 1.91 20.78
CA MET A 585 -14.69 1.29 19.46
C MET A 585 -15.41 -0.07 19.50
N ILE A 586 -16.06 -0.46 18.40
CA ILE A 586 -16.37 -1.88 18.15
C ILE A 586 -15.61 -2.42 16.94
N ARG A 587 -15.09 -3.64 17.02
CA ARG A 587 -14.48 -4.38 15.90
C ARG A 587 -15.00 -5.81 15.82
N SER A 588 -15.12 -6.34 14.62
CA SER A 588 -15.60 -7.71 14.36
C SER A 588 -14.50 -8.76 14.53
N ALA A 589 -14.86 -9.96 14.99
CA ALA A 589 -14.05 -11.17 14.83
C ALA A 589 -14.17 -11.75 13.41
N TYR A 590 -13.17 -12.51 12.96
CA TYR A 590 -13.11 -13.20 11.66
C TYR A 590 -13.39 -12.30 10.43
N ALA A 591 -12.94 -11.04 10.48
CA ALA A 591 -13.23 -10.03 9.46
C ALA A 591 -12.18 -8.91 9.39
N LEU A 592 -11.82 -8.53 8.16
CA LEU A 592 -10.83 -7.49 7.82
C LEU A 592 -11.43 -6.17 7.33
N GLY A 593 -10.59 -5.15 7.12
CA GLY A 593 -11.00 -3.85 6.58
C GLY A 593 -12.02 -3.14 7.48
N GLY A 594 -12.07 -3.49 8.77
CA GLY A 594 -13.06 -3.01 9.73
C GLY A 594 -14.51 -3.31 9.38
N LEU A 595 -14.83 -4.42 8.70
CA LEU A 595 -16.22 -4.76 8.38
C LEU A 595 -17.08 -4.83 9.66
N GLY A 596 -18.17 -4.07 9.70
CA GLY A 596 -19.05 -3.97 10.88
C GLY A 596 -18.56 -3.02 11.98
N SER A 597 -17.32 -2.52 11.92
CA SER A 597 -16.73 -1.69 12.98
C SER A 597 -17.36 -0.29 13.09
N GLY A 598 -17.01 0.42 14.16
CA GLY A 598 -17.23 1.86 14.27
C GLY A 598 -17.00 2.42 15.67
N ILE A 599 -16.65 3.70 15.73
CA ILE A 599 -16.62 4.46 16.98
C ILE A 599 -18.05 4.75 17.44
N CYS A 600 -18.36 4.39 18.68
CA CYS A 600 -19.62 4.60 19.34
C CYS A 600 -19.45 5.69 20.41
N PRO A 601 -19.93 6.92 20.20
CA PRO A 601 -19.87 7.98 21.21
C PRO A 601 -20.98 7.88 22.26
N ASN A 602 -22.02 7.07 22.02
CA ASN A 602 -23.18 6.91 22.88
C ASN A 602 -23.85 5.53 22.69
N ARG A 603 -24.92 5.31 23.45
CA ARG A 603 -25.69 4.06 23.48
C ARG A 603 -26.39 3.78 22.15
N GLU A 604 -26.90 4.81 21.51
CA GLU A 604 -27.70 4.75 20.30
C GLU A 604 -26.85 4.29 19.10
N THR A 605 -25.65 4.85 18.93
CA THR A 605 -24.69 4.40 17.92
C THR A 605 -24.23 2.97 18.18
N LEU A 606 -24.00 2.59 19.45
CA LEU A 606 -23.63 1.21 19.78
C LEU A 606 -24.74 0.22 19.43
N MET A 607 -26.01 0.55 19.70
CA MET A 607 -27.15 -0.28 19.32
C MET A 607 -27.24 -0.47 17.80
N ASP A 608 -27.11 0.60 17.00
CA ASP A 608 -27.13 0.49 15.53
C ASP A 608 -25.96 -0.34 14.98
N LEU A 609 -24.73 -0.02 15.41
CA LEU A 609 -23.53 -0.62 14.84
C LEU A 609 -23.33 -2.07 15.27
N SER A 610 -23.56 -2.42 16.54
CA SER A 610 -23.51 -3.82 16.99
C SER A 610 -24.57 -4.67 16.30
N THR A 611 -25.79 -4.13 16.14
CA THR A 611 -26.89 -4.78 15.38
C THR A 611 -26.51 -5.10 13.93
N LYS A 612 -25.72 -4.24 13.28
CA LYS A 612 -25.21 -4.45 11.91
C LYS A 612 -24.01 -5.40 11.90
N ALA A 613 -23.12 -5.33 12.89
CA ALA A 613 -21.97 -6.22 13.00
C ALA A 613 -22.39 -7.69 13.22
N PHE A 614 -23.38 -7.95 14.08
CA PHE A 614 -23.90 -9.30 14.35
C PHE A 614 -24.65 -9.94 13.16
N ALA A 615 -24.85 -9.23 12.05
CA ALA A 615 -25.31 -9.84 10.78
C ALA A 615 -24.15 -10.39 9.92
N MET A 616 -22.90 -10.07 10.27
CA MET A 616 -21.70 -10.38 9.48
C MET A 616 -20.66 -11.20 10.28
N THR A 617 -20.71 -11.16 11.61
CA THR A 617 -19.89 -11.98 12.53
C THR A 617 -20.71 -12.38 13.75
N ASN A 618 -20.26 -13.38 14.51
CA ASN A 618 -20.91 -13.81 15.76
C ASN A 618 -20.36 -13.11 17.01
N GLN A 619 -19.17 -12.51 16.93
CA GLN A 619 -18.47 -11.90 18.07
C GLN A 619 -17.94 -10.50 17.66
N ILE A 620 -18.14 -9.52 18.53
CA ILE A 620 -17.47 -8.21 18.44
C ILE A 620 -16.64 -7.95 19.69
N LEU A 621 -15.53 -7.24 19.53
CA LEU A 621 -14.79 -6.63 20.64
C LEU A 621 -15.34 -5.22 20.87
N VAL A 622 -15.76 -4.91 22.09
CA VAL A 622 -16.04 -3.54 22.55
C VAL A 622 -14.82 -3.06 23.33
N GLU A 623 -14.23 -1.94 22.93
CA GLU A 623 -12.92 -1.47 23.42
C GLU A 623 -12.93 0.03 23.73
N LYS A 624 -12.19 0.47 24.76
CA LYS A 624 -11.95 1.88 25.06
C LYS A 624 -11.38 2.62 23.86
N SER A 625 -11.93 3.78 23.50
CA SER A 625 -11.34 4.61 22.45
C SER A 625 -9.91 5.07 22.79
N VAL A 626 -8.99 4.80 21.86
CA VAL A 626 -7.65 5.40 21.75
C VAL A 626 -7.58 6.35 20.53
N THR A 627 -8.71 6.97 20.19
CA THR A 627 -8.81 7.84 19.00
C THR A 627 -7.85 9.04 19.12
N GLY A 628 -7.08 9.28 18.07
CA GLY A 628 -6.04 10.32 18.05
C GLY A 628 -4.67 9.89 18.59
N TRP A 629 -4.48 8.62 18.93
CA TRP A 629 -3.14 8.04 19.13
C TRP A 629 -2.47 7.76 17.77
N LYS A 630 -1.13 7.73 17.73
CA LYS A 630 -0.39 7.38 16.50
C LYS A 630 -0.67 5.92 16.15
N GLU A 631 -1.08 5.64 14.92
CA GLU A 631 -1.32 4.28 14.43
C GLU A 631 -0.08 3.83 13.64
N ILE A 632 0.57 2.77 14.12
CA ILE A 632 1.85 2.25 13.61
C ILE A 632 1.67 0.79 13.22
N GLU A 633 2.07 0.42 12.01
CA GLU A 633 2.06 -0.97 11.52
C GLU A 633 3.49 -1.52 11.37
N TYR A 634 3.65 -2.84 11.58
CA TYR A 634 4.86 -3.58 11.21
C TYR A 634 4.49 -4.82 10.41
N GLU A 635 5.24 -5.07 9.34
CA GLU A 635 5.20 -6.36 8.63
C GLU A 635 6.32 -7.25 9.17
N VAL A 636 5.95 -8.40 9.71
CA VAL A 636 6.85 -9.32 10.43
C VAL A 636 6.93 -10.65 9.68
N VAL A 637 8.14 -11.15 9.49
CA VAL A 637 8.39 -12.47 8.89
C VAL A 637 9.05 -13.37 9.94
N ARG A 638 8.56 -14.60 10.07
CA ARG A 638 9.07 -15.61 11.00
C ARG A 638 9.15 -16.98 10.34
N ASP A 639 10.31 -17.64 10.42
CA ASP A 639 10.51 -18.96 9.83
C ASP A 639 10.40 -20.13 10.84
N ALA A 640 10.57 -21.34 10.31
CA ALA A 640 10.51 -22.59 11.08
C ALA A 640 11.74 -22.87 11.97
N ASP A 641 12.79 -22.04 11.93
CA ASP A 641 13.94 -22.07 12.84
C ASP A 641 13.82 -21.01 13.96
N ASP A 642 12.68 -20.32 14.05
CA ASP A 642 12.40 -19.19 14.95
C ASP A 642 13.21 -17.91 14.64
N ASN A 643 13.80 -17.80 13.44
CA ASN A 643 14.35 -16.53 12.98
C ASN A 643 13.17 -15.59 12.68
N CYS A 644 13.19 -14.36 13.21
CA CYS A 644 12.07 -13.43 13.14
C CYS A 644 12.58 -12.01 12.95
N VAL A 645 12.05 -11.32 11.92
CA VAL A 645 12.51 -9.99 11.45
C VAL A 645 11.32 -9.09 11.14
N THR A 646 11.48 -7.78 11.29
CA THR A 646 10.51 -6.79 10.79
C THR A 646 10.97 -6.22 9.45
N VAL A 647 10.24 -6.52 8.38
CA VAL A 647 10.60 -6.19 6.99
C VAL A 647 10.18 -4.76 6.63
N CYS A 648 9.09 -4.27 7.21
CA CYS A 648 8.64 -2.89 7.02
C CYS A 648 8.01 -2.35 8.30
N ASN A 649 7.99 -1.03 8.41
CA ASN A 649 7.26 -0.28 9.42
C ASN A 649 6.59 0.90 8.73
N MET A 650 5.36 1.20 9.14
CA MET A 650 4.51 2.21 8.53
C MET A 650 3.90 3.10 9.62
N GLU A 651 3.83 4.40 9.35
CA GLU A 651 3.18 5.38 10.21
C GLU A 651 1.99 5.99 9.48
N ASN A 652 0.81 5.92 10.10
CA ASN A 652 -0.37 6.58 9.55
C ASN A 652 -0.33 8.06 9.87
N VAL A 653 -0.46 8.89 8.84
CA VAL A 653 -0.57 10.34 8.96
C VAL A 653 -1.91 10.70 9.60
N ASP A 654 -3.00 10.03 9.17
CA ASP A 654 -4.29 10.04 9.87
C ASP A 654 -4.25 9.09 11.07
N ALA A 655 -4.42 9.62 12.28
CA ALA A 655 -4.33 8.89 13.54
C ALA A 655 -5.46 7.86 13.77
N MET A 656 -5.24 7.01 14.79
CA MET A 656 -6.17 5.97 15.27
C MET A 656 -7.64 6.41 15.22
N GLY A 657 -8.47 5.66 14.50
CA GLY A 657 -9.91 5.92 14.36
C GLY A 657 -10.34 6.12 12.92
N VAL A 658 -9.41 6.53 12.05
CA VAL A 658 -9.41 6.11 10.63
C VAL A 658 -8.79 4.70 10.57
N HIS A 659 -9.23 3.85 9.66
CA HIS A 659 -8.64 2.53 9.43
C HIS A 659 -7.42 2.67 8.52
N THR A 660 -6.28 2.03 8.82
CA THR A 660 -5.05 1.94 7.98
C THR A 660 -5.29 2.01 6.46
N GLY A 661 -6.13 1.13 5.93
CA GLY A 661 -6.57 1.09 4.53
C GLY A 661 -7.23 2.36 3.95
N ASP A 662 -7.93 3.15 4.77
CA ASP A 662 -8.50 4.47 4.46
C ASP A 662 -7.63 5.64 5.00
N SER A 663 -6.54 5.38 5.71
CA SER A 663 -5.58 6.41 6.14
C SER A 663 -4.57 6.75 5.04
N VAL A 664 -4.04 7.99 5.06
CA VAL A 664 -2.73 8.30 4.44
C VAL A 664 -1.63 7.66 5.29
N VAL A 665 -0.68 6.97 4.65
CA VAL A 665 0.36 6.16 5.31
C VAL A 665 1.74 6.48 4.73
N VAL A 666 2.79 6.51 5.55
CA VAL A 666 4.18 6.66 5.12
C VAL A 666 5.07 5.50 5.57
N ALA A 667 6.09 5.16 4.77
CA ALA A 667 7.12 4.18 5.11
C ALA A 667 8.52 4.73 4.76
N PRO A 668 9.54 4.60 5.65
CA PRO A 668 9.42 4.17 7.05
C PRO A 668 8.68 5.22 7.89
N ALA A 669 8.38 4.89 9.15
CA ALA A 669 7.90 5.85 10.15
C ALA A 669 8.85 7.07 10.28
N GLN A 670 8.28 8.23 10.57
CA GLN A 670 8.96 9.54 10.50
C GLN A 670 9.04 10.26 11.84
N THR A 671 8.10 10.04 12.77
CA THR A 671 7.98 10.81 14.02
C THR A 671 8.37 10.04 15.29
N LEU A 672 8.83 8.79 15.14
CA LEU A 672 9.25 7.94 16.27
C LEU A 672 10.71 8.19 16.66
N SER A 673 10.98 8.19 17.97
CA SER A 673 12.32 7.98 18.51
C SER A 673 12.77 6.52 18.33
N ASN A 674 14.08 6.25 18.42
CA ASN A 674 14.58 4.87 18.41
C ASN A 674 14.08 4.07 19.63
N ALA A 675 13.82 4.69 20.78
CA ALA A 675 13.22 4.02 21.93
C ALA A 675 11.81 3.49 21.62
N GLU A 676 10.95 4.31 20.97
CA GLU A 676 9.59 3.90 20.60
C GLU A 676 9.61 2.86 19.47
N PHE A 677 10.40 3.11 18.41
CA PHE A 677 10.54 2.17 17.29
C PHE A 677 11.03 0.80 17.76
N GLN A 678 12.09 0.73 18.58
CA GLN A 678 12.65 -0.55 19.03
C GLN A 678 11.75 -1.25 20.06
N MET A 679 11.01 -0.50 20.89
CA MET A 679 9.99 -1.07 21.78
C MET A 679 8.86 -1.75 21.00
N LEU A 680 8.30 -1.07 20.00
CA LEU A 680 7.22 -1.62 19.18
C LEU A 680 7.74 -2.78 18.32
N ARG A 681 8.86 -2.61 17.61
CA ARG A 681 9.54 -3.68 16.85
C ARG A 681 9.76 -4.94 17.69
N ARG A 682 10.27 -4.79 18.92
CA ARG A 682 10.54 -5.94 19.78
C ARG A 682 9.26 -6.57 20.32
N THR A 683 8.22 -5.78 20.58
CA THR A 683 6.89 -6.29 20.91
C THR A 683 6.32 -7.11 19.75
N SER A 684 6.38 -6.61 18.51
CA SER A 684 5.98 -7.36 17.31
C SER A 684 6.64 -8.73 17.26
N ILE A 685 7.97 -8.77 17.40
CA ILE A 685 8.76 -10.00 17.39
C ILE A 685 8.40 -10.95 18.54
N ASN A 686 8.13 -10.44 19.76
CA ASN A 686 7.69 -11.26 20.89
C ASN A 686 6.29 -11.87 20.65
N VAL A 687 5.33 -11.05 20.19
CA VAL A 687 3.94 -11.43 19.95
C VAL A 687 3.83 -12.47 18.83
N VAL A 688 4.52 -12.26 17.71
CA VAL A 688 4.53 -13.17 16.56
C VAL A 688 5.15 -14.52 16.88
N ARG A 689 6.18 -14.55 17.76
CA ARG A 689 6.71 -15.80 18.33
C ARG A 689 5.68 -16.51 19.22
N HIS A 690 5.03 -15.78 20.14
CA HIS A 690 4.06 -16.36 21.09
C HIS A 690 2.80 -16.93 20.41
N LEU A 691 2.33 -16.25 19.36
CA LEU A 691 1.21 -16.73 18.52
C LEU A 691 1.59 -17.93 17.63
N GLY A 692 2.87 -18.29 17.53
CA GLY A 692 3.35 -19.44 16.75
C GLY A 692 3.28 -19.24 15.23
N ILE A 693 3.28 -18.00 14.74
CA ILE A 693 3.16 -17.65 13.31
C ILE A 693 4.38 -18.14 12.53
N VAL A 694 4.16 -18.73 11.34
CA VAL A 694 5.21 -19.24 10.44
C VAL A 694 4.89 -18.79 9.02
N GLY A 695 5.69 -17.88 8.48
CA GLY A 695 5.41 -17.14 7.27
C GLY A 695 5.52 -15.64 7.52
N GLU A 696 4.47 -14.90 7.19
CA GLU A 696 4.36 -13.45 7.34
C GLU A 696 3.11 -13.07 8.14
N CYS A 697 3.13 -11.90 8.77
CA CYS A 697 1.96 -11.24 9.34
C CYS A 697 2.15 -9.73 9.51
N ASN A 698 1.04 -8.99 9.44
CA ASN A 698 0.93 -7.58 9.82
C ASN A 698 0.54 -7.44 11.31
N ILE A 699 1.11 -6.49 12.04
CA ILE A 699 0.69 -6.13 13.42
C ILE A 699 0.51 -4.61 13.55
N GLN A 700 -0.59 -4.21 14.21
CA GLN A 700 -1.01 -2.82 14.38
C GLN A 700 -0.92 -2.38 15.85
N PHE A 701 -0.43 -1.16 16.07
CA PHE A 701 -0.30 -0.53 17.38
C PHE A 701 -0.95 0.86 17.41
N ALA A 702 -1.55 1.20 18.54
CA ALA A 702 -1.76 2.58 18.95
C ALA A 702 -0.62 2.99 19.91
N LEU A 703 0.12 4.05 19.58
CA LEU A 703 1.14 4.67 20.44
C LEU A 703 0.66 6.05 20.92
N HIS A 704 0.70 6.28 22.23
CA HIS A 704 0.30 7.57 22.80
C HIS A 704 1.29 8.68 22.38
N PRO A 705 0.84 9.78 21.76
CA PRO A 705 1.73 10.72 21.05
C PRO A 705 2.71 11.50 21.94
N THR A 706 2.61 11.38 23.27
CA THR A 706 3.46 12.08 24.24
C THR A 706 4.06 11.18 25.32
N SER A 707 4.15 9.86 25.10
CA SER A 707 4.75 8.91 26.06
C SER A 707 5.06 7.54 25.44
N MET A 708 5.74 6.68 26.20
CA MET A 708 5.95 5.26 25.85
C MET A 708 4.71 4.35 26.02
N GLU A 709 3.53 4.86 26.35
CA GLU A 709 2.30 4.04 26.46
C GLU A 709 1.81 3.60 25.09
N TYR A 710 1.56 2.30 24.92
CA TYR A 710 1.04 1.71 23.68
C TYR A 710 -0.03 0.65 23.97
N CYS A 711 -0.84 0.35 22.95
CA CYS A 711 -1.75 -0.80 22.91
C CYS A 711 -1.56 -1.53 21.56
N ILE A 712 -1.54 -2.86 21.59
CA ILE A 712 -1.68 -3.69 20.39
C ILE A 712 -3.16 -3.70 19.99
N ILE A 713 -3.43 -3.53 18.70
CA ILE A 713 -4.79 -3.40 18.15
C ILE A 713 -5.24 -4.70 17.49
N GLU A 714 -4.43 -5.26 16.60
CA GLU A 714 -4.62 -6.59 16.03
C GLU A 714 -3.33 -7.14 15.41
N VAL A 715 -3.32 -8.46 15.17
CA VAL A 715 -2.37 -9.15 14.29
C VAL A 715 -3.16 -9.80 13.17
N ASN A 716 -2.74 -9.60 11.92
CA ASN A 716 -3.28 -10.26 10.74
C ASN A 716 -2.33 -11.41 10.37
N ALA A 717 -2.65 -12.65 10.77
CA ALA A 717 -1.80 -13.84 10.55
C ALA A 717 -1.84 -14.39 9.09
N ARG A 718 -1.78 -13.48 8.12
CA ARG A 718 -1.87 -13.71 6.67
C ARG A 718 -1.40 -12.44 5.93
N LEU A 719 -1.11 -12.61 4.64
CA LEU A 719 -0.84 -11.47 3.75
C LEU A 719 -2.03 -10.49 3.73
N SER A 720 -1.72 -9.24 3.39
CA SER A 720 -2.60 -8.09 3.58
C SER A 720 -2.30 -7.00 2.54
N ARG A 721 -3.05 -5.89 2.59
CA ARG A 721 -2.72 -4.70 1.79
C ARG A 721 -1.47 -3.99 2.32
N SER A 722 -1.27 -3.99 3.64
CA SER A 722 -0.04 -3.55 4.30
C SER A 722 1.18 -4.37 3.83
N SER A 723 1.04 -5.68 3.61
CA SER A 723 2.14 -6.54 3.16
C SER A 723 2.41 -6.41 1.66
N ALA A 724 1.39 -6.18 0.83
CA ALA A 724 1.60 -5.78 -0.57
C ALA A 724 2.29 -4.41 -0.67
N LEU A 725 1.76 -3.40 0.02
CA LEU A 725 2.35 -2.06 0.12
C LEU A 725 3.82 -2.11 0.58
N ALA A 726 4.11 -2.83 1.66
CA ALA A 726 5.47 -3.04 2.16
C ALA A 726 6.38 -3.74 1.14
N SER A 727 5.88 -4.74 0.40
CA SER A 727 6.66 -5.43 -0.62
C SER A 727 7.12 -4.48 -1.74
N LYS A 728 6.24 -3.56 -2.15
CA LYS A 728 6.55 -2.51 -3.14
C LYS A 728 7.44 -1.41 -2.52
N ALA A 729 7.13 -0.98 -1.29
CA ALA A 729 7.85 0.06 -0.59
C ALA A 729 9.32 -0.31 -0.25
N THR A 730 9.61 -1.59 -0.06
CA THR A 730 10.96 -2.08 0.31
C THR A 730 11.71 -2.72 -0.87
N GLY A 731 11.00 -3.36 -1.80
CA GLY A 731 11.54 -4.31 -2.77
C GLY A 731 11.62 -5.76 -2.26
N TYR A 732 11.19 -6.04 -1.03
CA TYR A 732 11.23 -7.37 -0.39
C TYR A 732 9.94 -8.15 -0.71
N PRO A 733 9.96 -9.25 -1.49
CA PRO A 733 8.73 -9.92 -1.93
C PRO A 733 8.15 -10.82 -0.82
N LEU A 734 7.42 -10.23 0.13
CA LEU A 734 6.89 -10.91 1.33
C LEU A 734 6.12 -12.19 1.00
N ALA A 735 5.24 -12.14 -0.01
CA ALA A 735 4.42 -13.29 -0.41
C ALA A 735 5.23 -14.51 -0.91
N PHE A 736 6.30 -14.25 -1.69
CA PHE A 736 7.20 -15.28 -2.18
C PHE A 736 7.98 -15.93 -1.03
N ILE A 737 8.47 -15.10 -0.10
CA ILE A 737 9.30 -15.52 1.03
C ILE A 737 8.44 -16.29 2.05
N ALA A 738 7.22 -15.84 2.34
CA ALA A 738 6.25 -16.56 3.14
C ALA A 738 5.90 -17.94 2.54
N ALA A 739 5.80 -18.05 1.22
CA ALA A 739 5.54 -19.33 0.55
C ALA A 739 6.75 -20.31 0.59
N LYS A 740 7.99 -19.81 0.54
CA LYS A 740 9.20 -20.62 0.80
C LYS A 740 9.26 -21.08 2.27
N ILE A 741 8.95 -20.19 3.21
CA ILE A 741 8.88 -20.49 4.65
C ILE A 741 7.80 -21.54 4.95
N ALA A 742 6.66 -21.50 4.24
CA ALA A 742 5.58 -22.48 4.36
C ALA A 742 6.00 -23.92 3.97
N LEU A 743 7.13 -24.09 3.27
CA LEU A 743 7.77 -25.37 2.97
C LEU A 743 8.86 -25.78 4.00
N GLY A 744 9.09 -24.94 5.02
CA GLY A 744 10.13 -25.16 6.04
C GLY A 744 11.54 -24.75 5.58
N ILE A 745 11.66 -23.80 4.64
CA ILE A 745 12.95 -23.21 4.24
C ILE A 745 13.21 -21.96 5.11
N PRO A 746 14.33 -21.88 5.85
CA PRO A 746 14.61 -20.75 6.73
C PRO A 746 15.15 -19.53 5.98
N LEU A 747 14.97 -18.33 6.56
CA LEU A 747 15.32 -17.04 5.97
C LEU A 747 16.77 -16.92 5.45
N PRO A 748 17.81 -17.48 6.12
CA PRO A 748 19.18 -17.43 5.61
C PRO A 748 19.41 -18.29 4.36
N GLU A 749 18.58 -19.30 4.13
CA GLU A 749 18.65 -20.18 2.94
C GLU A 749 17.80 -19.65 1.76
N ILE A 750 16.91 -18.67 2.02
CA ILE A 750 16.17 -17.93 0.98
C ILE A 750 17.00 -16.74 0.50
N LYS A 751 17.00 -16.49 -0.81
CA LYS A 751 17.82 -15.44 -1.45
C LYS A 751 17.08 -14.09 -1.56
N ASN A 752 17.76 -12.98 -1.29
CA ASN A 752 17.31 -11.65 -1.73
C ASN A 752 17.47 -11.53 -3.26
N VAL A 753 16.34 -11.48 -3.96
CA VAL A 753 16.31 -11.39 -5.44
C VAL A 753 16.72 -10.02 -5.99
N VAL A 754 16.60 -8.94 -5.20
CA VAL A 754 16.94 -7.57 -5.59
C VAL A 754 18.45 -7.33 -5.55
N SER A 755 19.11 -7.67 -4.45
CA SER A 755 20.58 -7.60 -4.35
C SER A 755 21.26 -8.69 -5.19
N GLY A 756 20.59 -9.84 -5.38
CA GLY A 756 21.13 -10.99 -6.09
C GLY A 756 22.31 -11.67 -5.38
N LYS A 757 22.66 -11.25 -4.14
CA LYS A 757 23.87 -11.66 -3.40
C LYS A 757 23.64 -11.96 -1.92
N THR A 758 22.70 -11.27 -1.26
CA THR A 758 22.39 -11.48 0.17
C THR A 758 21.22 -12.45 0.37
N SER A 759 20.96 -12.86 1.62
CA SER A 759 19.80 -13.69 1.99
C SER A 759 18.54 -12.85 2.23
N ALA A 760 17.39 -13.48 2.44
CA ALA A 760 16.15 -12.85 2.90
C ALA A 760 16.16 -12.55 4.42
N CYS A 761 17.14 -13.02 5.17
CA CYS A 761 17.29 -12.77 6.60
C CYS A 761 17.92 -11.39 6.86
N PHE A 762 17.18 -10.30 6.65
CA PHE A 762 17.62 -8.93 6.94
C PHE A 762 16.42 -8.00 7.11
N GLU A 763 16.66 -6.76 7.53
CA GLU A 763 15.65 -5.69 7.58
C GLU A 763 15.96 -4.62 6.52
N PRO A 764 15.03 -4.34 5.58
CA PRO A 764 15.25 -3.36 4.53
C PRO A 764 15.61 -1.94 5.02
N SER A 765 16.55 -1.32 4.32
CA SER A 765 16.98 0.06 4.53
C SER A 765 16.55 0.93 3.34
N LEU A 766 15.83 2.02 3.62
CA LEU A 766 15.22 2.91 2.62
C LEU A 766 15.92 4.27 2.64
N ASP A 767 16.59 4.65 1.54
CA ASP A 767 17.17 5.98 1.35
C ASP A 767 16.23 6.97 0.61
N TYR A 768 14.94 6.67 0.69
CA TYR A 768 13.77 7.39 0.19
C TYR A 768 12.62 7.24 1.19
N MET A 769 11.54 8.00 1.00
CA MET A 769 10.30 7.88 1.78
C MET A 769 9.12 7.60 0.84
N VAL A 770 8.34 6.60 1.21
CA VAL A 770 7.15 6.14 0.49
C VAL A 770 5.91 6.77 1.11
N THR A 771 4.96 7.20 0.27
CA THR A 771 3.62 7.65 0.71
C THR A 771 2.57 6.83 0.00
N LYS A 772 1.64 6.23 0.76
CA LYS A 772 0.41 5.64 0.25
C LYS A 772 -0.78 6.54 0.56
N ILE A 773 -1.65 6.74 -0.44
CA ILE A 773 -2.93 7.46 -0.28
C ILE A 773 -4.06 6.58 -0.86
N PRO A 774 -5.20 6.43 -0.18
CA PRO A 774 -6.34 5.69 -0.70
C PRO A 774 -7.04 6.43 -1.86
N ARG A 775 -7.77 5.68 -2.68
CA ARG A 775 -8.69 6.22 -3.69
C ARG A 775 -10.13 5.97 -3.25
N TRP A 776 -10.97 7.00 -3.29
CA TRP A 776 -12.40 6.93 -3.00
C TRP A 776 -13.24 7.32 -4.23
N ASP A 777 -14.39 6.68 -4.39
CA ASP A 777 -15.38 6.93 -5.46
C ASP A 777 -16.78 7.17 -4.83
N LEU A 778 -16.87 8.05 -3.83
CA LEU A 778 -18.08 8.19 -3.01
C LEU A 778 -19.18 9.10 -3.62
N ASP A 779 -18.85 9.95 -4.60
CA ASP A 779 -19.80 10.90 -5.22
C ASP A 779 -21.05 10.23 -5.84
N ARG A 780 -20.87 9.04 -6.43
CA ARG A 780 -21.94 8.24 -7.06
C ARG A 780 -22.91 7.63 -6.04
N PHE A 781 -22.55 7.60 -4.76
CA PHE A 781 -23.32 6.98 -3.68
C PHE A 781 -23.94 8.02 -2.75
N HIS A 782 -24.91 8.82 -3.22
CA HIS A 782 -25.39 10.02 -2.50
C HIS A 782 -25.92 9.80 -1.06
N GLY A 783 -26.28 8.57 -0.68
CA GLY A 783 -26.63 8.22 0.71
C GLY A 783 -25.42 7.96 1.62
N THR A 784 -24.30 7.53 1.05
CA THR A 784 -23.04 7.28 1.76
C THR A 784 -22.29 8.57 2.00
N SER A 785 -22.11 8.96 3.26
CA SER A 785 -21.24 10.11 3.61
C SER A 785 -19.79 9.89 3.16
N SER A 786 -19.13 10.95 2.70
CA SER A 786 -17.69 11.05 2.42
C SER A 786 -16.79 10.92 3.67
N ARG A 787 -17.38 10.89 4.87
CA ARG A 787 -16.66 10.63 6.12
C ARG A 787 -16.04 9.24 6.14
N ILE A 788 -14.78 9.15 6.54
CA ILE A 788 -14.02 7.91 6.74
C ILE A 788 -13.91 7.61 8.24
N GLY A 789 -13.38 6.44 8.58
CA GLY A 789 -13.27 5.96 9.95
C GLY A 789 -12.76 4.51 10.00
N SER A 790 -13.05 3.81 11.09
CA SER A 790 -12.56 2.45 11.35
C SER A 790 -13.10 1.36 10.40
N SER A 791 -14.04 1.66 9.51
CA SER A 791 -14.56 0.74 8.48
C SER A 791 -14.22 1.32 7.11
N MET A 792 -13.46 0.57 6.32
CA MET A 792 -12.97 1.03 5.01
C MET A 792 -14.07 1.42 4.02
N LYS A 793 -13.77 2.42 3.19
CA LYS A 793 -14.55 2.90 2.05
C LYS A 793 -13.72 3.12 0.78
N SER A 794 -12.39 3.02 0.83
CA SER A 794 -11.53 3.15 -0.34
C SER A 794 -11.70 1.99 -1.33
N VAL A 795 -11.65 2.29 -2.62
CA VAL A 795 -11.87 1.35 -3.74
C VAL A 795 -10.55 0.89 -4.41
N GLY A 796 -9.43 1.33 -3.85
CA GLY A 796 -8.06 1.07 -4.29
C GLY A 796 -7.11 2.08 -3.64
N GLU A 797 -5.84 2.06 -4.01
CA GLU A 797 -4.83 2.99 -3.47
C GLU A 797 -3.69 3.26 -4.46
N VAL A 798 -2.90 4.30 -4.16
CA VAL A 798 -1.66 4.65 -4.86
C VAL A 798 -0.50 4.62 -3.89
N MET A 799 0.69 4.36 -4.42
CA MET A 799 1.94 4.52 -3.71
C MET A 799 2.87 5.46 -4.51
N ALA A 800 3.57 6.34 -3.82
CA ALA A 800 4.56 7.23 -4.42
C ALA A 800 5.87 7.16 -3.64
N ILE A 801 6.97 7.45 -4.35
CA ILE A 801 8.32 7.44 -3.79
C ILE A 801 8.98 8.78 -4.07
N GLY A 802 9.60 9.37 -3.06
CA GLY A 802 10.40 10.60 -3.15
C GLY A 802 11.46 10.61 -2.04
N ARG A 803 12.43 11.52 -2.09
CA ARG A 803 13.45 11.62 -1.04
C ARG A 803 13.22 12.79 -0.07
N THR A 804 12.11 13.50 -0.24
CA THR A 804 11.49 14.35 0.78
C THR A 804 10.06 13.87 1.02
N PHE A 805 9.48 14.16 2.21
CA PHE A 805 8.06 13.90 2.45
C PHE A 805 7.22 14.65 1.41
N GLU A 806 7.57 15.91 1.14
CA GLU A 806 6.85 16.77 0.22
C GLU A 806 6.83 16.21 -1.22
N GLU A 807 7.95 15.68 -1.72
CA GLU A 807 8.03 15.04 -3.04
C GLU A 807 7.13 13.81 -3.12
N SER A 808 7.23 12.92 -2.12
CA SER A 808 6.46 11.68 -2.04
C SER A 808 4.94 11.95 -1.92
N PHE A 809 4.55 12.86 -1.02
CA PHE A 809 3.16 13.21 -0.74
C PHE A 809 2.47 13.93 -1.92
N GLN A 810 3.13 14.90 -2.57
CA GLN A 810 2.54 15.60 -3.71
C GLN A 810 2.39 14.71 -4.95
N LYS A 811 3.30 13.73 -5.15
CA LYS A 811 3.14 12.69 -6.17
C LYS A 811 1.90 11.83 -5.89
N ALA A 812 1.78 11.28 -4.69
CA ALA A 812 0.66 10.40 -4.33
C ALA A 812 -0.69 11.12 -4.54
N LEU A 813 -0.79 12.39 -4.14
CA LEU A 813 -2.01 13.19 -4.37
C LEU A 813 -2.37 13.30 -5.86
N ARG A 814 -1.41 13.52 -6.77
CA ARG A 814 -1.66 13.55 -8.22
C ARG A 814 -2.04 12.17 -8.78
N MET A 815 -1.43 11.10 -8.27
CA MET A 815 -1.72 9.73 -8.70
C MET A 815 -3.17 9.31 -8.38
N CYS A 816 -3.77 9.81 -7.29
CA CYS A 816 -5.13 9.44 -6.89
C CYS A 816 -6.19 9.72 -7.97
N HIS A 817 -6.14 10.88 -8.62
CA HIS A 817 -7.08 11.27 -9.67
C HIS A 817 -6.53 12.44 -10.54
N PRO A 818 -6.68 12.42 -11.89
CA PRO A 818 -6.09 13.44 -12.79
C PRO A 818 -6.50 14.91 -12.57
N SER A 819 -7.55 15.18 -11.79
CA SER A 819 -7.94 16.56 -11.41
C SER A 819 -7.16 17.11 -10.21
N ILE A 820 -6.43 16.27 -9.46
CA ILE A 820 -5.64 16.68 -8.31
C ILE A 820 -4.26 17.14 -8.80
N GLU A 821 -3.84 18.33 -8.37
CA GLU A 821 -2.59 18.95 -8.85
C GLU A 821 -1.40 18.69 -7.91
N GLY A 822 -1.67 18.30 -6.66
CA GLY A 822 -0.73 18.19 -5.55
C GLY A 822 -1.44 18.59 -4.25
N PHE A 823 -0.70 19.04 -3.24
CA PHE A 823 -1.29 19.56 -2.00
C PHE A 823 -1.70 21.03 -2.19
N THR A 824 -3.01 21.29 -2.25
CA THR A 824 -3.56 22.63 -2.55
C THR A 824 -4.88 22.85 -1.80
N PRO A 825 -5.30 24.09 -1.51
CA PRO A 825 -6.57 24.41 -0.83
C PRO A 825 -7.81 24.25 -1.73
N ARG A 826 -7.75 23.40 -2.77
CA ARG A 826 -8.78 23.19 -3.80
C ARG A 826 -9.23 21.73 -3.79
N LEU A 827 -10.52 21.48 -3.99
CA LEU A 827 -11.07 20.12 -3.99
C LEU A 827 -10.78 19.37 -5.31
N PRO A 828 -10.81 18.03 -5.29
CA PRO A 828 -10.88 17.22 -6.50
C PRO A 828 -12.10 17.55 -7.37
N MET A 829 -12.07 17.08 -8.62
CA MET A 829 -13.14 17.28 -9.62
C MET A 829 -13.44 18.75 -9.93
N ASN A 830 -12.49 19.66 -9.66
CA ASN A 830 -12.65 21.12 -9.77
C ASN A 830 -13.82 21.69 -8.94
N LYS A 831 -14.25 21.00 -7.89
CA LYS A 831 -15.36 21.43 -7.03
C LYS A 831 -14.97 22.68 -6.24
N GLU A 832 -15.90 23.63 -6.13
CA GLU A 832 -15.79 24.72 -5.16
C GLU A 832 -16.14 24.23 -3.75
N TRP A 833 -15.59 24.91 -2.74
CA TRP A 833 -15.99 24.70 -1.35
C TRP A 833 -17.42 25.21 -1.11
N PRO A 834 -18.25 24.52 -0.31
CA PRO A 834 -19.59 25.02 0.05
C PRO A 834 -19.52 26.39 0.74
N SER A 835 -20.44 27.30 0.40
CA SER A 835 -20.52 28.63 1.01
C SER A 835 -20.87 28.61 2.51
N ASN A 836 -21.33 27.47 3.01
CA ASN A 836 -21.63 27.17 4.42
C ASN A 836 -20.60 26.22 5.08
N LEU A 837 -19.39 26.12 4.54
CA LEU A 837 -18.31 25.27 5.05
C LEU A 837 -17.95 25.59 6.52
N ASP A 838 -18.16 24.63 7.43
CA ASP A 838 -17.48 24.62 8.73
C ASP A 838 -16.15 23.90 8.60
N LEU A 839 -15.08 24.69 8.46
CA LEU A 839 -13.73 24.17 8.30
C LEU A 839 -13.20 23.46 9.56
N ARG A 840 -13.70 23.80 10.76
CA ARG A 840 -13.30 23.12 12.01
C ARG A 840 -13.93 21.73 12.07
N LYS A 841 -15.16 21.60 11.57
CA LYS A 841 -15.83 20.31 11.41
C LYS A 841 -15.08 19.40 10.44
N GLU A 842 -14.73 19.85 9.23
CA GLU A 842 -14.00 19.03 8.25
C GLU A 842 -12.59 18.59 8.71
N LEU A 843 -11.95 19.33 9.62
CA LEU A 843 -10.71 18.89 10.25
C LEU A 843 -10.96 17.78 11.29
N SER A 844 -12.00 17.95 12.12
CA SER A 844 -12.32 17.05 13.25
C SER A 844 -13.11 15.80 12.89
N GLU A 845 -13.83 15.80 11.76
CA GLU A 845 -14.50 14.63 11.19
C GLU A 845 -13.73 14.14 9.97
N PRO A 846 -12.93 13.06 10.06
CA PRO A 846 -12.17 12.54 8.92
C PRO A 846 -13.07 12.29 7.70
N SER A 847 -12.65 12.77 6.53
CA SER A 847 -13.35 12.62 5.24
C SER A 847 -12.36 12.41 4.10
N SER A 848 -12.82 11.86 2.97
CA SER A 848 -12.00 11.70 1.75
C SER A 848 -11.52 13.04 1.14
N THR A 849 -11.91 14.18 1.72
CA THR A 849 -11.51 15.54 1.33
C THR A 849 -10.72 16.29 2.42
N ARG A 850 -10.44 15.64 3.56
CA ARG A 850 -9.76 16.22 4.74
C ARG A 850 -8.42 16.88 4.42
N ILE A 851 -7.60 16.26 3.54
CA ILE A 851 -6.28 16.78 3.14
C ILE A 851 -6.40 18.19 2.51
N TYR A 852 -7.42 18.43 1.69
CA TYR A 852 -7.66 19.74 1.08
C TYR A 852 -8.24 20.74 2.09
N ALA A 853 -8.99 20.27 3.09
CA ALA A 853 -9.45 21.09 4.21
C ALA A 853 -8.27 21.54 5.09
N ILE A 854 -7.28 20.68 5.33
CA ILE A 854 -6.02 21.04 6.02
C ILE A 854 -5.25 22.08 5.20
N ALA A 855 -5.11 21.87 3.88
CA ALA A 855 -4.48 22.86 3.01
C ALA A 855 -5.19 24.23 3.09
N LYS A 856 -6.53 24.24 3.08
CA LYS A 856 -7.34 25.45 3.24
C LYS A 856 -7.17 26.08 4.62
N ALA A 857 -7.13 25.30 5.69
CA ALA A 857 -6.97 25.81 7.06
C ALA A 857 -5.62 26.50 7.28
N ILE A 858 -4.53 25.94 6.73
CA ILE A 858 -3.21 26.58 6.75
C ILE A 858 -3.22 27.85 5.90
N ASP A 859 -3.88 27.85 4.73
CA ASP A 859 -3.96 29.04 3.85
C ASP A 859 -4.80 30.18 4.46
N ASP A 860 -5.92 29.83 5.11
CA ASP A 860 -6.77 30.71 5.93
C ASP A 860 -6.07 31.20 7.21
N ASN A 861 -4.86 30.72 7.53
CA ASN A 861 -4.02 31.07 8.69
C ASN A 861 -4.50 30.51 10.05
N MET A 862 -5.17 29.36 10.07
CA MET A 862 -5.34 28.56 11.30
C MET A 862 -3.97 28.08 11.80
N SER A 863 -3.73 28.08 13.12
CA SER A 863 -2.45 27.65 13.67
C SER A 863 -2.28 26.13 13.56
N LEU A 864 -1.05 25.67 13.34
CA LEU A 864 -0.78 24.23 13.21
C LEU A 864 -1.12 23.45 14.49
N ASP A 865 -0.96 24.06 15.67
CA ASP A 865 -1.39 23.52 16.96
C ASP A 865 -2.92 23.30 17.03
N GLU A 866 -3.71 24.19 16.41
CA GLU A 866 -5.16 24.06 16.36
C GLU A 866 -5.59 23.02 15.32
N ILE A 867 -4.86 22.90 14.20
CA ILE A 867 -5.06 21.83 13.22
C ILE A 867 -4.71 20.48 13.84
N GLU A 868 -3.52 20.29 14.43
CA GLU A 868 -3.10 19.06 15.14
C GLU A 868 -4.12 18.64 16.18
N LYS A 869 -4.60 19.59 17.01
CA LYS A 869 -5.62 19.32 18.03
C LYS A 869 -6.98 18.86 17.46
N LEU A 870 -7.35 19.32 16.26
CA LEU A 870 -8.58 18.91 15.59
C LEU A 870 -8.41 17.63 14.78
N THR A 871 -7.26 17.44 14.12
CA THR A 871 -7.06 16.34 13.16
C THR A 871 -6.43 15.10 13.79
N TYR A 872 -5.69 15.29 14.89
CA TYR A 872 -4.73 14.34 15.49
C TYR A 872 -3.55 13.95 14.59
N ILE A 873 -3.35 14.66 13.47
CA ILE A 873 -2.19 14.48 12.59
C ILE A 873 -0.99 15.17 13.26
N ASP A 874 0.10 14.43 13.48
CA ASP A 874 1.31 14.95 14.13
C ASP A 874 1.82 16.23 13.42
N LYS A 875 2.13 17.26 14.21
CA LYS A 875 2.58 18.56 13.73
C LYS A 875 3.73 18.51 12.73
N TRP A 876 4.59 17.49 12.77
CA TRP A 876 5.68 17.32 11.81
C TRP A 876 5.16 17.28 10.37
N PHE A 877 4.12 16.49 10.09
CA PHE A 877 3.48 16.45 8.77
C PHE A 877 2.85 17.80 8.41
N LEU A 878 2.26 18.49 9.39
CA LEU A 878 1.64 19.81 9.20
C LEU A 878 2.67 20.91 8.88
N TYR A 879 3.89 20.85 9.42
CA TYR A 879 4.99 21.74 9.02
C TYR A 879 5.39 21.53 7.55
N LYS A 880 5.50 20.28 7.10
CA LYS A 880 5.79 19.95 5.69
C LYS A 880 4.66 20.42 4.75
N MET A 881 3.40 20.25 5.15
CA MET A 881 2.23 20.78 4.44
C MET A 881 2.25 22.32 4.34
N ARG A 882 2.58 23.01 5.44
CA ARG A 882 2.79 24.48 5.47
C ARG A 882 3.87 24.91 4.48
N ASP A 883 4.97 24.18 4.38
CA ASP A 883 6.11 24.56 3.54
C ASP A 883 5.83 24.39 2.03
N ILE A 884 4.98 23.43 1.66
CA ILE A 884 4.42 23.37 0.30
C ILE A 884 3.61 24.65 -0.01
N LEU A 885 2.69 25.06 0.88
CA LEU A 885 1.88 26.27 0.66
C LEU A 885 2.70 27.56 0.71
N ASN A 886 3.77 27.61 1.50
CA ASN A 886 4.75 28.69 1.47
C ASN A 886 5.42 28.80 0.09
N MET A 887 5.78 27.67 -0.54
CA MET A 887 6.29 27.67 -1.91
C MET A 887 5.22 28.05 -2.94
N GLU A 888 3.97 27.60 -2.82
CA GLU A 888 2.89 28.04 -3.72
C GLU A 888 2.71 29.57 -3.63
N LYS A 889 2.80 30.15 -2.43
CA LYS A 889 2.78 31.61 -2.19
C LYS A 889 4.01 32.32 -2.77
N THR A 890 5.20 31.74 -2.68
CA THR A 890 6.41 32.28 -3.31
C THR A 890 6.32 32.26 -4.83
N LEU A 891 5.89 31.14 -5.43
CA LEU A 891 5.75 31.00 -6.88
C LEU A 891 4.69 31.95 -7.47
N LYS A 892 3.55 32.15 -6.78
CA LYS A 892 2.52 33.15 -7.14
C LYS A 892 3.03 34.61 -7.09
N GLY A 893 4.17 34.86 -6.44
CA GLY A 893 4.85 36.17 -6.42
C GLY A 893 5.93 36.33 -7.49
N LEU A 894 6.09 35.34 -8.38
CA LEU A 894 7.16 35.27 -9.40
C LEU A 894 6.57 35.08 -10.80
N ASN A 895 7.42 35.13 -11.81
CA ASN A 895 7.13 34.86 -13.21
C ASN A 895 8.31 34.14 -13.89
N SER A 896 8.21 33.87 -15.19
CA SER A 896 9.25 33.20 -15.99
C SER A 896 10.64 33.84 -15.93
N GLU A 897 10.73 35.16 -15.76
CA GLU A 897 11.98 35.93 -15.73
C GLU A 897 12.58 36.02 -14.31
N SER A 898 11.72 36.22 -13.30
CA SER A 898 12.13 36.43 -11.90
C SER A 898 12.37 35.15 -11.11
N MET A 899 11.84 34.00 -11.56
CA MET A 899 12.07 32.72 -10.91
C MET A 899 13.52 32.24 -11.10
N THR A 900 14.27 32.24 -9.99
CA THR A 900 15.66 31.78 -9.97
C THR A 900 15.76 30.26 -10.19
N GLU A 901 16.95 29.80 -10.57
CA GLU A 901 17.24 28.37 -10.71
C GLU A 901 17.08 27.62 -9.39
N GLU A 902 17.59 28.18 -8.29
CA GLU A 902 17.48 27.58 -6.95
C GLU A 902 16.02 27.51 -6.47
N THR A 903 15.20 28.52 -6.83
CA THR A 903 13.77 28.55 -6.48
C THR A 903 13.00 27.47 -7.24
N LEU A 904 13.24 27.33 -8.54
CA LEU A 904 12.63 26.27 -9.34
C LEU A 904 13.11 24.89 -8.87
N LYS A 905 14.42 24.72 -8.64
CA LYS A 905 14.97 23.44 -8.15
C LYS A 905 14.31 23.04 -6.83
N ARG A 906 14.23 23.95 -5.83
CA ARG A 906 13.59 23.65 -4.55
C ARG A 906 12.09 23.34 -4.69
N ALA A 907 11.37 23.99 -5.62
CA ALA A 907 9.98 23.66 -5.89
C ALA A 907 9.82 22.22 -6.42
N LYS A 908 10.70 21.77 -7.34
CA LYS A 908 10.70 20.39 -7.86
C LYS A 908 11.15 19.38 -6.80
N GLU A 909 12.16 19.70 -5.98
CA GLU A 909 12.63 18.90 -4.82
C GLU A 909 11.54 18.64 -3.77
N ILE A 910 10.49 19.47 -3.71
CA ILE A 910 9.31 19.30 -2.84
C ILE A 910 8.05 18.90 -3.61
N GLY A 911 8.22 18.33 -4.81
CA GLY A 911 7.16 17.63 -5.55
C GLY A 911 6.22 18.49 -6.38
N PHE A 912 6.49 19.78 -6.60
CA PHE A 912 5.65 20.60 -7.49
C PHE A 912 5.69 20.08 -8.93
N SER A 913 4.52 19.84 -9.52
CA SER A 913 4.38 19.59 -10.96
C SER A 913 4.61 20.86 -11.78
N ASP A 914 5.01 20.69 -13.03
CA ASP A 914 5.12 21.78 -14.02
C ASP A 914 3.75 22.46 -14.21
N LYS A 915 2.64 21.73 -14.04
CA LYS A 915 1.26 22.23 -14.04
C LYS A 915 0.92 23.13 -12.84
N GLN A 916 1.36 22.79 -11.63
CA GLN A 916 1.21 23.68 -10.46
C GLN A 916 2.01 24.96 -10.64
N ILE A 917 3.25 24.84 -11.12
CA ILE A 917 4.15 25.98 -11.35
C ILE A 917 3.57 26.87 -12.46
N SER A 918 3.05 26.30 -13.55
CA SER A 918 2.49 27.08 -14.67
C SER A 918 1.31 27.97 -14.23
N LYS A 919 0.40 27.42 -13.41
CA LYS A 919 -0.70 28.19 -12.79
C LYS A 919 -0.23 29.31 -11.87
N CYS A 920 0.95 29.18 -11.24
CA CYS A 920 1.51 30.24 -10.39
C CYS A 920 2.21 31.34 -11.21
N LEU A 921 2.91 30.98 -12.29
CA LEU A 921 3.69 31.91 -13.12
C LEU A 921 2.91 32.55 -14.27
N GLY A 922 1.67 32.12 -14.53
CA GLY A 922 0.85 32.58 -15.67
C GLY A 922 1.23 31.93 -17.02
N LEU A 923 1.67 30.67 -17.00
CA LEU A 923 2.15 29.92 -18.15
C LEU A 923 1.29 28.67 -18.43
N THR A 924 1.51 28.04 -19.59
CA THR A 924 1.09 26.66 -19.85
C THR A 924 2.08 25.65 -19.23
N GLU A 925 1.63 24.41 -19.01
CA GLU A 925 2.46 23.30 -18.55
C GLU A 925 3.67 23.05 -19.49
N ALA A 926 3.44 23.10 -20.81
CA ALA A 926 4.48 22.93 -21.82
C ALA A 926 5.56 24.04 -21.76
N GLN A 927 5.16 25.31 -21.65
CA GLN A 927 6.11 26.43 -21.47
C GLN A 927 6.90 26.32 -20.16
N THR A 928 6.29 25.74 -19.12
CA THR A 928 6.93 25.56 -17.82
C THR A 928 7.93 24.40 -17.87
N ARG A 929 7.60 23.31 -18.56
CA ARG A 929 8.53 22.22 -18.89
C ARG A 929 9.71 22.72 -19.72
N GLU A 930 9.48 23.55 -20.74
CA GLU A 930 10.54 24.19 -21.54
C GLU A 930 11.46 25.06 -20.66
N LEU A 931 10.89 25.96 -19.84
CA LEU A 931 11.64 26.81 -18.91
C LEU A 931 12.49 25.99 -17.92
N ARG A 932 11.95 24.88 -17.44
CA ARG A 932 12.62 23.94 -16.52
C ARG A 932 13.80 23.23 -17.20
N LEU A 933 13.58 22.64 -18.37
CA LEU A 933 14.63 21.95 -19.13
C LEU A 933 15.70 22.91 -19.65
N LYS A 934 15.34 24.15 -19.99
CA LYS A 934 16.27 25.23 -20.37
C LYS A 934 17.21 25.66 -19.23
N LYS A 935 16.86 25.40 -17.98
CA LYS A 935 17.72 25.54 -16.78
C LYS A 935 18.43 24.24 -16.40
N ASN A 936 18.36 23.20 -17.25
CA ASN A 936 18.82 21.83 -16.99
C ASN A 936 18.28 21.21 -15.68
N ILE A 937 17.08 21.59 -15.24
CA ILE A 937 16.44 21.00 -14.05
C ILE A 937 15.61 19.78 -14.49
N HIS A 938 16.27 18.63 -14.54
CA HIS A 938 15.62 17.33 -14.75
C HIS A 938 15.68 16.50 -13.45
N PRO A 939 14.81 15.50 -13.29
CA PRO A 939 14.94 14.54 -12.20
C PRO A 939 15.94 13.43 -12.56
N TRP A 940 16.27 12.62 -11.56
CA TRP A 940 17.21 11.52 -11.62
C TRP A 940 16.51 10.18 -11.41
N VAL A 941 17.03 9.12 -12.01
CA VAL A 941 16.49 7.75 -11.89
C VAL A 941 17.24 7.01 -10.81
N LYS A 942 16.53 6.52 -9.79
CA LYS A 942 17.11 5.81 -8.63
C LYS A 942 16.51 4.41 -8.48
N GLN A 943 17.31 3.47 -7.99
CA GLN A 943 16.89 2.08 -7.71
C GLN A 943 16.27 1.93 -6.32
N ILE A 944 15.34 0.98 -6.22
CA ILE A 944 14.90 0.34 -4.98
C ILE A 944 15.76 -0.92 -4.84
N ASP A 945 16.71 -0.92 -3.89
CA ASP A 945 17.71 -1.99 -3.75
C ASP A 945 17.61 -2.78 -2.44
N THR A 946 16.53 -2.57 -1.67
CA THR A 946 16.30 -3.09 -0.30
C THR A 946 17.30 -2.65 0.78
N LEU A 947 18.41 -1.97 0.44
CA LEU A 947 19.61 -1.89 1.30
C LEU A 947 20.27 -0.50 1.32
N ALA A 948 19.60 0.56 0.87
CA ALA A 948 20.15 1.93 0.75
C ALA A 948 21.55 1.97 0.10
N ALA A 949 21.72 1.26 -1.02
CA ALA A 949 22.96 1.10 -1.79
C ALA A 949 24.15 0.41 -1.07
N GLU A 950 23.97 -0.16 0.12
CA GLU A 950 24.98 -0.98 0.82
C GLU A 950 25.51 -2.10 -0.09
N TYR A 951 24.61 -2.78 -0.80
CA TYR A 951 24.93 -3.70 -1.90
C TYR A 951 24.34 -3.17 -3.22
N PRO A 952 24.97 -3.44 -4.39
CA PRO A 952 24.38 -3.12 -5.68
C PRO A 952 23.15 -3.99 -5.95
N SER A 953 22.06 -3.38 -6.47
CA SER A 953 20.94 -4.14 -7.03
C SER A 953 21.30 -4.75 -8.38
N VAL A 954 20.84 -5.98 -8.63
CA VAL A 954 20.84 -6.62 -9.97
C VAL A 954 19.50 -6.43 -10.70
N THR A 955 18.54 -5.74 -10.09
CA THR A 955 17.21 -5.47 -10.64
C THR A 955 17.03 -3.98 -10.93
N ASN A 956 16.18 -3.69 -11.92
CA ASN A 956 15.79 -2.32 -12.25
C ASN A 956 14.37 -2.03 -11.73
N TYR A 957 14.20 -2.09 -10.41
CA TYR A 957 13.04 -1.50 -9.76
C TYR A 957 13.37 -0.04 -9.42
N LEU A 958 12.63 0.92 -9.98
CA LEU A 958 13.05 2.31 -10.15
C LEU A 958 11.99 3.32 -9.68
N TYR A 959 12.47 4.48 -9.24
CA TYR A 959 11.69 5.71 -9.08
C TYR A 959 12.47 6.92 -9.61
N VAL A 960 11.80 8.07 -9.73
CA VAL A 960 12.35 9.30 -10.32
C VAL A 960 12.32 10.42 -9.28
N THR A 961 13.42 11.13 -9.04
CA THR A 961 13.49 12.17 -7.98
C THR A 961 14.32 13.38 -8.37
N TYR A 962 13.89 14.58 -7.99
CA TYR A 962 14.72 15.78 -8.14
C TYR A 962 15.82 15.90 -7.07
N ASN A 963 15.74 15.08 -6.01
CA ASN A 963 16.67 15.05 -4.89
C ASN A 963 17.84 14.08 -5.15
N GLY A 964 18.66 14.38 -6.16
CA GLY A 964 19.84 13.59 -6.52
C GLY A 964 20.86 14.37 -7.34
N GLN A 965 21.96 13.70 -7.71
CA GLN A 965 23.01 14.25 -8.59
C GLN A 965 23.55 13.25 -9.65
N GLU A 966 22.95 12.06 -9.74
CA GLU A 966 23.28 11.00 -10.73
C GLU A 966 22.10 10.04 -10.94
N HIS A 967 22.12 9.27 -12.03
CA HIS A 967 21.24 8.12 -12.23
C HIS A 967 21.89 6.83 -11.68
N ASP A 968 21.09 5.85 -11.30
CA ASP A 968 21.57 4.53 -10.85
C ASP A 968 21.72 3.51 -11.99
N VAL A 969 21.15 3.78 -13.17
CA VAL A 969 21.11 2.88 -14.33
C VAL A 969 21.49 3.61 -15.61
N ASN A 970 21.97 2.85 -16.60
CA ASN A 970 22.16 3.32 -17.97
C ASN A 970 20.83 3.30 -18.77
N PHE A 971 20.84 3.91 -19.96
CA PHE A 971 19.66 4.10 -20.82
C PHE A 971 19.80 3.45 -22.20
N ASP A 972 20.55 2.35 -22.26
CA ASP A 972 20.97 1.67 -23.50
C ASP A 972 19.94 0.64 -24.03
N ASP A 973 18.93 0.27 -23.21
CA ASP A 973 17.91 -0.74 -23.55
C ASP A 973 16.92 -0.27 -24.63
N HIS A 974 16.68 1.05 -24.73
CA HIS A 974 15.70 1.70 -25.61
C HIS A 974 14.32 1.00 -25.68
N GLY A 975 13.88 0.47 -24.55
CA GLY A 975 12.81 -0.52 -24.47
C GLY A 975 11.43 -0.03 -24.93
N MET A 976 10.53 -0.98 -25.17
CA MET A 976 9.12 -0.71 -25.40
C MET A 976 8.46 -0.33 -24.08
N MET A 977 7.89 0.88 -24.01
CA MET A 977 7.16 1.35 -22.84
C MET A 977 5.75 0.77 -22.80
N VAL A 978 5.28 0.34 -21.62
CA VAL A 978 3.90 -0.08 -21.35
C VAL A 978 3.38 0.70 -20.16
N LEU A 979 2.27 1.42 -20.34
CA LEU A 979 1.62 2.17 -19.27
C LEU A 979 0.55 1.32 -18.57
N GLY A 980 0.61 1.27 -17.24
CA GLY A 980 -0.39 0.61 -16.40
C GLY A 980 -1.64 1.45 -16.16
N CYS A 981 -2.47 0.98 -15.22
CA CYS A 981 -3.81 1.51 -14.98
C CYS A 981 -3.92 2.62 -13.92
N GLY A 982 -2.92 2.80 -13.05
CA GLY A 982 -3.05 3.64 -11.87
C GLY A 982 -3.91 3.00 -10.77
N PRO A 983 -4.41 3.77 -9.79
CA PRO A 983 -5.21 3.22 -8.70
C PRO A 983 -6.48 2.56 -9.23
N TYR A 984 -6.83 1.41 -8.64
CA TYR A 984 -8.15 0.84 -8.88
C TYR A 984 -9.25 1.77 -8.38
N HIS A 985 -10.34 1.79 -9.15
CA HIS A 985 -11.56 2.50 -8.81
C HIS A 985 -12.75 1.87 -9.55
N ILE A 986 -13.97 2.36 -9.29
CA ILE A 986 -15.16 1.77 -9.92
C ILE A 986 -15.11 2.04 -11.42
N GLY A 987 -15.09 0.96 -12.20
CA GLY A 987 -14.89 0.96 -13.66
C GLY A 987 -13.45 0.80 -14.16
N SER A 988 -12.45 0.69 -13.27
CA SER A 988 -11.07 0.38 -13.61
C SER A 988 -10.43 -0.44 -12.49
N SER A 989 -10.46 -1.77 -12.62
CA SER A 989 -9.96 -2.72 -11.61
C SER A 989 -8.85 -3.61 -12.21
N VAL A 990 -8.68 -4.82 -11.67
CA VAL A 990 -7.62 -5.77 -12.05
C VAL A 990 -7.67 -6.22 -13.52
N GLU A 991 -8.77 -5.99 -14.23
CA GLU A 991 -8.91 -6.36 -15.65
C GLU A 991 -7.88 -5.64 -16.55
N PHE A 992 -7.50 -4.42 -16.18
CA PHE A 992 -6.47 -3.64 -16.88
C PHE A 992 -5.05 -3.98 -16.42
N ASP A 993 -4.86 -4.56 -15.22
CA ASP A 993 -3.57 -5.13 -14.82
C ASP A 993 -3.28 -6.42 -15.61
N TRP A 994 -4.32 -7.25 -15.81
CA TRP A 994 -4.24 -8.42 -16.68
C TRP A 994 -3.82 -8.07 -18.11
N CYS A 995 -4.43 -7.03 -18.69
CA CYS A 995 -4.05 -6.53 -20.01
C CYS A 995 -2.60 -5.99 -20.02
N ALA A 996 -2.17 -5.25 -19.00
CA ALA A 996 -0.79 -4.78 -18.92
C ALA A 996 0.20 -5.96 -18.84
N VAL A 997 -0.03 -6.94 -17.96
CA VAL A 997 0.87 -8.08 -17.72
C VAL A 997 0.91 -9.03 -18.92
N SER A 998 -0.21 -9.28 -19.60
CA SER A 998 -0.20 -10.05 -20.84
C SER A 998 0.69 -9.38 -21.91
N SER A 999 0.53 -8.07 -22.14
CA SER A 999 1.37 -7.32 -23.09
C SER A 999 2.86 -7.32 -22.70
N ILE A 1000 3.20 -7.16 -21.41
CA ILE A 1000 4.58 -7.23 -20.91
C ILE A 1000 5.19 -8.61 -21.16
N ARG A 1001 4.45 -9.69 -20.85
CA ARG A 1001 4.90 -11.07 -21.05
C ARG A 1001 5.09 -11.41 -22.53
N THR A 1002 4.21 -10.97 -23.42
CA THR A 1002 4.37 -11.14 -24.88
C THR A 1002 5.61 -10.40 -25.40
N LEU A 1003 5.84 -9.15 -25.00
CA LEU A 1003 7.05 -8.40 -25.38
C LEU A 1003 8.33 -9.14 -24.96
N ARG A 1004 8.38 -9.63 -23.72
CA ARG A 1004 9.50 -10.40 -23.18
C ARG A 1004 9.70 -11.74 -23.88
N GLN A 1005 8.62 -12.49 -24.18
CA GLN A 1005 8.70 -13.74 -24.95
C GLN A 1005 9.24 -13.52 -26.38
N LEU A 1006 8.98 -12.34 -26.96
CA LEU A 1006 9.52 -11.90 -28.24
C LEU A 1006 10.91 -11.23 -28.15
N GLY A 1007 11.59 -11.36 -26.99
CA GLY A 1007 12.93 -10.81 -26.76
C GLY A 1007 13.02 -9.28 -26.78
N LYS A 1008 11.90 -8.56 -26.70
CA LYS A 1008 11.86 -7.09 -26.68
C LYS A 1008 12.12 -6.61 -25.25
N LYS A 1009 12.96 -5.57 -25.10
CA LYS A 1009 13.16 -4.88 -23.82
C LYS A 1009 11.88 -4.15 -23.38
N THR A 1010 11.56 -4.23 -22.09
CA THR A 1010 10.29 -3.74 -21.51
C THR A 1010 10.50 -2.69 -20.42
N VAL A 1011 9.85 -1.53 -20.59
CA VAL A 1011 9.82 -0.43 -19.60
C VAL A 1011 8.39 -0.26 -19.11
N VAL A 1012 8.11 -0.49 -17.83
CA VAL A 1012 6.75 -0.39 -17.27
C VAL A 1012 6.64 0.84 -16.40
N VAL A 1013 5.52 1.57 -16.52
CA VAL A 1013 5.18 2.70 -15.63
C VAL A 1013 3.81 2.47 -15.02
N ASN A 1014 3.72 2.36 -13.69
CA ASN A 1014 2.46 2.28 -12.93
C ASN A 1014 2.69 2.70 -11.46
N CYS A 1015 1.63 3.05 -10.72
CA CYS A 1015 1.70 3.58 -9.35
C CYS A 1015 0.76 2.90 -8.33
N ASN A 1016 0.11 1.80 -8.70
CA ASN A 1016 -0.78 1.04 -7.82
C ASN A 1016 -0.01 -0.12 -7.15
N PRO A 1017 0.05 -0.19 -5.80
CA PRO A 1017 0.84 -1.19 -5.10
C PRO A 1017 0.18 -2.57 -5.05
N GLU A 1018 -1.12 -2.69 -5.36
CA GLU A 1018 -1.85 -3.96 -5.31
C GLU A 1018 -1.54 -4.87 -6.52
N THR A 1019 -0.82 -4.41 -7.54
CA THR A 1019 -0.83 -5.05 -8.88
C THR A 1019 0.32 -6.03 -9.17
N VAL A 1020 0.15 -6.87 -10.21
CA VAL A 1020 1.23 -7.68 -10.78
C VAL A 1020 2.03 -6.90 -11.82
N SER A 1021 1.49 -5.88 -12.50
CA SER A 1021 2.32 -5.02 -13.38
C SER A 1021 3.42 -4.26 -12.62
N THR A 1022 3.23 -3.99 -11.32
CA THR A 1022 4.25 -3.37 -10.45
C THR A 1022 5.14 -4.40 -9.75
N ASP A 1023 5.29 -5.58 -10.34
CA ASP A 1023 6.22 -6.61 -9.89
C ASP A 1023 7.47 -6.58 -10.80
N PHE A 1024 8.64 -6.28 -10.21
CA PHE A 1024 9.89 -6.15 -10.98
C PHE A 1024 10.33 -7.45 -11.66
N ASP A 1025 9.79 -8.61 -11.26
CA ASP A 1025 10.04 -9.87 -11.96
C ASP A 1025 9.39 -9.92 -13.37
N GLU A 1026 8.41 -9.07 -13.70
CA GLU A 1026 7.67 -9.14 -14.99
C GLU A 1026 8.38 -8.42 -16.16
N CYS A 1027 9.15 -7.36 -15.91
CA CYS A 1027 9.73 -6.48 -16.94
C CYS A 1027 11.24 -6.21 -16.77
N ASP A 1028 11.91 -5.64 -17.77
CA ASP A 1028 13.34 -5.29 -17.71
C ASP A 1028 13.63 -4.06 -16.85
N LYS A 1029 12.69 -3.09 -16.83
CA LYS A 1029 12.72 -1.89 -15.99
C LYS A 1029 11.31 -1.54 -15.52
N LEU A 1030 11.11 -1.45 -14.21
CA LEU A 1030 9.86 -1.01 -13.58
C LEU A 1030 10.03 0.36 -12.95
N TYR A 1031 9.32 1.36 -13.46
CA TYR A 1031 9.19 2.69 -12.85
C TYR A 1031 7.92 2.76 -12.02
N PHE A 1032 8.06 2.83 -10.69
CA PHE A 1032 6.93 3.03 -9.78
C PHE A 1032 6.61 4.53 -9.67
N GLU A 1033 5.91 5.05 -10.68
CA GLU A 1033 5.89 6.48 -10.98
C GLU A 1033 4.56 7.04 -11.47
N GLU A 1034 4.44 8.36 -11.45
CA GLU A 1034 3.24 9.07 -11.86
C GLU A 1034 2.85 8.76 -13.32
N LEU A 1035 1.61 8.33 -13.55
CA LEU A 1035 0.99 8.29 -14.88
C LEU A 1035 0.53 9.70 -15.32
N SER A 1036 1.46 10.66 -15.29
CA SER A 1036 1.26 12.05 -15.70
C SER A 1036 2.07 12.38 -16.95
N LEU A 1037 1.60 13.35 -17.75
CA LEU A 1037 2.30 13.80 -18.96
C LEU A 1037 3.75 14.21 -18.65
N GLU A 1038 3.96 15.00 -17.60
CA GLU A 1038 5.30 15.40 -17.14
C GLU A 1038 6.22 14.19 -16.94
N ARG A 1039 5.78 13.21 -16.14
CA ARG A 1039 6.64 12.10 -15.72
C ARG A 1039 6.85 11.04 -16.79
N ILE A 1040 5.83 10.74 -17.59
CA ILE A 1040 5.97 9.81 -18.72
C ILE A 1040 6.92 10.41 -19.75
N LEU A 1041 6.88 11.72 -20.01
CA LEU A 1041 7.87 12.39 -20.87
C LEU A 1041 9.26 12.43 -20.24
N ASP A 1042 9.39 12.64 -18.93
CA ASP A 1042 10.69 12.55 -18.23
C ASP A 1042 11.30 11.16 -18.44
N ILE A 1043 10.56 10.07 -18.23
CA ILE A 1043 11.05 8.68 -18.37
C ILE A 1043 11.30 8.33 -19.85
N TYR A 1044 10.34 8.59 -20.75
CA TYR A 1044 10.41 8.17 -22.15
C TYR A 1044 11.61 8.80 -22.89
N HIS A 1045 11.89 10.09 -22.63
CA HIS A 1045 13.05 10.76 -23.23
C HIS A 1045 14.37 10.36 -22.55
N GLN A 1046 14.34 10.02 -21.25
CA GLN A 1046 15.54 9.57 -20.53
C GLN A 1046 15.99 8.17 -20.95
N GLU A 1047 15.05 7.25 -21.18
CA GLU A 1047 15.28 5.89 -21.72
C GLU A 1047 15.48 5.86 -23.26
N ALA A 1048 15.09 6.94 -23.94
CA ALA A 1048 14.94 6.99 -25.40
C ALA A 1048 14.17 5.79 -25.97
N CYS A 1049 13.01 5.47 -25.35
CA CYS A 1049 12.19 4.30 -25.67
C CYS A 1049 11.83 4.18 -27.17
N GLY A 1050 11.94 2.98 -27.73
CA GLY A 1050 11.62 2.68 -29.12
C GLY A 1050 10.13 2.70 -29.49
N GLY A 1051 9.25 2.88 -28.50
CA GLY A 1051 7.80 3.04 -28.63
C GLY A 1051 7.09 3.02 -27.28
N CYS A 1052 5.79 3.34 -27.27
CA CYS A 1052 4.93 3.29 -26.09
C CYS A 1052 3.55 2.67 -26.40
N ILE A 1053 3.13 1.71 -25.57
CA ILE A 1053 1.81 1.06 -25.60
C ILE A 1053 0.94 1.68 -24.51
N ILE A 1054 -0.17 2.28 -24.95
CA ILE A 1054 -1.15 3.00 -24.11
C ILE A 1054 -2.50 2.28 -23.97
N SER A 1055 -2.75 1.30 -24.84
CA SER A 1055 -4.08 0.72 -25.10
C SER A 1055 -4.49 -0.42 -24.16
N VAL A 1056 -3.68 -0.71 -23.14
CA VAL A 1056 -3.88 -1.85 -22.22
C VAL A 1056 -4.17 -1.44 -20.77
N GLY A 1057 -3.86 -0.20 -20.37
CA GLY A 1057 -4.02 0.29 -18.99
C GLY A 1057 -5.31 1.08 -18.73
N GLY A 1058 -6.40 0.81 -19.46
CA GLY A 1058 -7.66 1.54 -19.27
C GLY A 1058 -7.57 3.02 -19.70
N GLN A 1059 -8.27 3.93 -19.01
CA GLN A 1059 -8.50 5.30 -19.52
C GLN A 1059 -7.35 6.28 -19.23
N ILE A 1060 -6.60 6.11 -18.14
CA ILE A 1060 -5.49 7.01 -17.76
C ILE A 1060 -4.45 7.14 -18.88
N PRO A 1061 -3.87 6.05 -19.44
CA PRO A 1061 -2.95 6.16 -20.57
C PRO A 1061 -3.64 6.52 -21.89
N ASN A 1062 -4.91 6.16 -22.10
CA ASN A 1062 -5.63 6.50 -23.34
C ASN A 1062 -5.83 8.01 -23.49
N ASN A 1063 -6.22 8.70 -22.41
CA ASN A 1063 -6.34 10.17 -22.37
C ASN A 1063 -5.01 10.90 -22.64
N LEU A 1064 -3.87 10.23 -22.47
CA LEU A 1064 -2.55 10.79 -22.74
C LEU A 1064 -2.09 10.58 -24.19
N ALA A 1065 -2.82 9.83 -25.03
CA ALA A 1065 -2.44 9.51 -26.41
C ALA A 1065 -2.01 10.72 -27.24
N VAL A 1066 -2.89 11.72 -27.33
CA VAL A 1066 -2.68 12.92 -28.13
C VAL A 1066 -1.65 13.87 -27.49
N PRO A 1067 -1.66 14.14 -26.17
CA PRO A 1067 -0.58 14.87 -25.48
C PRO A 1067 0.81 14.25 -25.68
N LEU A 1068 0.97 12.93 -25.55
CA LEU A 1068 2.25 12.24 -25.71
C LEU A 1068 2.73 12.33 -27.16
N TYR A 1069 1.86 12.07 -28.14
CA TYR A 1069 2.16 12.21 -29.56
C TYR A 1069 2.64 13.62 -29.94
N LYS A 1070 1.98 14.67 -29.40
CA LYS A 1070 2.36 16.08 -29.61
C LYS A 1070 3.72 16.44 -28.99
N ASN A 1071 4.27 15.61 -28.09
CA ASN A 1071 5.59 15.77 -27.48
C ASN A 1071 6.64 14.76 -28.02
N GLY A 1072 6.38 14.13 -29.17
CA GLY A 1072 7.35 13.26 -29.85
C GLY A 1072 7.43 11.82 -29.35
N VAL A 1073 6.46 11.37 -28.55
CA VAL A 1073 6.34 9.97 -28.13
C VAL A 1073 5.78 9.13 -29.29
N LYS A 1074 6.48 8.05 -29.65
CA LYS A 1074 6.03 7.10 -30.67
C LYS A 1074 5.03 6.11 -30.06
N ILE A 1075 3.75 6.46 -30.15
CA ILE A 1075 2.66 5.56 -29.77
C ILE A 1075 2.61 4.38 -30.75
N MET A 1076 2.47 3.17 -30.22
CA MET A 1076 2.37 1.92 -30.98
C MET A 1076 0.90 1.54 -31.24
N GLY A 1077 0.65 0.89 -32.37
CA GLY A 1077 -0.70 0.47 -32.75
C GLY A 1077 -1.57 1.58 -33.34
N THR A 1078 -2.86 1.55 -33.01
CA THR A 1078 -3.87 2.53 -33.45
C THR A 1078 -3.42 3.96 -33.14
N SER A 1079 -3.36 4.81 -34.18
CA SER A 1079 -2.84 6.18 -34.04
C SER A 1079 -3.68 7.01 -33.05
N PRO A 1080 -3.06 7.84 -32.19
CA PRO A 1080 -3.76 8.80 -31.34
C PRO A 1080 -4.77 9.70 -32.06
N LEU A 1081 -4.52 10.01 -33.34
CA LEU A 1081 -5.46 10.79 -34.18
C LEU A 1081 -6.75 10.03 -34.50
N GLN A 1082 -6.76 8.70 -34.35
CA GLN A 1082 -7.94 7.86 -34.54
C GLN A 1082 -8.69 7.65 -33.21
N ILE A 1083 -7.96 7.60 -32.09
CA ILE A 1083 -8.51 7.62 -30.73
C ILE A 1083 -9.32 8.90 -30.51
N ASP A 1084 -8.72 10.06 -30.81
CA ASP A 1084 -9.35 11.39 -30.75
C ASP A 1084 -10.66 11.45 -31.58
N ARG A 1085 -10.65 10.90 -32.81
CA ARG A 1085 -11.83 10.82 -33.70
C ARG A 1085 -12.93 9.86 -33.22
N ALA A 1086 -12.64 8.94 -32.30
CA ALA A 1086 -13.59 7.95 -31.79
C ALA A 1086 -14.14 8.32 -30.40
N GLU A 1087 -13.34 8.97 -29.57
CA GLU A 1087 -13.79 9.52 -28.29
C GLU A 1087 -14.55 10.86 -28.47
N ASP A 1088 -14.27 11.63 -29.53
CA ASP A 1088 -15.17 12.72 -29.97
C ASP A 1088 -16.48 12.15 -30.52
N ARG A 1089 -17.55 12.28 -29.74
CA ARG A 1089 -18.90 11.79 -30.09
C ARG A 1089 -19.47 12.38 -31.38
N SER A 1090 -19.10 13.61 -31.75
CA SER A 1090 -19.58 14.26 -32.97
C SER A 1090 -18.90 13.70 -34.22
N ILE A 1091 -17.58 13.49 -34.15
CA ILE A 1091 -16.82 12.86 -35.24
C ILE A 1091 -17.21 11.39 -35.36
N PHE A 1092 -17.30 10.67 -34.24
CA PHE A 1092 -17.70 9.27 -34.20
C PHE A 1092 -19.09 9.06 -34.84
N SER A 1093 -20.08 9.88 -34.48
CA SER A 1093 -21.41 9.86 -35.10
C SER A 1093 -21.35 10.02 -36.61
N ALA A 1094 -20.69 11.08 -37.10
CA ALA A 1094 -20.63 11.37 -38.53
C ALA A 1094 -19.97 10.22 -39.32
N VAL A 1095 -19.00 9.53 -38.73
CA VAL A 1095 -18.40 8.32 -39.29
C VAL A 1095 -19.37 7.15 -39.31
N LEU A 1096 -20.15 6.91 -38.25
CA LEU A 1096 -21.19 5.86 -38.27
C LEU A 1096 -22.26 6.14 -39.34
N ASP A 1097 -22.68 7.39 -39.48
CA ASP A 1097 -23.67 7.83 -40.45
C ASP A 1097 -23.15 7.64 -41.90
N GLU A 1098 -21.89 7.98 -42.17
CA GLU A 1098 -21.21 7.70 -43.46
C GLU A 1098 -21.14 6.19 -43.76
N LEU A 1099 -20.78 5.39 -42.75
CA LEU A 1099 -20.68 3.92 -42.85
C LEU A 1099 -22.05 3.21 -42.92
N LYS A 1100 -23.16 3.96 -42.76
CA LYS A 1100 -24.52 3.44 -42.64
C LYS A 1100 -24.65 2.41 -41.51
N VAL A 1101 -24.00 2.69 -40.39
CA VAL A 1101 -24.11 1.96 -39.13
C VAL A 1101 -25.06 2.74 -38.23
N ALA A 1102 -26.14 2.11 -37.79
CA ALA A 1102 -27.14 2.78 -36.97
C ALA A 1102 -26.63 3.01 -35.53
N GLN A 1103 -27.17 4.05 -34.91
CA GLN A 1103 -26.84 4.51 -33.55
C GLN A 1103 -28.11 5.06 -32.88
N ALA A 1104 -28.11 5.19 -31.56
CA ALA A 1104 -29.22 5.85 -30.86
C ALA A 1104 -29.24 7.36 -31.20
N PRO A 1105 -30.40 7.95 -31.56
CA PRO A 1105 -30.51 9.40 -31.80
C PRO A 1105 -29.94 10.22 -30.64
N TRP A 1106 -29.16 11.26 -30.95
CA TRP A 1106 -28.45 12.05 -29.95
C TRP A 1106 -28.26 13.51 -30.39
N LYS A 1107 -27.97 14.41 -29.44
CA LYS A 1107 -27.67 15.83 -29.68
C LYS A 1107 -26.78 16.36 -28.56
N ALA A 1108 -25.75 17.13 -28.90
CA ALA A 1108 -25.04 17.97 -27.92
C ALA A 1108 -25.87 19.24 -27.66
N VAL A 1109 -26.03 19.63 -26.40
CA VAL A 1109 -26.88 20.75 -25.98
C VAL A 1109 -26.14 21.65 -24.99
N ASN A 1110 -26.32 22.96 -25.14
CA ASN A 1110 -25.75 23.99 -24.26
C ASN A 1110 -26.81 24.56 -23.32
N THR A 1111 -28.08 24.46 -23.70
CA THR A 1111 -29.22 25.08 -23.00
C THR A 1111 -30.31 24.07 -22.69
N LEU A 1112 -31.07 24.35 -21.64
CA LEU A 1112 -32.27 23.62 -21.27
C LEU A 1112 -33.32 23.58 -22.40
N ASN A 1113 -33.42 24.63 -23.22
CA ASN A 1113 -34.39 24.66 -24.32
C ASN A 1113 -34.01 23.68 -25.44
N GLU A 1114 -32.74 23.62 -25.84
CA GLU A 1114 -32.25 22.62 -26.81
C GLU A 1114 -32.41 21.19 -26.28
N ALA A 1115 -32.25 21.00 -24.96
CA ALA A 1115 -32.42 19.73 -24.27
C ALA A 1115 -33.88 19.23 -24.31
N LEU A 1116 -34.83 20.10 -23.93
CA LEU A 1116 -36.26 19.80 -23.96
C LEU A 1116 -36.78 19.63 -25.40
N GLU A 1117 -36.33 20.46 -26.35
CA GLU A 1117 -36.63 20.32 -27.78
C GLU A 1117 -36.20 18.95 -28.31
N PHE A 1118 -34.97 18.52 -28.00
CA PHE A 1118 -34.46 17.23 -28.44
C PHE A 1118 -35.22 16.07 -27.80
N ALA A 1119 -35.41 16.08 -26.47
CA ALA A 1119 -36.14 15.03 -25.77
C ALA A 1119 -37.59 14.87 -26.29
N LYS A 1120 -38.22 15.98 -26.70
CA LYS A 1120 -39.53 15.99 -27.36
C LYS A 1120 -39.53 15.46 -28.80
N SER A 1121 -38.40 15.53 -29.52
CA SER A 1121 -38.29 15.00 -30.90
C SER A 1121 -37.95 13.51 -30.98
N VAL A 1122 -37.49 12.89 -29.89
CA VAL A 1122 -37.13 11.46 -29.82
C VAL A 1122 -37.95 10.65 -28.80
N ASP A 1123 -38.86 11.32 -28.09
CA ASP A 1123 -39.56 10.88 -26.88
C ASP A 1123 -38.66 10.56 -25.67
N TYR A 1124 -39.19 10.74 -24.47
CA TYR A 1124 -38.59 10.20 -23.23
C TYR A 1124 -38.64 8.65 -23.23
N PRO A 1125 -37.77 7.95 -22.47
CA PRO A 1125 -36.68 8.49 -21.66
C PRO A 1125 -35.47 8.91 -22.50
N CYS A 1126 -34.61 9.75 -21.94
CA CYS A 1126 -33.34 10.17 -22.52
C CYS A 1126 -32.19 9.94 -21.53
N LEU A 1127 -31.02 9.55 -22.04
CA LEU A 1127 -29.76 9.61 -21.31
C LEU A 1127 -29.19 11.02 -21.39
N LEU A 1128 -28.68 11.51 -20.27
CA LEU A 1128 -27.83 12.69 -20.15
C LEU A 1128 -26.41 12.23 -19.80
N ARG A 1129 -25.39 12.69 -20.54
CA ARG A 1129 -23.97 12.37 -20.32
C ARG A 1129 -23.09 13.63 -20.43
N PRO A 1130 -22.04 13.79 -19.60
CA PRO A 1130 -20.90 14.65 -19.95
C PRO A 1130 -20.09 14.07 -21.12
N SER A 1131 -19.24 14.89 -21.75
CA SER A 1131 -18.24 14.44 -22.73
C SER A 1131 -16.96 13.92 -22.05
N TYR A 1132 -16.20 13.04 -22.72
CA TYR A 1132 -14.89 12.50 -22.26
C TYR A 1132 -14.88 11.81 -20.87
N VAL A 1133 -15.98 11.15 -20.45
CA VAL A 1133 -16.08 10.41 -19.19
C VAL A 1133 -16.20 8.90 -19.37
N LEU A 1134 -15.71 8.13 -18.39
CA LEU A 1134 -15.87 6.66 -18.30
C LEU A 1134 -16.57 6.24 -16.99
N SER A 1135 -16.91 4.95 -16.85
CA SER A 1135 -17.71 4.36 -15.76
C SER A 1135 -19.14 4.93 -15.62
N GLY A 1136 -19.59 5.64 -16.65
CA GLY A 1136 -20.87 6.35 -16.65
C GLY A 1136 -20.94 7.56 -15.71
N SER A 1137 -19.82 8.16 -15.31
CA SER A 1137 -19.80 9.25 -14.32
C SER A 1137 -20.76 10.41 -14.68
N ALA A 1138 -21.67 10.76 -13.77
CA ALA A 1138 -22.76 11.71 -13.94
C ALA A 1138 -23.79 11.35 -15.05
N MET A 1139 -23.81 10.11 -15.56
CA MET A 1139 -24.80 9.67 -16.54
C MET A 1139 -26.13 9.33 -15.89
N ASN A 1140 -27.18 10.06 -16.26
CA ASN A 1140 -28.52 9.91 -15.69
C ASN A 1140 -29.54 9.54 -16.77
N VAL A 1141 -30.47 8.64 -16.45
CA VAL A 1141 -31.70 8.44 -17.22
C VAL A 1141 -32.72 9.46 -16.75
N VAL A 1142 -33.34 10.16 -17.69
CA VAL A 1142 -34.37 11.17 -17.45
C VAL A 1142 -35.65 10.74 -18.15
N PHE A 1143 -36.76 10.75 -17.40
CA PHE A 1143 -38.07 10.27 -17.83
C PHE A 1143 -39.08 11.41 -18.04
N SER A 1144 -38.74 12.65 -17.70
CA SER A 1144 -39.64 13.81 -17.77
C SER A 1144 -38.91 15.15 -17.99
N GLU A 1145 -39.67 16.18 -18.39
CA GLU A 1145 -39.16 17.55 -18.52
C GLU A 1145 -38.66 18.14 -17.19
N ASP A 1146 -39.26 17.77 -16.06
CA ASP A 1146 -38.90 18.34 -14.76
C ASP A 1146 -37.62 17.71 -14.17
N GLU A 1147 -37.42 16.41 -14.40
CA GLU A 1147 -36.12 15.78 -14.13
C GLU A 1147 -35.02 16.36 -15.03
N MET A 1148 -35.31 16.64 -16.31
CA MET A 1148 -34.34 17.26 -17.25
C MET A 1148 -33.83 18.61 -16.73
N LYS A 1149 -34.73 19.45 -16.22
CA LYS A 1149 -34.39 20.76 -15.61
C LYS A 1149 -33.37 20.58 -14.48
N LYS A 1150 -33.69 19.70 -13.53
CA LYS A 1150 -32.82 19.42 -12.36
C LYS A 1150 -31.44 18.90 -12.76
N PHE A 1151 -31.38 17.83 -13.56
CA PHE A 1151 -30.09 17.20 -13.90
C PHE A 1151 -29.20 18.08 -14.79
N LEU A 1152 -29.78 18.97 -15.60
CA LEU A 1152 -28.98 19.89 -16.43
C LEU A 1152 -28.39 21.04 -15.60
N GLU A 1153 -29.09 21.53 -14.57
CA GLU A 1153 -28.52 22.45 -13.57
C GLU A 1153 -27.42 21.83 -12.69
N GLU A 1154 -27.42 20.50 -12.52
CA GLU A 1154 -26.37 19.75 -11.83
C GLU A 1154 -25.17 19.51 -12.78
N ALA A 1155 -25.41 19.01 -14.00
CA ALA A 1155 -24.36 18.65 -14.96
C ALA A 1155 -23.55 19.86 -15.49
N THR A 1156 -24.19 21.02 -15.71
CA THR A 1156 -23.48 22.24 -16.15
C THR A 1156 -22.50 22.80 -15.11
N ARG A 1157 -22.57 22.36 -13.85
CA ARG A 1157 -21.57 22.69 -12.81
C ARG A 1157 -20.34 21.79 -12.87
N VAL A 1158 -20.47 20.58 -13.42
CA VAL A 1158 -19.38 19.60 -13.56
C VAL A 1158 -18.51 19.90 -14.78
N SER A 1159 -19.11 20.44 -15.85
CA SER A 1159 -18.43 20.80 -17.09
C SER A 1159 -18.79 22.22 -17.51
N GLN A 1160 -17.89 23.18 -17.25
CA GLN A 1160 -18.02 24.56 -17.74
C GLN A 1160 -17.48 24.73 -19.18
N GLU A 1161 -16.58 23.85 -19.64
CA GLU A 1161 -15.88 23.99 -20.93
C GLU A 1161 -16.43 23.07 -22.04
N HIS A 1162 -17.29 22.09 -21.73
CA HIS A 1162 -17.84 21.14 -22.71
C HIS A 1162 -19.37 20.99 -22.59
N PRO A 1163 -20.10 20.84 -23.72
CA PRO A 1163 -21.55 20.70 -23.73
C PRO A 1163 -22.01 19.37 -23.11
N VAL A 1164 -23.29 19.34 -22.72
CA VAL A 1164 -23.97 18.13 -22.25
C VAL A 1164 -24.48 17.34 -23.46
N VAL A 1165 -24.30 16.02 -23.46
CA VAL A 1165 -24.75 15.12 -24.53
C VAL A 1165 -26.05 14.44 -24.11
N LEU A 1166 -27.11 14.61 -24.90
CA LEU A 1166 -28.33 13.81 -24.78
C LEU A 1166 -28.34 12.65 -25.78
N THR A 1167 -28.93 11.53 -25.41
CA THR A 1167 -29.15 10.37 -26.30
C THR A 1167 -30.48 9.69 -25.97
N LYS A 1168 -31.23 9.23 -26.97
CA LYS A 1168 -32.49 8.50 -26.79
C LYS A 1168 -32.23 7.18 -26.04
N PHE A 1169 -32.92 6.97 -24.92
CA PHE A 1169 -32.92 5.68 -24.24
C PHE A 1169 -33.88 4.70 -24.95
N VAL A 1170 -33.42 3.48 -25.24
CA VAL A 1170 -34.17 2.46 -25.99
C VAL A 1170 -34.61 1.35 -25.04
N GLU A 1171 -35.79 1.54 -24.43
CA GLU A 1171 -36.35 0.60 -23.46
C GLU A 1171 -36.54 -0.82 -24.03
N GLY A 1172 -36.18 -1.84 -23.25
CA GLY A 1172 -36.35 -3.24 -23.65
C GLY A 1172 -35.49 -3.66 -24.85
N ALA A 1173 -34.29 -3.08 -24.97
CA ALA A 1173 -33.21 -3.62 -25.79
C ALA A 1173 -32.29 -4.52 -24.95
N ARG A 1174 -31.70 -5.54 -25.59
CA ARG A 1174 -30.56 -6.29 -25.05
C ARG A 1174 -29.30 -5.44 -25.26
N GLU A 1175 -28.30 -5.59 -24.41
CA GLU A 1175 -26.98 -4.99 -24.62
C GLU A 1175 -25.94 -6.08 -24.95
N VAL A 1176 -25.03 -5.77 -25.86
CA VAL A 1176 -24.06 -6.70 -26.45
C VAL A 1176 -22.67 -6.06 -26.51
N GLU A 1177 -21.69 -6.78 -25.97
CA GLU A 1177 -20.27 -6.44 -26.07
C GLU A 1177 -19.66 -7.08 -27.31
N MET A 1178 -18.89 -6.31 -28.08
CA MET A 1178 -17.91 -6.80 -29.04
C MET A 1178 -16.51 -6.44 -28.54
N ASP A 1179 -15.74 -7.43 -28.11
CA ASP A 1179 -14.30 -7.27 -27.84
C ASP A 1179 -13.50 -7.81 -29.02
N ALA A 1180 -12.55 -7.04 -29.53
CA ALA A 1180 -11.89 -7.36 -30.80
C ALA A 1180 -10.44 -6.84 -30.92
N VAL A 1181 -9.70 -7.42 -31.86
CA VAL A 1181 -8.35 -7.00 -32.25
C VAL A 1181 -8.32 -6.61 -33.72
N GLY A 1182 -7.95 -5.37 -34.00
CA GLY A 1182 -7.71 -4.86 -35.35
C GLY A 1182 -6.26 -5.07 -35.79
N LYS A 1183 -6.04 -5.29 -37.08
CA LYS A 1183 -4.74 -5.28 -37.78
C LYS A 1183 -4.95 -4.64 -39.15
N ASP A 1184 -4.40 -3.44 -39.32
CA ASP A 1184 -4.55 -2.60 -40.51
C ASP A 1184 -6.02 -2.33 -40.87
N GLY A 1185 -6.86 -2.20 -39.84
CA GLY A 1185 -8.31 -2.03 -39.94
C GLY A 1185 -9.10 -3.29 -40.28
N ARG A 1186 -8.47 -4.46 -40.38
CA ARG A 1186 -9.16 -5.77 -40.45
C ARG A 1186 -9.31 -6.34 -39.04
N VAL A 1187 -10.42 -7.03 -38.76
CA VAL A 1187 -10.64 -7.68 -37.45
C VAL A 1187 -10.12 -9.12 -37.49
N ILE A 1188 -9.05 -9.39 -36.74
CA ILE A 1188 -8.36 -10.69 -36.75
C ILE A 1188 -8.67 -11.57 -35.53
N SER A 1189 -9.30 -11.00 -34.50
CA SER A 1189 -9.84 -11.72 -33.35
C SER A 1189 -11.06 -10.97 -32.83
N HIS A 1190 -12.11 -11.67 -32.44
CA HIS A 1190 -13.30 -11.09 -31.83
C HIS A 1190 -14.05 -12.08 -30.94
N ALA A 1191 -14.86 -11.55 -30.03
CA ALA A 1191 -15.87 -12.29 -29.29
C ALA A 1191 -17.13 -11.42 -29.10
N ILE A 1192 -18.29 -12.06 -28.97
CA ILE A 1192 -19.58 -11.40 -28.81
C ILE A 1192 -20.25 -11.94 -27.55
N SER A 1193 -20.45 -11.06 -26.55
CA SER A 1193 -21.10 -11.41 -25.28
C SER A 1193 -22.43 -10.69 -25.14
N GLU A 1194 -23.43 -11.34 -24.55
CA GLU A 1194 -24.76 -10.76 -24.28
C GLU A 1194 -24.91 -10.47 -22.78
N HIS A 1195 -25.42 -9.29 -22.41
CA HIS A 1195 -25.76 -8.97 -21.01
C HIS A 1195 -27.01 -9.76 -20.58
N VAL A 1196 -27.11 -10.24 -19.34
CA VAL A 1196 -28.36 -10.83 -18.80
C VAL A 1196 -29.41 -9.73 -18.71
N GLU A 1197 -29.02 -8.59 -18.14
CA GLU A 1197 -29.81 -7.39 -17.97
C GLU A 1197 -30.25 -6.79 -19.33
N ASP A 1198 -31.35 -6.04 -19.35
CA ASP A 1198 -31.65 -5.15 -20.49
C ASP A 1198 -30.81 -3.87 -20.38
N ALA A 1199 -30.54 -3.25 -21.53
CA ALA A 1199 -29.71 -2.05 -21.64
C ALA A 1199 -30.16 -0.91 -20.70
N GLY A 1200 -29.19 -0.27 -20.04
CA GLY A 1200 -29.42 0.79 -19.05
C GLY A 1200 -28.92 0.47 -17.64
N VAL A 1201 -28.64 -0.80 -17.36
CA VAL A 1201 -27.57 -1.16 -16.41
C VAL A 1201 -26.24 -0.91 -17.11
N HIS A 1202 -25.28 -0.26 -16.45
CA HIS A 1202 -23.96 -0.01 -17.02
C HIS A 1202 -23.17 -1.33 -17.26
N SER A 1203 -22.46 -1.49 -18.38
CA SER A 1203 -21.80 -2.74 -18.78
C SER A 1203 -20.83 -3.37 -17.77
N GLY A 1204 -20.24 -2.56 -16.87
CA GLY A 1204 -19.43 -3.08 -15.76
C GLY A 1204 -20.23 -3.75 -14.64
N ASP A 1205 -21.46 -3.27 -14.39
CA ASP A 1205 -22.43 -3.82 -13.44
C ASP A 1205 -23.27 -4.96 -14.06
N ALA A 1206 -23.13 -5.22 -15.36
CA ALA A 1206 -23.85 -6.27 -16.06
C ALA A 1206 -23.23 -7.66 -15.84
N THR A 1207 -24.10 -8.67 -15.95
CA THR A 1207 -23.77 -10.09 -15.97
C THR A 1207 -23.61 -10.51 -17.44
N LEU A 1208 -22.42 -10.93 -17.87
CA LEU A 1208 -22.15 -11.24 -19.28
C LEU A 1208 -22.29 -12.75 -19.55
N MET A 1209 -22.84 -13.09 -20.71
CA MET A 1209 -23.03 -14.46 -21.22
C MET A 1209 -22.24 -14.65 -22.52
N LEU A 1210 -21.37 -15.68 -22.57
CA LEU A 1210 -20.53 -15.99 -23.73
C LEU A 1210 -20.61 -17.51 -24.03
N PRO A 1211 -21.11 -17.93 -25.21
CA PRO A 1211 -21.66 -17.12 -26.30
C PRO A 1211 -23.02 -16.47 -25.98
N THR A 1212 -23.48 -15.59 -26.87
CA THR A 1212 -24.85 -15.01 -26.83
C THR A 1212 -25.93 -16.09 -26.79
N GLN A 1213 -27.05 -15.82 -26.11
CA GLN A 1213 -28.10 -16.80 -25.81
C GLN A 1213 -29.45 -16.46 -26.47
N THR A 1214 -29.81 -15.17 -26.61
CA THR A 1214 -31.11 -14.72 -27.16
C THR A 1214 -31.00 -13.80 -28.38
N ILE A 1215 -29.79 -13.35 -28.74
CA ILE A 1215 -29.53 -12.51 -29.90
C ILE A 1215 -29.80 -13.28 -31.21
N SER A 1216 -30.52 -12.65 -32.16
CA SER A 1216 -30.81 -13.25 -33.46
C SER A 1216 -29.57 -13.28 -34.36
N GLN A 1217 -29.44 -14.31 -35.21
CA GLN A 1217 -28.32 -14.43 -36.15
C GLN A 1217 -28.20 -13.21 -37.10
N GLY A 1218 -29.33 -12.60 -37.49
CA GLY A 1218 -29.34 -11.36 -38.27
C GLY A 1218 -28.75 -10.16 -37.52
N ALA A 1219 -28.97 -10.07 -36.20
CA ALA A 1219 -28.33 -9.07 -35.36
C ALA A 1219 -26.83 -9.36 -35.16
N ILE A 1220 -26.42 -10.63 -35.01
CA ILE A 1220 -25.00 -11.02 -34.95
C ILE A 1220 -24.25 -10.59 -36.22
N GLU A 1221 -24.79 -10.85 -37.41
CA GLU A 1221 -24.13 -10.43 -38.66
C GLU A 1221 -24.12 -8.90 -38.83
N LYS A 1222 -25.15 -8.17 -38.38
CA LYS A 1222 -25.13 -6.70 -38.31
C LYS A 1222 -24.06 -6.17 -37.36
N VAL A 1223 -23.91 -6.77 -36.17
CA VAL A 1223 -22.86 -6.45 -35.19
C VAL A 1223 -21.48 -6.67 -35.82
N LYS A 1224 -21.24 -7.84 -36.44
CA LYS A 1224 -19.98 -8.16 -37.13
C LYS A 1224 -19.66 -7.19 -38.27
N ASP A 1225 -20.65 -6.82 -39.08
CA ASP A 1225 -20.47 -5.90 -40.20
C ASP A 1225 -20.23 -4.45 -39.75
N ALA A 1226 -20.92 -3.98 -38.70
CA ALA A 1226 -20.63 -2.70 -38.06
C ALA A 1226 -19.20 -2.65 -37.52
N THR A 1227 -18.77 -3.69 -36.81
CA THR A 1227 -17.40 -3.81 -36.28
C THR A 1227 -16.35 -3.85 -37.40
N ARG A 1228 -16.60 -4.56 -38.50
CA ARG A 1228 -15.74 -4.58 -39.70
C ARG A 1228 -15.54 -3.18 -40.29
N LYS A 1229 -16.62 -2.39 -40.35
CA LYS A 1229 -16.60 -1.00 -40.85
C LYS A 1229 -15.88 -0.05 -39.91
N ILE A 1230 -16.17 -0.12 -38.60
CA ILE A 1230 -15.52 0.68 -37.56
C ILE A 1230 -14.00 0.44 -37.58
N ALA A 1231 -13.56 -0.83 -37.56
CA ALA A 1231 -12.15 -1.17 -37.62
C ALA A 1231 -11.42 -0.55 -38.81
N LYS A 1232 -12.06 -0.59 -40.00
CA LYS A 1232 -11.53 0.02 -41.22
C LYS A 1232 -11.52 1.56 -41.19
N ALA A 1233 -12.53 2.20 -40.60
CA ALA A 1233 -12.68 3.66 -40.61
C ALA A 1233 -11.77 4.40 -39.60
N PHE A 1234 -11.38 3.70 -38.53
CA PHE A 1234 -10.40 4.18 -37.54
C PHE A 1234 -9.01 3.53 -37.71
N ALA A 1235 -8.80 2.74 -38.78
CA ALA A 1235 -7.55 2.07 -39.13
C ALA A 1235 -6.91 1.32 -37.93
N ILE A 1236 -7.73 0.53 -37.22
CA ILE A 1236 -7.34 -0.08 -35.95
C ILE A 1236 -6.23 -1.13 -36.14
N SER A 1237 -5.16 -0.99 -35.36
CA SER A 1237 -4.06 -1.95 -35.22
C SER A 1237 -3.75 -2.12 -33.74
N GLY A 1238 -4.41 -3.08 -33.07
CA GLY A 1238 -4.42 -3.22 -31.61
C GLY A 1238 -5.81 -3.59 -31.06
N PRO A 1239 -6.01 -3.53 -29.73
CA PRO A 1239 -7.25 -3.94 -29.09
C PRO A 1239 -8.32 -2.84 -29.17
N PHE A 1240 -9.59 -3.22 -29.32
CA PHE A 1240 -10.73 -2.31 -29.23
C PHE A 1240 -12.01 -3.02 -28.77
N ASN A 1241 -13.00 -2.24 -28.35
CA ASN A 1241 -14.33 -2.70 -27.98
C ASN A 1241 -15.43 -1.82 -28.62
N VAL A 1242 -16.60 -2.41 -28.89
CA VAL A 1242 -17.80 -1.70 -29.35
C VAL A 1242 -19.01 -2.24 -28.58
N GLN A 1243 -19.78 -1.34 -27.96
CA GLN A 1243 -21.02 -1.67 -27.27
C GLN A 1243 -22.23 -1.44 -28.19
N PHE A 1244 -23.20 -2.37 -28.17
CA PHE A 1244 -24.39 -2.35 -29.03
C PHE A 1244 -25.69 -2.55 -28.26
N LEU A 1245 -26.73 -1.80 -28.64
CA LEU A 1245 -28.12 -2.11 -28.34
C LEU A 1245 -28.66 -3.07 -29.41
N VAL A 1246 -29.35 -4.13 -29.00
CA VAL A 1246 -30.06 -5.04 -29.91
C VAL A 1246 -31.53 -5.14 -29.54
N LYS A 1247 -32.42 -4.87 -30.51
CA LYS A 1247 -33.87 -5.04 -30.35
C LYS A 1247 -34.44 -5.82 -31.53
N GLY A 1248 -34.64 -7.12 -31.32
CA GLY A 1248 -35.08 -8.07 -32.35
C GLY A 1248 -34.02 -8.31 -33.44
N ASN A 1249 -34.02 -7.46 -34.47
CA ASN A 1249 -33.01 -7.45 -35.53
C ASN A 1249 -32.39 -6.06 -35.73
N ASP A 1250 -32.81 -5.04 -34.99
CA ASP A 1250 -32.20 -3.72 -35.04
C ASP A 1250 -30.99 -3.67 -34.10
N VAL A 1251 -29.90 -3.11 -34.60
CA VAL A 1251 -28.59 -3.05 -33.96
C VAL A 1251 -28.11 -1.61 -34.02
N LEU A 1252 -27.92 -1.00 -32.85
CA LEU A 1252 -27.48 0.39 -32.71
C LEU A 1252 -26.17 0.43 -31.93
N VAL A 1253 -25.16 1.14 -32.41
CA VAL A 1253 -23.93 1.39 -31.64
C VAL A 1253 -24.24 2.34 -30.47
N ILE A 1254 -23.65 2.06 -29.31
CA ILE A 1254 -23.65 2.93 -28.13
C ILE A 1254 -22.38 3.79 -28.15
N GLU A 1255 -21.22 3.15 -28.20
CA GLU A 1255 -19.88 3.75 -28.13
C GLU A 1255 -18.80 2.78 -28.64
N CYS A 1256 -17.62 3.30 -28.95
CA CYS A 1256 -16.44 2.51 -29.35
C CYS A 1256 -15.24 2.92 -28.50
N ASN A 1257 -14.63 1.95 -27.83
CA ASN A 1257 -13.45 2.13 -27.00
C ASN A 1257 -12.22 1.65 -27.80
N LEU A 1258 -11.36 2.55 -28.30
CA LEU A 1258 -10.16 2.20 -29.08
C LEU A 1258 -8.95 1.75 -28.23
N ARG A 1259 -9.23 0.88 -27.26
CA ARG A 1259 -8.31 0.23 -26.32
C ARG A 1259 -8.92 -1.08 -25.83
N ALA A 1260 -8.19 -1.85 -25.04
CA ALA A 1260 -8.74 -2.99 -24.31
C ALA A 1260 -9.95 -2.58 -23.44
N SER A 1261 -10.91 -3.49 -23.29
CA SER A 1261 -12.04 -3.38 -22.37
C SER A 1261 -11.81 -4.26 -21.14
N ARG A 1262 -12.67 -4.11 -20.14
CA ARG A 1262 -12.62 -4.93 -18.92
C ARG A 1262 -12.97 -6.42 -19.15
N SER A 1263 -13.64 -6.76 -20.24
CA SER A 1263 -14.03 -8.16 -20.55
C SER A 1263 -12.98 -8.93 -21.36
N PHE A 1264 -11.86 -8.30 -21.76
CA PHE A 1264 -10.75 -8.99 -22.44
C PHE A 1264 -10.20 -10.22 -21.68
N PRO A 1265 -10.02 -10.23 -20.34
CA PRO A 1265 -9.59 -11.43 -19.61
C PRO A 1265 -10.64 -12.55 -19.67
N PHE A 1266 -11.92 -12.21 -19.47
CA PHE A 1266 -13.05 -13.14 -19.52
C PHE A 1266 -13.18 -13.79 -20.91
N VAL A 1267 -13.14 -12.99 -21.97
CA VAL A 1267 -13.14 -13.44 -23.37
C VAL A 1267 -11.93 -14.32 -23.65
N SER A 1268 -10.73 -13.84 -23.31
CA SER A 1268 -9.48 -14.52 -23.64
C SER A 1268 -9.37 -15.90 -22.99
N LYS A 1269 -9.75 -16.01 -21.71
CA LYS A 1269 -9.73 -17.28 -20.99
C LYS A 1269 -10.87 -18.21 -21.45
N THR A 1270 -12.06 -17.68 -21.71
CA THR A 1270 -13.18 -18.51 -22.21
C THR A 1270 -12.86 -19.16 -23.55
N LEU A 1271 -12.40 -18.39 -24.54
CA LEU A 1271 -12.00 -18.95 -25.83
C LEU A 1271 -10.65 -19.69 -25.74
N GLY A 1272 -9.80 -19.30 -24.78
CA GLY A 1272 -8.42 -19.76 -24.63
C GLY A 1272 -7.54 -19.31 -25.79
N VAL A 1273 -7.66 -18.02 -26.11
CA VAL A 1273 -6.85 -17.26 -27.07
C VAL A 1273 -6.57 -15.94 -26.37
N ASP A 1274 -5.32 -15.61 -26.09
CA ASP A 1274 -4.99 -14.34 -25.44
C ASP A 1274 -5.12 -13.18 -26.45
N PHE A 1275 -6.18 -12.39 -26.34
CA PHE A 1275 -6.44 -11.27 -27.26
C PHE A 1275 -5.40 -10.15 -27.11
N ILE A 1276 -4.74 -10.04 -25.95
CA ILE A 1276 -3.72 -9.02 -25.71
C ILE A 1276 -2.36 -9.48 -26.24
N ASP A 1277 -2.01 -10.77 -26.18
CA ASP A 1277 -0.85 -11.31 -26.91
C ASP A 1277 -0.96 -11.03 -28.42
N VAL A 1278 -2.13 -11.34 -29.02
CA VAL A 1278 -2.43 -11.07 -30.43
C VAL A 1278 -2.34 -9.56 -30.72
N ALA A 1279 -2.97 -8.73 -29.87
CA ALA A 1279 -2.94 -7.28 -30.06
C ALA A 1279 -1.52 -6.70 -29.92
N THR A 1280 -0.74 -7.14 -28.95
CA THR A 1280 0.64 -6.67 -28.72
C THR A 1280 1.56 -7.05 -29.87
N LYS A 1281 1.42 -8.26 -30.42
CA LYS A 1281 2.10 -8.66 -31.66
C LYS A 1281 1.76 -7.72 -32.82
N VAL A 1282 0.48 -7.42 -33.05
CA VAL A 1282 0.06 -6.45 -34.07
C VAL A 1282 0.64 -5.06 -33.83
N MET A 1283 0.55 -4.54 -32.60
CA MET A 1283 0.98 -3.17 -32.27
C MET A 1283 2.47 -2.93 -32.51
N ILE A 1284 3.31 -3.97 -32.42
CA ILE A 1284 4.76 -3.89 -32.68
C ILE A 1284 5.18 -4.38 -34.07
N GLY A 1285 4.24 -4.82 -34.92
CA GLY A 1285 4.53 -5.35 -36.25
C GLY A 1285 5.08 -6.78 -36.28
N GLU A 1286 4.88 -7.55 -35.21
CA GLU A 1286 5.23 -8.97 -35.16
C GLU A 1286 4.21 -9.81 -35.95
N ASN A 1287 4.65 -10.95 -36.51
CA ASN A 1287 3.76 -11.76 -37.33
C ASN A 1287 2.76 -12.58 -36.48
N VAL A 1288 1.59 -12.84 -37.05
CA VAL A 1288 0.45 -13.52 -36.39
C VAL A 1288 -0.19 -14.47 -37.40
N ASP A 1289 -0.31 -15.76 -37.05
CA ASP A 1289 -1.11 -16.71 -37.82
C ASP A 1289 -2.60 -16.49 -37.51
N GLU A 1290 -3.32 -15.91 -38.46
CA GLU A 1290 -4.73 -15.58 -38.32
C GLU A 1290 -5.64 -16.82 -38.43
N LYS A 1291 -5.13 -17.96 -38.94
CA LYS A 1291 -5.90 -19.20 -39.23
C LYS A 1291 -6.62 -19.80 -38.02
N HIS A 1292 -5.98 -19.72 -36.83
CA HIS A 1292 -6.49 -20.33 -35.60
C HIS A 1292 -7.08 -19.30 -34.62
N LEU A 1293 -7.23 -18.05 -35.08
CA LEU A 1293 -7.84 -16.97 -34.30
C LEU A 1293 -9.34 -16.83 -34.63
N PRO A 1294 -10.16 -16.28 -33.71
CA PRO A 1294 -11.57 -16.04 -33.96
C PRO A 1294 -11.76 -14.81 -34.85
N THR A 1295 -11.46 -14.89 -36.15
CA THR A 1295 -11.76 -13.80 -37.09
C THR A 1295 -13.28 -13.65 -37.27
N LEU A 1296 -13.74 -12.52 -37.85
CA LEU A 1296 -15.17 -12.33 -38.17
C LEU A 1296 -15.74 -13.39 -39.11
N ASP A 1297 -14.88 -14.04 -39.91
CA ASP A 1297 -15.28 -14.96 -40.96
C ASP A 1297 -15.17 -16.43 -40.50
N HIS A 1298 -14.40 -16.70 -39.43
CA HIS A 1298 -14.39 -17.99 -38.70
C HIS A 1298 -14.34 -17.78 -37.16
N PRO A 1299 -15.48 -17.46 -36.52
CA PRO A 1299 -15.58 -17.27 -35.07
C PRO A 1299 -15.32 -18.57 -34.28
N ILE A 1300 -14.69 -18.47 -33.11
CA ILE A 1300 -14.64 -19.57 -32.13
C ILE A 1300 -15.84 -19.43 -31.21
N ILE A 1301 -16.75 -20.41 -31.24
CA ILE A 1301 -17.98 -20.45 -30.43
C ILE A 1301 -17.96 -21.69 -29.54
N PRO A 1302 -17.97 -21.55 -28.20
CA PRO A 1302 -18.14 -22.68 -27.29
C PRO A 1302 -19.44 -23.44 -27.55
N ALA A 1303 -19.35 -24.74 -27.83
CA ALA A 1303 -20.50 -25.61 -28.12
C ALA A 1303 -20.88 -26.55 -26.97
N ASP A 1304 -19.91 -26.95 -26.15
CA ASP A 1304 -20.08 -27.91 -25.04
C ASP A 1304 -20.24 -27.24 -23.66
N TYR A 1305 -20.16 -25.91 -23.60
CA TYR A 1305 -20.24 -25.13 -22.37
C TYR A 1305 -20.61 -23.67 -22.64
N VAL A 1306 -21.04 -22.98 -21.59
CA VAL A 1306 -21.27 -21.52 -21.56
C VAL A 1306 -20.48 -20.92 -20.40
N ALA A 1307 -19.94 -19.72 -20.59
CA ALA A 1307 -19.31 -18.92 -19.55
C ALA A 1307 -20.24 -17.77 -19.13
N ILE A 1308 -20.32 -17.50 -17.83
CA ILE A 1308 -20.91 -16.28 -17.27
C ILE A 1308 -19.86 -15.52 -16.48
N LYS A 1309 -19.76 -14.19 -16.69
CA LYS A 1309 -19.16 -13.22 -15.75
C LYS A 1309 -20.27 -12.54 -14.96
N ALA A 1310 -20.09 -12.41 -13.65
CA ALA A 1310 -20.99 -11.68 -12.74
C ALA A 1310 -20.23 -10.55 -12.00
N PRO A 1311 -20.87 -9.41 -11.72
CA PRO A 1311 -20.30 -8.31 -10.95
C PRO A 1311 -20.17 -8.64 -9.45
N MET A 1312 -19.14 -8.10 -8.80
CA MET A 1312 -18.99 -8.07 -7.33
C MET A 1312 -19.32 -6.68 -6.80
N PHE A 1313 -20.10 -6.58 -5.72
CA PHE A 1313 -20.52 -5.30 -5.12
C PHE A 1313 -20.16 -5.20 -3.64
N SER A 1314 -19.77 -4.00 -3.20
CA SER A 1314 -19.33 -3.72 -1.82
C SER A 1314 -20.41 -3.05 -0.94
N TRP A 1315 -21.69 -3.31 -1.22
CA TRP A 1315 -22.84 -2.63 -0.58
C TRP A 1315 -22.84 -2.61 0.97
N PRO A 1316 -22.40 -3.65 1.72
CA PRO A 1316 -22.38 -3.60 3.19
C PRO A 1316 -21.42 -2.54 3.77
N ARG A 1317 -20.34 -2.21 3.04
CA ARG A 1317 -19.34 -1.21 3.45
C ARG A 1317 -19.73 0.20 3.04
N LEU A 1318 -20.41 0.32 1.91
CA LEU A 1318 -21.11 1.53 1.48
C LEU A 1318 -22.39 1.72 2.31
N ARG A 1319 -22.21 2.02 3.61
CA ARG A 1319 -23.30 2.30 4.55
C ARG A 1319 -24.21 3.39 4.00
N ASP A 1320 -25.52 3.15 4.08
CA ASP A 1320 -26.59 4.04 3.60
C ASP A 1320 -26.62 4.30 2.08
N ALA A 1321 -25.77 3.63 1.28
CA ALA A 1321 -25.99 3.55 -0.17
C ALA A 1321 -27.29 2.81 -0.48
N ASP A 1322 -28.02 3.28 -1.50
CA ASP A 1322 -29.11 2.54 -2.11
C ASP A 1322 -28.54 1.46 -3.05
N PRO A 1323 -28.68 0.15 -2.77
CA PRO A 1323 -28.07 -0.90 -3.57
C PRO A 1323 -28.94 -1.19 -4.79
N ILE A 1324 -28.89 -0.27 -5.76
CA ILE A 1324 -29.64 -0.30 -7.01
C ILE A 1324 -28.73 0.06 -8.19
N LEU A 1325 -28.87 -0.66 -9.30
CA LEU A 1325 -28.07 -0.45 -10.51
C LEU A 1325 -28.56 0.79 -11.28
N ARG A 1326 -27.62 1.49 -11.93
CA ARG A 1326 -27.85 2.73 -12.69
C ARG A 1326 -27.08 2.70 -14.02
N CYS A 1327 -27.15 3.80 -14.77
CA CYS A 1327 -26.22 4.08 -15.87
C CYS A 1327 -24.82 4.52 -15.39
N GLU A 1328 -24.70 4.95 -14.12
CA GLU A 1328 -23.44 4.96 -13.39
C GLU A 1328 -23.09 3.56 -12.89
N MET A 1329 -21.83 3.16 -13.05
CA MET A 1329 -21.31 1.89 -12.52
C MET A 1329 -21.17 1.92 -10.99
N ALA A 1330 -21.37 0.79 -10.32
CA ALA A 1330 -21.23 0.62 -8.87
C ALA A 1330 -20.41 -0.63 -8.44
N SER A 1331 -20.13 -1.59 -9.33
CA SER A 1331 -19.39 -2.82 -9.00
C SER A 1331 -17.89 -2.56 -8.76
N THR A 1332 -17.29 -3.33 -7.86
CA THR A 1332 -15.88 -3.19 -7.42
C THR A 1332 -14.94 -4.23 -8.04
N GLY A 1333 -15.49 -5.25 -8.69
CA GLY A 1333 -14.75 -6.31 -9.35
C GLY A 1333 -15.69 -7.34 -9.98
N GLU A 1334 -15.17 -8.50 -10.33
CA GLU A 1334 -15.94 -9.55 -11.01
C GLU A 1334 -15.52 -10.97 -10.65
N VAL A 1335 -16.38 -11.92 -11.02
CA VAL A 1335 -16.12 -13.37 -11.02
C VAL A 1335 -16.65 -13.98 -12.32
N ALA A 1336 -16.10 -15.10 -12.77
CA ALA A 1336 -16.73 -15.90 -13.81
C ALA A 1336 -16.74 -17.40 -13.49
N CYS A 1337 -17.70 -18.11 -14.09
CA CYS A 1337 -17.90 -19.54 -13.93
C CYS A 1337 -18.37 -20.18 -15.23
N PHE A 1338 -18.13 -21.49 -15.33
CA PHE A 1338 -18.38 -22.31 -16.51
C PHE A 1338 -19.39 -23.42 -16.18
N GLY A 1339 -20.26 -23.74 -17.14
CA GLY A 1339 -21.26 -24.80 -17.00
C GLY A 1339 -21.68 -25.37 -18.36
N GLU A 1340 -22.29 -26.55 -18.36
CA GLU A 1340 -22.82 -27.19 -19.59
C GLU A 1340 -23.97 -26.39 -20.23
N GLY A 1341 -24.57 -25.47 -19.46
CA GLY A 1341 -25.46 -24.44 -19.97
C GLY A 1341 -25.58 -23.26 -19.00
N ILE A 1342 -26.32 -22.24 -19.44
CA ILE A 1342 -26.41 -20.93 -18.77
C ILE A 1342 -26.81 -21.01 -17.29
N HIS A 1343 -27.72 -21.92 -16.93
CA HIS A 1343 -28.25 -22.08 -15.58
C HIS A 1343 -27.20 -22.51 -14.54
N THR A 1344 -26.35 -23.47 -14.90
CA THR A 1344 -25.27 -23.95 -14.02
C THR A 1344 -24.13 -22.94 -13.94
N ALA A 1345 -23.79 -22.29 -15.06
CA ALA A 1345 -22.80 -21.21 -15.08
C ALA A 1345 -23.25 -20.03 -14.19
N PHE A 1346 -24.52 -19.63 -14.31
CA PHE A 1346 -25.14 -18.55 -13.54
C PHE A 1346 -25.09 -18.83 -12.04
N LEU A 1347 -25.58 -19.98 -11.58
CA LEU A 1347 -25.58 -20.29 -10.14
C LEU A 1347 -24.17 -20.40 -9.55
N LYS A 1348 -23.20 -20.93 -10.31
CA LYS A 1348 -21.79 -20.97 -9.89
C LYS A 1348 -21.19 -19.56 -9.81
N ALA A 1349 -21.54 -18.66 -10.74
CA ALA A 1349 -21.12 -17.26 -10.69
C ALA A 1349 -21.75 -16.50 -9.51
N MET A 1350 -23.07 -16.66 -9.27
CA MET A 1350 -23.75 -16.06 -8.12
C MET A 1350 -23.18 -16.58 -6.78
N LEU A 1351 -22.99 -17.90 -6.64
CA LEU A 1351 -22.32 -18.46 -5.45
C LEU A 1351 -20.90 -17.89 -5.27
N SER A 1352 -20.21 -17.53 -6.35
CA SER A 1352 -18.88 -16.91 -6.32
C SER A 1352 -18.88 -15.43 -5.93
N THR A 1353 -20.01 -14.72 -6.02
CA THR A 1353 -20.17 -13.36 -5.45
C THR A 1353 -20.55 -13.38 -3.95
N GLY A 1354 -20.66 -14.56 -3.34
CA GLY A 1354 -21.12 -14.74 -1.96
C GLY A 1354 -22.64 -14.83 -1.83
N PHE A 1355 -23.40 -14.83 -2.93
CA PHE A 1355 -24.84 -15.06 -2.92
C PHE A 1355 -25.15 -16.46 -2.35
N LYS A 1356 -25.98 -16.54 -1.31
CA LYS A 1356 -26.48 -17.81 -0.77
C LYS A 1356 -27.79 -18.17 -1.47
N ILE A 1357 -27.91 -19.38 -2.01
CA ILE A 1357 -29.19 -19.85 -2.54
C ILE A 1357 -30.17 -19.98 -1.35
N PRO A 1358 -31.34 -19.31 -1.39
CA PRO A 1358 -32.30 -19.34 -0.29
C PRO A 1358 -32.86 -20.75 -0.04
N GLN A 1359 -33.32 -20.96 1.19
CA GLN A 1359 -33.92 -22.20 1.69
C GLN A 1359 -35.21 -21.94 2.50
N LYS A 1360 -35.64 -20.68 2.66
CA LYS A 1360 -36.78 -20.29 3.50
C LYS A 1360 -37.88 -19.58 2.72
N GLY A 1361 -37.66 -18.33 2.37
CA GLY A 1361 -38.75 -17.44 1.99
C GLY A 1361 -38.28 -16.17 1.29
N ILE A 1362 -39.08 -15.76 0.31
CA ILE A 1362 -38.73 -14.72 -0.64
C ILE A 1362 -39.67 -13.53 -0.43
N LEU A 1363 -39.10 -12.35 -0.17
CA LEU A 1363 -39.85 -11.10 -0.18
C LEU A 1363 -39.96 -10.56 -1.61
N ILE A 1364 -41.17 -10.26 -2.05
CA ILE A 1364 -41.47 -9.72 -3.38
C ILE A 1364 -42.06 -8.31 -3.22
N GLY A 1365 -41.32 -7.29 -3.66
CA GLY A 1365 -41.82 -5.94 -3.85
C GLY A 1365 -41.54 -5.48 -5.28
N ILE A 1366 -42.58 -5.35 -6.11
CA ILE A 1366 -42.43 -4.96 -7.52
C ILE A 1366 -43.29 -3.74 -7.85
N GLN A 1367 -42.80 -2.87 -8.74
CA GLN A 1367 -43.62 -1.79 -9.27
C GLN A 1367 -44.71 -2.37 -10.21
N GLN A 1368 -45.90 -1.75 -10.21
CA GLN A 1368 -47.11 -2.26 -10.84
C GLN A 1368 -46.97 -2.68 -12.32
N SER A 1369 -46.11 -2.04 -13.12
CA SER A 1369 -45.90 -2.38 -14.54
C SER A 1369 -45.11 -3.68 -14.76
N PHE A 1370 -44.42 -4.20 -13.74
CA PHE A 1370 -43.77 -5.51 -13.81
C PHE A 1370 -44.75 -6.68 -13.66
N ARG A 1371 -45.92 -6.49 -13.02
CA ARG A 1371 -46.90 -7.56 -12.74
C ARG A 1371 -47.15 -8.52 -13.91
N PRO A 1372 -47.43 -8.07 -15.16
CA PRO A 1372 -47.72 -8.99 -16.26
C PRO A 1372 -46.52 -9.86 -16.67
N ARG A 1373 -45.29 -9.39 -16.48
CA ARG A 1373 -44.06 -10.14 -16.77
C ARG A 1373 -43.58 -10.97 -15.58
N PHE A 1374 -43.93 -10.56 -14.35
CA PHE A 1374 -43.47 -11.19 -13.11
C PHE A 1374 -44.33 -12.38 -12.66
N LEU A 1375 -45.59 -12.49 -13.12
CA LEU A 1375 -46.51 -13.53 -12.65
C LEU A 1375 -45.91 -14.96 -12.76
N GLY A 1376 -45.40 -15.33 -13.94
CA GLY A 1376 -44.77 -16.64 -14.14
C GLY A 1376 -43.49 -16.86 -13.33
N VAL A 1377 -42.77 -15.79 -12.97
CA VAL A 1377 -41.59 -15.86 -12.09
C VAL A 1377 -42.03 -16.14 -10.64
N ALA A 1378 -43.09 -15.49 -10.17
CA ALA A 1378 -43.65 -15.75 -8.85
C ALA A 1378 -44.26 -17.16 -8.74
N GLU A 1379 -44.97 -17.61 -9.78
CA GLU A 1379 -45.49 -18.98 -9.88
C GLU A 1379 -44.36 -20.03 -9.88
N GLN A 1380 -43.29 -19.82 -10.66
CA GLN A 1380 -42.12 -20.71 -10.69
C GLN A 1380 -41.42 -20.80 -9.32
N LEU A 1381 -41.22 -19.66 -8.64
CA LEU A 1381 -40.65 -19.63 -7.29
C LEU A 1381 -41.56 -20.32 -6.26
N HIS A 1382 -42.87 -20.16 -6.35
CA HIS A 1382 -43.80 -20.91 -5.51
C HIS A 1382 -43.72 -22.42 -5.76
N ASN A 1383 -43.68 -22.84 -7.02
CA ASN A 1383 -43.67 -24.24 -7.43
C ASN A 1383 -42.37 -24.98 -7.05
N GLU A 1384 -41.22 -24.30 -6.96
CA GLU A 1384 -39.99 -24.88 -6.38
C GLU A 1384 -40.02 -24.94 -4.83
N GLY A 1385 -41.08 -24.44 -4.20
CA GLY A 1385 -41.37 -24.61 -2.77
C GLY A 1385 -41.08 -23.39 -1.88
N PHE A 1386 -40.73 -22.24 -2.44
CA PHE A 1386 -40.45 -21.05 -1.64
C PHE A 1386 -41.72 -20.45 -1.03
N LYS A 1387 -41.67 -20.12 0.27
CA LYS A 1387 -42.73 -19.32 0.90
C LYS A 1387 -42.61 -17.87 0.45
N LEU A 1388 -43.65 -17.35 -0.20
CA LEU A 1388 -43.66 -15.97 -0.68
C LEU A 1388 -44.22 -15.02 0.39
N PHE A 1389 -43.49 -13.94 0.62
CA PHE A 1389 -43.92 -12.76 1.35
C PHE A 1389 -43.99 -11.60 0.36
N ALA A 1390 -44.94 -10.69 0.50
CA ALA A 1390 -45.04 -9.55 -0.41
C ALA A 1390 -45.59 -8.30 0.27
N THR A 1391 -45.18 -7.13 -0.23
CA THR A 1391 -45.79 -5.87 0.20
C THR A 1391 -47.27 -5.86 -0.18
N GLU A 1392 -48.14 -5.35 0.70
CA GLU A 1392 -49.62 -5.44 0.64
C GLU A 1392 -50.21 -5.59 -0.78
N ALA A 1393 -50.18 -4.53 -1.60
CA ALA A 1393 -50.74 -4.54 -2.97
C ALA A 1393 -50.07 -5.52 -3.95
N THR A 1394 -48.85 -6.01 -3.67
CA THR A 1394 -48.22 -7.11 -4.40
C THR A 1394 -48.76 -8.46 -3.93
N SER A 1395 -49.00 -8.61 -2.62
CA SER A 1395 -49.53 -9.83 -2.00
C SER A 1395 -50.97 -10.10 -2.45
N ASP A 1396 -51.82 -9.07 -2.44
CA ASP A 1396 -53.21 -9.17 -2.91
C ASP A 1396 -53.27 -9.60 -4.38
N TRP A 1397 -52.39 -9.03 -5.21
CA TRP A 1397 -52.29 -9.37 -6.62
C TRP A 1397 -51.82 -10.81 -6.86
N LEU A 1398 -50.82 -11.30 -6.11
CA LEU A 1398 -50.36 -12.69 -6.19
C LEU A 1398 -51.47 -13.66 -5.76
N ASN A 1399 -52.09 -13.42 -4.60
CA ASN A 1399 -53.20 -14.25 -4.10
C ASN A 1399 -54.39 -14.26 -5.07
N ALA A 1400 -54.73 -13.12 -5.70
CA ALA A 1400 -55.77 -13.03 -6.73
C ALA A 1400 -55.43 -13.75 -8.04
N ASN A 1401 -54.18 -14.15 -8.25
CA ASN A 1401 -53.74 -15.01 -9.37
C ASN A 1401 -53.39 -16.44 -8.89
N ASN A 1402 -53.88 -16.85 -7.72
CA ASN A 1402 -53.66 -18.16 -7.09
C ASN A 1402 -52.19 -18.48 -6.72
N VAL A 1403 -51.34 -17.47 -6.59
CA VAL A 1403 -49.96 -17.61 -6.09
C VAL A 1403 -49.93 -17.21 -4.60
N PRO A 1404 -49.82 -18.15 -3.64
CA PRO A 1404 -49.96 -17.84 -2.22
C PRO A 1404 -48.86 -16.92 -1.69
N ALA A 1405 -49.25 -15.75 -1.21
CA ALA A 1405 -48.35 -14.73 -0.67
C ALA A 1405 -48.82 -14.21 0.70
N THR A 1406 -47.88 -14.11 1.65
CA THR A 1406 -48.12 -13.53 2.98
C THR A 1406 -47.87 -12.01 2.94
N PRO A 1407 -48.86 -11.15 3.26
CA PRO A 1407 -48.66 -9.71 3.25
C PRO A 1407 -47.75 -9.26 4.41
N VAL A 1408 -46.90 -8.26 4.14
CA VAL A 1408 -46.00 -7.64 5.13
C VAL A 1408 -46.16 -6.12 5.16
N ALA A 1409 -45.84 -5.51 6.30
CA ALA A 1409 -45.92 -4.07 6.47
C ALA A 1409 -44.80 -3.34 5.70
N TRP A 1410 -45.11 -2.17 5.14
CA TRP A 1410 -44.09 -1.23 4.70
C TRP A 1410 -43.31 -0.68 5.92
N PRO A 1411 -41.97 -0.44 5.82
CA PRO A 1411 -41.18 0.08 6.93
C PRO A 1411 -41.73 1.36 7.59
N SER A 1412 -42.26 2.30 6.80
CA SER A 1412 -42.91 3.54 7.28
C SER A 1412 -44.26 3.32 7.97
N GLN A 1413 -44.80 2.11 7.91
CA GLN A 1413 -46.12 1.70 8.43
C GLN A 1413 -46.03 0.58 9.47
N GLU A 1414 -44.84 0.21 9.92
CA GLU A 1414 -44.66 -0.76 11.02
C GLU A 1414 -45.43 -0.29 12.27
N GLY A 1415 -46.27 -1.18 12.81
CA GLY A 1415 -47.15 -0.88 13.95
C GLY A 1415 -48.52 -0.27 13.61
N GLN A 1416 -48.75 0.22 12.38
CA GLN A 1416 -50.06 0.76 11.97
C GLN A 1416 -51.13 -0.32 11.75
N ASN A 1417 -50.72 -1.52 11.33
CA ASN A 1417 -51.58 -2.70 11.25
C ASN A 1417 -50.92 -3.88 11.99
N PRO A 1418 -51.41 -4.28 13.18
CA PRO A 1418 -50.81 -5.36 13.99
C PRO A 1418 -50.98 -6.76 13.37
N SER A 1419 -51.79 -6.92 12.32
CA SER A 1419 -51.89 -8.17 11.56
C SER A 1419 -50.76 -8.36 10.54
N LEU A 1420 -49.98 -7.31 10.26
CA LEU A 1420 -48.86 -7.37 9.31
C LEU A 1420 -47.53 -7.45 10.05
N SER A 1421 -46.70 -8.42 9.68
CA SER A 1421 -45.34 -8.54 10.23
C SER A 1421 -44.39 -7.52 9.62
N SER A 1422 -43.47 -7.02 10.45
CA SER A 1422 -42.31 -6.23 10.02
C SER A 1422 -41.37 -7.07 9.15
N ILE A 1423 -40.88 -6.47 8.06
CA ILE A 1423 -39.85 -7.06 7.20
C ILE A 1423 -38.54 -7.26 7.98
N ARG A 1424 -38.17 -6.29 8.83
CA ARG A 1424 -36.97 -6.37 9.69
C ARG A 1424 -37.07 -7.51 10.70
N LYS A 1425 -38.26 -7.82 11.21
CA LYS A 1425 -38.49 -9.00 12.06
C LYS A 1425 -38.32 -10.31 11.26
N LEU A 1426 -39.00 -10.42 10.12
CA LEU A 1426 -39.03 -11.66 9.30
C LEU A 1426 -37.66 -12.03 8.70
N ILE A 1427 -36.78 -11.06 8.51
CA ILE A 1427 -35.38 -11.32 8.14
C ILE A 1427 -34.59 -11.83 9.37
N ARG A 1428 -34.74 -11.19 10.54
CA ARG A 1428 -34.06 -11.58 11.79
C ARG A 1428 -34.45 -12.96 12.32
N ASP A 1429 -35.71 -13.37 12.14
CA ASP A 1429 -36.18 -14.71 12.54
C ASP A 1429 -35.94 -15.79 11.46
N GLY A 1430 -35.30 -15.44 10.34
CA GLY A 1430 -34.97 -16.37 9.26
C GLY A 1430 -36.18 -16.86 8.46
N SER A 1431 -37.31 -16.15 8.51
CA SER A 1431 -38.45 -16.41 7.61
C SER A 1431 -38.22 -15.91 6.19
N ILE A 1432 -37.39 -14.88 6.01
CA ILE A 1432 -37.02 -14.30 4.71
C ILE A 1432 -35.50 -14.38 4.55
N ASP A 1433 -35.04 -15.06 3.51
CA ASP A 1433 -33.62 -15.24 3.17
C ASP A 1433 -33.29 -14.90 1.71
N LEU A 1434 -34.23 -14.29 0.97
CA LEU A 1434 -34.00 -13.58 -0.28
C LEU A 1434 -34.98 -12.39 -0.41
N VAL A 1435 -34.50 -11.26 -0.91
CA VAL A 1435 -35.36 -10.12 -1.28
C VAL A 1435 -35.30 -9.87 -2.79
N ILE A 1436 -36.47 -9.79 -3.42
CA ILE A 1436 -36.67 -9.32 -4.79
C ILE A 1436 -37.34 -7.94 -4.70
N ASN A 1437 -36.64 -6.90 -5.15
CA ASN A 1437 -37.15 -5.53 -5.12
C ASN A 1437 -36.98 -4.84 -6.48
N LEU A 1438 -38.06 -4.74 -7.26
CA LEU A 1438 -38.05 -4.24 -8.64
C LEU A 1438 -38.77 -2.87 -8.77
N PRO A 1439 -38.09 -1.76 -8.43
CA PRO A 1439 -38.59 -0.41 -8.69
C PRO A 1439 -38.42 0.00 -10.16
N ASN A 1440 -39.10 1.07 -10.54
CA ASN A 1440 -38.81 1.89 -11.73
C ASN A 1440 -39.15 3.37 -11.46
N ASN A 1441 -39.09 4.23 -12.47
CA ASN A 1441 -39.45 5.66 -12.39
C ASN A 1441 -40.87 5.92 -11.80
N ASN A 1442 -41.81 5.00 -11.96
CA ASN A 1442 -43.18 5.10 -11.43
C ASN A 1442 -43.34 4.50 -10.02
N THR A 1443 -42.26 4.40 -9.23
CA THR A 1443 -42.31 3.88 -7.85
C THR A 1443 -42.77 4.97 -6.88
N LYS A 1444 -43.99 4.86 -6.34
CA LYS A 1444 -44.49 5.81 -5.33
C LYS A 1444 -43.72 5.73 -4.01
N PHE A 1445 -43.47 4.51 -3.53
CA PHE A 1445 -42.87 4.23 -2.23
C PHE A 1445 -41.33 4.19 -2.30
N VAL A 1446 -40.69 5.23 -2.85
CA VAL A 1446 -39.23 5.24 -3.10
C VAL A 1446 -38.43 4.96 -1.83
N HIS A 1447 -38.72 5.67 -0.75
CA HIS A 1447 -38.00 5.55 0.52
C HIS A 1447 -38.21 4.19 1.20
N ASP A 1448 -39.44 3.68 1.26
CA ASP A 1448 -39.72 2.35 1.82
C ASP A 1448 -39.02 1.24 1.05
N ASN A 1449 -38.99 1.31 -0.28
CA ASN A 1449 -38.28 0.32 -1.09
C ASN A 1449 -36.75 0.44 -0.90
N TYR A 1450 -36.22 1.65 -0.72
CA TYR A 1450 -34.83 1.84 -0.28
C TYR A 1450 -34.57 1.18 1.08
N VAL A 1451 -35.42 1.41 2.08
CA VAL A 1451 -35.25 0.80 3.42
C VAL A 1451 -35.32 -0.74 3.35
N ILE A 1452 -36.20 -1.31 2.52
CA ILE A 1452 -36.25 -2.76 2.25
C ILE A 1452 -34.94 -3.26 1.63
N ARG A 1453 -34.45 -2.60 0.58
CA ARG A 1453 -33.18 -2.95 -0.08
C ARG A 1453 -31.98 -2.85 0.87
N ARG A 1454 -31.89 -1.76 1.63
CA ARG A 1454 -30.83 -1.51 2.62
C ARG A 1454 -30.88 -2.54 3.76
N THR A 1455 -32.08 -2.88 4.25
CA THR A 1455 -32.27 -3.92 5.28
C THR A 1455 -31.74 -5.29 4.82
N ALA A 1456 -31.96 -5.68 3.56
CA ALA A 1456 -31.46 -6.95 3.03
C ALA A 1456 -29.93 -7.04 3.12
N VAL A 1457 -29.25 -6.01 2.60
CA VAL A 1457 -27.79 -5.89 2.62
C VAL A 1457 -27.24 -5.83 4.05
N ASP A 1458 -27.82 -4.98 4.91
CA ASP A 1458 -27.38 -4.82 6.31
C ASP A 1458 -27.66 -6.06 7.18
N SER A 1459 -28.49 -6.99 6.70
CA SER A 1459 -28.77 -8.28 7.34
C SER A 1459 -28.01 -9.46 6.71
N GLY A 1460 -27.12 -9.20 5.74
CA GLY A 1460 -26.31 -10.25 5.10
C GLY A 1460 -27.11 -11.24 4.23
N ILE A 1461 -28.34 -10.89 3.82
CA ILE A 1461 -29.15 -11.73 2.92
C ILE A 1461 -29.11 -11.19 1.47
N PRO A 1462 -29.25 -12.06 0.45
CA PRO A 1462 -29.18 -11.63 -0.94
C PRO A 1462 -30.35 -10.73 -1.36
N LEU A 1463 -30.05 -9.85 -2.31
CA LEU A 1463 -30.98 -8.90 -2.92
C LEU A 1463 -30.92 -8.99 -4.45
N LEU A 1464 -32.08 -9.00 -5.10
CA LEU A 1464 -32.23 -8.95 -6.55
C LEU A 1464 -33.05 -7.71 -6.96
N THR A 1465 -32.44 -6.82 -7.73
CA THR A 1465 -33.08 -5.57 -8.20
C THR A 1465 -33.32 -5.49 -9.71
N ASN A 1466 -32.94 -6.53 -10.46
CA ASN A 1466 -33.13 -6.61 -11.92
C ASN A 1466 -34.09 -7.75 -12.29
N PHE A 1467 -35.01 -7.49 -13.21
CA PHE A 1467 -36.04 -8.45 -13.62
C PHE A 1467 -35.46 -9.68 -14.34
N GLN A 1468 -34.55 -9.48 -15.30
CA GLN A 1468 -33.91 -10.54 -16.07
C GLN A 1468 -33.06 -11.45 -15.18
N VAL A 1469 -32.26 -10.88 -14.27
CA VAL A 1469 -31.47 -11.65 -13.29
C VAL A 1469 -32.39 -12.46 -12.35
N THR A 1470 -33.52 -11.87 -11.92
CA THR A 1470 -34.52 -12.58 -11.10
C THR A 1470 -35.18 -13.73 -11.86
N LYS A 1471 -35.49 -13.52 -13.14
CA LYS A 1471 -36.04 -14.57 -14.02
C LYS A 1471 -35.03 -15.71 -14.21
N LEU A 1472 -33.78 -15.40 -14.56
CA LEU A 1472 -32.73 -16.39 -14.76
C LEU A 1472 -32.44 -17.19 -13.47
N PHE A 1473 -32.52 -16.55 -12.30
CA PHE A 1473 -32.46 -17.22 -11.01
C PHE A 1473 -33.59 -18.26 -10.84
N ALA A 1474 -34.84 -17.89 -11.08
CA ALA A 1474 -35.99 -18.81 -11.00
C ALA A 1474 -35.88 -19.97 -11.99
N GLU A 1475 -35.44 -19.70 -13.23
CA GLU A 1475 -35.19 -20.72 -14.27
C GLU A 1475 -34.02 -21.65 -13.94
N ALA A 1476 -33.06 -21.20 -13.11
CA ALA A 1476 -31.88 -21.98 -12.75
C ALA A 1476 -32.09 -22.87 -11.51
N VAL A 1477 -32.74 -22.37 -10.44
CA VAL A 1477 -32.99 -23.18 -9.23
C VAL A 1477 -33.83 -24.43 -9.52
N GLN A 1478 -34.78 -24.32 -10.44
CA GLN A 1478 -35.56 -25.44 -10.97
C GLN A 1478 -34.70 -26.56 -11.59
N LYS A 1479 -33.55 -26.21 -12.17
CA LYS A 1479 -32.72 -27.15 -12.96
C LYS A 1479 -31.58 -27.77 -12.16
N SER A 1480 -31.18 -27.19 -11.02
CA SER A 1480 -30.07 -27.71 -10.21
C SER A 1480 -30.49 -28.09 -8.78
N ARG A 1481 -30.87 -29.35 -8.57
CA ARG A 1481 -30.93 -29.97 -7.22
C ARG A 1481 -29.53 -30.24 -6.65
N LYS A 1482 -28.50 -30.23 -7.50
CA LYS A 1482 -27.06 -30.20 -7.16
C LYS A 1482 -26.33 -29.32 -8.19
N VAL A 1483 -25.34 -28.56 -7.75
CA VAL A 1483 -24.43 -27.78 -8.62
C VAL A 1483 -23.11 -28.54 -8.73
N ASP A 1484 -22.53 -28.60 -9.94
CA ASP A 1484 -21.30 -29.34 -10.22
C ASP A 1484 -20.01 -28.55 -9.88
N SER A 1485 -18.91 -29.27 -9.72
CA SER A 1485 -17.56 -28.75 -9.44
C SER A 1485 -16.63 -28.71 -10.67
N LYS A 1486 -17.15 -28.82 -11.91
CA LYS A 1486 -16.31 -28.71 -13.13
C LYS A 1486 -15.79 -27.28 -13.31
N SER A 1487 -14.60 -27.14 -13.90
CA SER A 1487 -13.97 -25.86 -14.29
C SER A 1487 -13.65 -25.84 -15.80
N LEU A 1488 -13.28 -24.67 -16.34
CA LEU A 1488 -12.95 -24.44 -17.76
C LEU A 1488 -12.15 -25.58 -18.41
N PHE A 1489 -11.08 -26.05 -17.75
CA PHE A 1489 -10.20 -27.08 -18.31
C PHE A 1489 -10.91 -28.43 -18.55
N HIS A 1490 -11.92 -28.78 -17.75
CA HIS A 1490 -12.75 -29.97 -17.98
C HIS A 1490 -13.48 -29.84 -19.33
N TYR A 1491 -14.06 -28.66 -19.60
CA TYR A 1491 -14.81 -28.39 -20.82
C TYR A 1491 -13.89 -28.32 -22.05
N ARG A 1492 -12.70 -27.70 -21.93
CA ARG A 1492 -11.69 -27.67 -23.01
C ARG A 1492 -11.17 -29.08 -23.36
N GLN A 1493 -11.05 -29.99 -22.38
CA GLN A 1493 -10.68 -31.39 -22.63
C GLN A 1493 -11.72 -32.14 -23.49
N TYR A 1494 -13.03 -31.93 -23.29
CA TYR A 1494 -14.06 -32.52 -24.16
C TYR A 1494 -13.98 -31.97 -25.59
N SER A 1495 -13.60 -30.70 -25.79
CA SER A 1495 -13.38 -30.14 -27.13
C SER A 1495 -12.16 -30.76 -27.82
N ALA A 1496 -11.04 -30.92 -27.11
CA ALA A 1496 -9.84 -31.57 -27.65
C ALA A 1496 -10.09 -33.06 -28.01
N GLY A 1497 -10.79 -33.81 -27.15
CA GLY A 1497 -11.15 -35.21 -27.37
C GLY A 1497 -12.21 -35.48 -28.45
N LYS A 1498 -12.70 -34.44 -29.13
CA LYS A 1498 -13.53 -34.53 -30.36
C LYS A 1498 -12.81 -34.04 -31.62
N ALA A 1499 -11.61 -33.47 -31.47
CA ALA A 1499 -10.82 -32.87 -32.55
C ALA A 1499 -9.56 -33.70 -32.90
N ALA A 1500 -9.25 -34.72 -32.10
CA ALA A 1500 -8.28 -35.78 -32.34
C ALA A 1500 -9.02 -37.10 -32.65
#